data_AF-A0A553PAN1-F1
#
_entry.id   AF-A0A553PAN1-F1
#
_cell.length_a   1.000
_cell.length_b   1.000
_cell.length_c   1.000
_cell.angle_alpha   90.00
_cell.angle_beta   90.00
_cell.angle_gamma   90.00
#
_symmetry.space_group_name_H-M   'P 1'
#
loop_
_entity.id
_entity.type
_entity.pdbx_description
1 polymer ?
#
loop_
_entity_poly.entity_id
_entity_poly.type
_entity_poly.pdbx_seq_one_letter_code
_entity_poly.pdbx_strand_id
1 'polypeptide(L)'
;MQPGTTGSQGGRPGPPGSKTISAPTSPMKDKRAGFFGKVSSFSQVVSAKVEQAKDAAGSIRVPGMNKDRCFTLLVIDDANTDWSKYFRGRRIQTDFDIRVEQAEFSELSVNAGSENGSMASIIMQKTGNKVVRSFKPDFLLIRQNLRDANEDYRNLVLGFKYSDIPSINSLDSIYNFQDKPWVFAHMLKVQNKLGKENFPLIDQTYFPNHKEMASAGLTIRYPCVLKIGHAHSGVGKSRIDNATQFQDMTSVIAVSDKYCTVEPYIDAKFDLHVQKIGSNYKALMRKSLSGNWKTNMGQSILEEIDVTDRYKSWIDALSEMFGGLAICSLEAVVAKDGKEFIIEVNDSATSLLGESQEEDRKNIAELVIKAMDEQCKAPLPPVSGAVPPPVARTTSRSSISRSSIGSSTQDSGLGSSVAAAPPAREVTASTSGRHSAATATTEVRKRHDSQASESSTVSGVSSASSTLKKEAKQEGPPREAAEGVPGGENEDTMKNLRKTIFLGLITFHILAIVAINANDNCTINLDTGSSGVAPLIVQNKKFLYPQKLNDNNQRTIDIADGSKVEYICQSSPDTPSTIRDGLPVLNLTCSDRRFLTEAGSGTYVYTLECSNAQVPKIIRTPHVFCSKEGADGRTTDLSYLTLVQIGWEVHGQFKEQIRLCVDELLYATLWTTHEIFGSSINLRDTSPERPQFQRDTPGDSRLFARFPTQTTLVLSYTRSKQIEAITTILGKNLNVNGDPLIEEGFRTSLYLARGHLSPDADFVYDAEQDATYYFVNAAPQFQAFNNGNWKACEGAIRSYAESEQSTVRVFTGTFGILKYKGSTGKLKPLYLYPNDGNKWIPVPEYYWKVIHNPETNEAIAFVGYNNPHAKMAPEKMCKNQCSKLSWADWNMDNLYSGYMYCCQLEELRESISYLPDLRDANGVWPDLLSDYVAPVIEYVPPGTCVYDLNNRTGSIAPLVIQNGDFLYPLRENDRGHRLVYVYPDQEITLTCHGSVIKGYDLESLTLPCSQTQLLAFGQAINIHALSCAAKNEPTIKKTSNIQCATESINGRSIAANDLEAYSKRSQVTQLTTMLGSSFTLDNSEPIIDESSSSTTYFAKGHLSPDAAFVYDAQQDATYYFMNVAPQFQTFNNGNWKAMEGAVRDYAISAKATIDVYTGTYGHLFYNKKLNTGSSKRTYINLMDVGSNSYLPIPKYFWKVIHNPLTSEAVAFVGVNDAHLTSKPSRICSNVCDQIAWADWDMDNLESGYMYCCTVEDLKTTVDYVPDLSKATGSWPNLMH
;
A
#
# COMPACT_ATOMS: atom_id res chain seq x y z
N MET A 1 -44.80 36.43 -25.79
CA MET A 1 -44.79 37.32 -24.61
C MET A 1 -43.34 37.55 -24.21
N GLN A 2 -43.00 38.71 -23.61
CA GLN A 2 -41.62 39.06 -23.21
C GLN A 2 -41.32 38.68 -21.73
N PRO A 3 -40.06 38.70 -21.27
CA PRO A 3 -39.58 37.88 -20.16
C PRO A 3 -39.54 38.59 -18.79
N GLY A 4 -39.28 37.81 -17.74
CA GLY A 4 -38.90 38.30 -16.41
C GLY A 4 -37.59 37.66 -15.94
N THR A 5 -36.55 38.46 -15.72
CA THR A 5 -35.21 38.01 -15.30
C THR A 5 -34.82 38.57 -13.92
N THR A 6 -34.52 37.69 -12.97
CA THR A 6 -33.71 38.00 -11.78
C THR A 6 -32.94 36.75 -11.38
N GLY A 7 -31.61 36.86 -11.23
CA GLY A 7 -30.77 35.75 -10.75
C GLY A 7 -30.36 35.93 -9.28
N SER A 8 -29.99 34.83 -8.64
CA SER A 8 -29.31 34.80 -7.33
C SER A 8 -28.12 33.86 -7.41
N GLN A 9 -26.97 34.28 -6.88
CA GLN A 9 -25.73 33.50 -6.94
C GLN A 9 -25.83 32.24 -6.04
N GLY A 10 -25.56 31.07 -6.61
CA GLY A 10 -25.43 29.81 -5.87
C GLY A 10 -23.97 29.35 -5.84
N GLY A 11 -23.16 29.91 -4.93
CA GLY A 11 -21.81 29.43 -4.69
C GLY A 11 -21.82 28.01 -4.12
N ARG A 12 -21.01 27.10 -4.66
CA ARG A 12 -20.76 25.77 -4.08
C ARG A 12 -19.40 25.73 -3.35
N PRO A 13 -19.21 24.82 -2.37
CA PRO A 13 -18.13 24.94 -1.40
C PRO A 13 -16.75 24.60 -1.98
N GLY A 14 -15.71 25.26 -1.48
CA GLY A 14 -14.33 24.85 -1.70
C GLY A 14 -13.93 23.64 -0.82
N PRO A 15 -12.76 23.03 -1.07
CA PRO A 15 -12.25 21.90 -0.28
C PRO A 15 -11.97 22.28 1.19
N PRO A 16 -12.11 21.35 2.14
CA PRO A 16 -11.77 21.57 3.54
C PRO A 16 -10.24 21.50 3.77
N GLY A 17 -9.54 22.60 3.50
CA GLY A 17 -8.19 22.84 4.02
C GLY A 17 -8.21 23.28 5.49
N SER A 18 -7.06 23.27 6.17
CA SER A 18 -6.92 23.62 7.59
C SER A 18 -7.03 25.12 7.85
N LYS A 19 -8.25 25.67 7.75
CA LYS A 19 -8.57 27.06 8.09
C LYS A 19 -8.97 27.18 9.55
N THR A 20 -8.46 28.19 10.25
CA THR A 20 -8.93 28.49 11.61
C THR A 20 -10.32 29.12 11.55
N ILE A 21 -11.37 28.34 11.84
CA ILE A 21 -12.75 28.81 11.72
C ILE A 21 -13.07 29.75 12.89
N SER A 22 -12.79 31.03 12.68
CA SER A 22 -13.34 32.12 13.47
C SER A 22 -14.84 32.20 13.21
N ALA A 23 -15.63 31.79 14.19
CA ALA A 23 -17.09 31.77 14.08
C ALA A 23 -17.66 33.20 13.93
N PRO A 24 -18.78 33.40 13.21
CA PRO A 24 -19.43 34.71 13.10
C PRO A 24 -20.07 35.12 14.44
N THR A 25 -20.19 36.43 14.64
CA THR A 25 -20.94 37.01 15.76
C THR A 25 -22.45 36.72 15.67
N SER A 26 -23.12 36.76 16.83
CA SER A 26 -24.39 36.07 17.11
C SER A 26 -25.64 36.92 16.74
N PRO A 27 -26.87 36.37 16.82
CA PRO A 27 -27.91 36.71 15.84
C PRO A 27 -28.99 37.69 16.31
N MET A 28 -29.61 38.40 15.36
CA MET A 28 -30.88 39.11 15.58
C MET A 28 -32.09 38.37 15.01
N LYS A 29 -33.14 38.35 15.84
CA LYS A 29 -34.34 37.50 15.76
C LYS A 29 -35.27 37.82 14.59
N ASP A 30 -35.86 36.77 14.02
CA ASP A 30 -37.09 36.85 13.23
C ASP A 30 -38.29 37.37 14.05
N LYS A 31 -39.06 38.32 13.50
CA LYS A 31 -40.50 38.50 13.80
C LYS A 31 -41.24 39.03 12.56
N ARG A 32 -42.49 38.59 12.41
CA ARG A 32 -43.34 38.81 11.23
C ARG A 32 -43.95 40.22 11.14
N ALA A 33 -44.24 40.60 9.89
CA ALA A 33 -45.34 41.46 9.40
C ALA A 33 -45.25 42.99 9.53
N GLY A 34 -45.55 43.69 8.41
CA GLY A 34 -46.15 45.03 8.43
C GLY A 34 -45.67 46.08 7.41
N PHE A 35 -46.44 46.26 6.33
CA PHE A 35 -46.71 47.54 5.63
C PHE A 35 -45.58 48.44 5.04
N PHE A 36 -45.64 48.60 3.70
CA PHE A 36 -45.32 49.78 2.86
C PHE A 36 -44.05 50.63 3.08
N GLY A 37 -43.21 50.72 2.03
CA GLY A 37 -42.26 51.84 1.82
C GLY A 37 -41.32 51.67 0.62
N LYS A 38 -41.47 52.48 -0.44
CA LYS A 38 -40.51 52.53 -1.57
C LYS A 38 -39.42 53.57 -1.30
N VAL A 39 -38.13 53.20 -1.37
CA VAL A 39 -37.03 54.02 -1.96
C VAL A 39 -35.97 53.07 -2.54
N SER A 40 -35.33 53.47 -3.64
CA SER A 40 -34.29 52.72 -4.36
C SER A 40 -32.86 53.25 -4.12
N SER A 41 -31.85 52.42 -4.42
CA SER A 41 -30.41 52.72 -4.43
C SER A 41 -29.69 52.81 -3.07
N PHE A 42 -29.34 51.66 -2.51
CA PHE A 42 -28.29 51.54 -1.49
C PHE A 42 -26.89 51.33 -2.11
N SER A 43 -26.82 50.75 -3.31
CA SER A 43 -25.56 50.32 -3.95
C SER A 43 -24.61 51.48 -4.30
N GLN A 44 -25.15 52.62 -4.77
CA GLN A 44 -24.32 53.79 -5.09
C GLN A 44 -23.68 54.43 -3.83
N VAL A 45 -24.35 54.34 -2.68
CA VAL A 45 -23.84 54.86 -1.40
C VAL A 45 -22.65 54.03 -0.91
N VAL A 46 -22.65 52.71 -1.18
CA VAL A 46 -21.53 51.82 -0.82
C VAL A 46 -20.30 52.12 -1.67
N SER A 47 -20.45 52.25 -3.01
CA SER A 47 -19.33 52.62 -3.88
C SER A 47 -18.70 53.97 -3.51
N ALA A 48 -19.54 55.01 -3.33
CA ALA A 48 -19.05 56.35 -2.97
C ALA A 48 -18.33 56.37 -1.61
N LYS A 49 -18.80 55.57 -0.62
CA LYS A 49 -18.10 55.45 0.67
C LYS A 49 -16.81 54.64 0.58
N VAL A 50 -16.68 53.69 -0.33
CA VAL A 50 -15.43 52.94 -0.55
C VAL A 50 -14.37 53.82 -1.24
N GLU A 51 -14.78 54.75 -2.12
CA GLU A 51 -13.85 55.73 -2.70
C GLU A 51 -13.45 56.81 -1.67
N GLN A 52 -14.41 57.39 -0.92
CA GLN A 52 -14.08 58.29 0.19
C GLN A 52 -13.21 57.63 1.27
N ALA A 53 -13.34 56.32 1.52
CA ALA A 53 -12.47 55.58 2.43
C ALA A 53 -11.02 55.42 1.89
N LYS A 54 -10.83 55.35 0.56
CA LYS A 54 -9.48 55.36 -0.03
C LYS A 54 -8.80 56.72 0.11
N ASP A 55 -9.52 57.81 -0.14
CA ASP A 55 -8.97 59.16 -0.02
C ASP A 55 -8.69 59.53 1.45
N ALA A 56 -9.56 59.10 2.37
CA ALA A 56 -9.32 59.23 3.82
C ALA A 56 -8.08 58.44 4.28
N ALA A 57 -7.84 57.24 3.73
CA ALA A 57 -6.65 56.45 4.03
C ALA A 57 -5.34 57.10 3.53
N GLY A 58 -5.40 57.91 2.48
CA GLY A 58 -4.25 58.70 1.98
C GLY A 58 -3.83 59.86 2.88
N SER A 59 -4.66 60.24 3.87
CA SER A 59 -4.47 61.45 4.67
C SER A 59 -3.70 61.23 5.98
N ILE A 60 -3.54 59.98 6.44
CA ILE A 60 -2.82 59.67 7.68
C ILE A 60 -1.32 59.48 7.38
N ARG A 61 -0.50 60.50 7.70
CA ARG A 61 0.96 60.37 7.74
C ARG A 61 1.39 59.47 8.89
N VAL A 62 1.37 58.15 8.65
CA VAL A 62 2.09 57.18 9.50
C VAL A 62 3.58 57.54 9.46
N PRO A 63 4.27 57.66 10.62
CA PRO A 63 5.72 57.85 10.63
C PRO A 63 6.43 56.72 9.85
N GLY A 64 7.41 57.08 9.03
CA GLY A 64 8.15 56.10 8.24
C GLY A 64 8.93 55.14 9.15
N MET A 65 8.62 53.85 9.06
CA MET A 65 9.29 52.78 9.83
C MET A 65 10.80 52.84 9.62
N ASN A 66 11.55 52.89 10.72
CA ASN A 66 13.01 53.01 10.68
C ASN A 66 13.63 51.65 10.32
N LYS A 67 13.97 51.46 9.04
CA LYS A 67 14.54 50.21 8.50
C LYS A 67 15.87 49.81 9.15
N ASP A 68 16.61 50.77 9.69
CA ASP A 68 17.90 50.53 10.34
C ASP A 68 17.72 50.21 11.84
N ARG A 69 16.50 50.33 12.37
CA ARG A 69 16.13 50.08 13.77
C ARG A 69 14.73 49.44 13.87
N CYS A 70 14.59 48.25 13.28
CA CYS A 70 13.38 47.43 13.42
C CYS A 70 13.71 45.95 13.65
N PHE A 71 12.86 45.25 14.40
CA PHE A 71 12.87 43.78 14.52
C PHE A 71 11.77 43.17 13.65
N THR A 72 12.02 41.95 13.16
CA THR A 72 11.20 41.27 12.16
C THR A 72 10.40 40.13 12.81
N LEU A 73 9.12 40.36 13.04
CA LEU A 73 8.18 39.31 13.42
C LEU A 73 7.69 38.60 12.15
N LEU A 74 7.91 37.28 12.07
CA LEU A 74 7.21 36.43 11.10
C LEU A 74 5.99 35.80 11.77
N VAL A 75 4.80 36.10 11.26
CA VAL A 75 3.56 35.45 11.68
C VAL A 75 3.21 34.34 10.69
N ILE A 76 3.08 33.12 11.20
CA ILE A 76 2.65 31.94 10.44
C ILE A 76 1.17 31.70 10.76
N ASP A 77 0.31 32.44 10.07
CA ASP A 77 -1.16 32.42 10.18
C ASP A 77 -1.81 32.74 8.83
N ASP A 78 -3.07 32.34 8.66
CA ASP A 78 -3.81 32.51 7.42
C ASP A 78 -4.11 34.00 7.08
N ALA A 79 -4.40 34.25 5.81
CA ALA A 79 -4.64 35.60 5.30
C ALA A 79 -5.96 36.25 5.76
N ASN A 80 -6.80 35.58 6.58
CA ASN A 80 -8.05 36.15 7.07
C ASN A 80 -7.81 37.13 8.25
N THR A 81 -6.69 36.99 8.97
CA THR A 81 -6.28 37.93 10.04
C THR A 81 -5.10 38.80 9.59
N ASP A 82 -5.32 40.09 9.36
CA ASP A 82 -4.23 41.08 9.21
C ASP A 82 -3.55 41.27 10.57
N TRP A 83 -2.47 40.54 10.84
CA TRP A 83 -1.72 40.71 12.09
C TRP A 83 -0.94 42.03 12.13
N SER A 84 -0.57 42.61 10.99
CA SER A 84 0.13 43.89 10.92
C SER A 84 -0.66 45.04 11.55
N LYS A 85 -1.98 44.92 11.63
CA LYS A 85 -2.90 45.84 12.32
C LYS A 85 -2.57 46.02 13.81
N TYR A 86 -2.24 44.95 14.53
CA TYR A 86 -2.08 44.98 16.00
C TYR A 86 -0.69 45.44 16.44
N PHE A 87 0.34 45.18 15.62
CA PHE A 87 1.72 45.64 15.85
C PHE A 87 2.00 47.04 15.26
N ARG A 88 1.05 47.65 14.53
CA ARG A 88 1.24 48.92 13.81
C ARG A 88 1.58 50.07 14.76
N GLY A 89 2.77 50.65 14.60
CA GLY A 89 3.25 51.74 15.46
C GLY A 89 3.65 51.32 16.87
N ARG A 90 3.73 50.01 17.15
CA ARG A 90 4.27 49.47 18.40
C ARG A 90 5.80 49.41 18.31
N ARG A 91 6.45 49.62 19.46
CA ARG A 91 7.90 49.67 19.60
C ARG A 91 8.35 48.85 20.81
N ILE A 92 9.56 48.32 20.70
CA ILE A 92 10.27 47.59 21.74
C ILE A 92 11.67 48.18 21.93
N GLN A 93 12.28 47.91 23.07
CA GLN A 93 13.61 48.38 23.48
C GLN A 93 13.74 49.91 23.29
N THR A 94 12.77 50.61 23.86
CA THR A 94 12.50 52.06 23.74
C THR A 94 12.04 52.53 22.35
N ASP A 95 12.77 52.23 21.28
CA ASP A 95 12.56 52.88 19.98
C ASP A 95 12.83 52.04 18.72
N PHE A 96 12.89 50.70 18.82
CA PHE A 96 12.87 49.82 17.65
C PHE A 96 11.43 49.55 17.18
N ASP A 97 11.16 49.76 15.89
CA ASP A 97 9.85 49.45 15.27
C ASP A 97 9.67 47.93 15.04
N ILE A 98 8.43 47.41 15.07
CA ILE A 98 8.15 46.02 14.69
C ILE A 98 7.75 45.93 13.21
N ARG A 99 8.55 45.23 12.40
CA ARG A 99 8.22 44.84 11.02
C ARG A 99 7.52 43.49 11.05
N VAL A 100 6.28 43.43 10.56
CA VAL A 100 5.53 42.17 10.39
C VAL A 100 5.67 41.67 8.95
N GLU A 101 6.14 40.45 8.79
CA GLU A 101 5.97 39.62 7.60
C GLU A 101 4.97 38.51 7.96
N GLN A 102 4.07 38.13 7.04
CA GLN A 102 3.04 37.11 7.28
C GLN A 102 2.87 36.23 6.05
N ALA A 103 2.78 34.92 6.25
CA ALA A 103 2.58 33.89 5.22
C ALA A 103 2.15 32.57 5.87
N GLU A 104 1.50 31.70 5.08
CA GLU A 104 1.18 30.34 5.53
C GLU A 104 2.40 29.41 5.43
N PHE A 105 2.45 28.32 6.20
CA PHE A 105 3.56 27.34 6.15
C PHE A 105 3.80 26.81 4.72
N SER A 106 2.73 26.66 3.93
CA SER A 106 2.77 26.23 2.53
C SER A 106 3.44 27.23 1.57
N GLU A 107 3.57 28.50 1.96
CA GLU A 107 4.22 29.57 1.18
C GLU A 107 5.69 29.78 1.57
N LEU A 108 6.16 29.14 2.65
CA LEU A 108 7.46 29.40 3.26
C LEU A 108 8.54 28.40 2.83
N SER A 109 9.76 28.93 2.68
CA SER A 109 10.99 28.15 2.56
C SER A 109 12.05 28.75 3.49
N VAL A 110 12.80 27.91 4.19
CA VAL A 110 13.84 28.32 5.14
C VAL A 110 15.18 27.71 4.74
N ASN A 111 16.24 28.51 4.78
CA ASN A 111 17.62 28.04 4.76
C ASN A 111 18.33 28.56 6.02
N ALA A 112 19.03 27.69 6.75
CA ALA A 112 19.67 28.01 8.01
C ALA A 112 21.16 27.63 7.96
N GLY A 113 22.03 28.59 8.27
CA GLY A 113 23.47 28.36 8.41
C GLY A 113 23.95 28.68 9.83
N SER A 114 24.90 27.89 10.35
CA SER A 114 25.47 28.06 11.70
C SER A 114 26.03 29.47 11.97
N GLU A 115 26.66 30.10 10.97
CA GLU A 115 27.22 31.45 11.08
C GLU A 115 26.24 32.55 10.62
N ASN A 116 25.39 32.23 9.64
CA ASN A 116 24.53 33.19 8.96
C ASN A 116 23.11 33.29 9.53
N GLY A 117 22.72 32.39 10.43
CA GLY A 117 21.36 32.25 10.93
C GLY A 117 20.37 31.80 9.86
N SER A 118 19.08 31.98 10.14
CA SER A 118 17.99 31.59 9.25
C SER A 118 17.59 32.71 8.30
N MET A 119 17.44 32.35 7.03
CA MET A 119 16.80 33.16 6.01
C MET A 119 15.47 32.51 5.61
N ALA A 120 14.38 33.13 6.01
CA ALA A 120 13.04 32.82 5.54
C ALA A 120 12.84 33.39 4.14
N SER A 121 12.01 32.73 3.33
CA SER A 121 11.59 33.18 2.01
C SER A 121 10.12 32.89 1.80
N ILE A 122 9.31 33.93 1.61
CA ILE A 122 7.92 33.82 1.19
C ILE A 122 7.88 33.66 -0.34
N ILE A 123 7.21 32.63 -0.82
CA ILE A 123 7.11 32.25 -2.23
C ILE A 123 5.69 32.57 -2.73
N MET A 124 5.48 33.80 -3.19
CA MET A 124 4.19 34.18 -3.77
C MET A 124 4.12 33.82 -5.25
N GLN A 125 3.18 32.96 -5.64
CA GLN A 125 2.77 32.85 -7.04
C GLN A 125 1.84 34.02 -7.40
N LYS A 126 2.31 35.00 -8.17
CA LYS A 126 1.47 36.09 -8.68
C LYS A 126 1.50 36.12 -10.21
N THR A 127 0.36 35.75 -10.80
CA THR A 127 0.08 35.90 -12.25
C THR A 127 1.25 35.47 -13.15
N GLY A 128 1.61 34.19 -13.08
CA GLY A 128 2.67 33.58 -13.89
C GLY A 128 4.12 33.81 -13.41
N ASN A 129 4.35 34.72 -12.46
CA ASN A 129 5.68 34.96 -11.89
C ASN A 129 5.80 34.44 -10.44
N LYS A 130 6.87 33.68 -10.17
CA LYS A 130 7.26 33.26 -8.81
C LYS A 130 8.01 34.41 -8.15
N VAL A 131 7.33 35.19 -7.31
CA VAL A 131 7.93 36.29 -6.55
C VAL A 131 8.42 35.74 -5.21
N VAL A 132 9.75 35.66 -5.05
CA VAL A 132 10.38 35.25 -3.78
C VAL A 132 10.79 36.50 -3.01
N ARG A 133 10.33 36.64 -1.77
CA ARG A 133 10.80 37.67 -0.81
C ARG A 133 11.55 36.99 0.31
N SER A 134 12.87 37.20 0.38
CA SER A 134 13.73 36.66 1.44
C SER A 134 14.03 37.70 2.53
N PHE A 135 14.05 37.26 3.79
CA PHE A 135 14.37 38.07 4.97
C PHE A 135 14.90 37.18 6.10
N LYS A 136 15.47 37.78 7.15
CA LYS A 136 15.74 37.10 8.41
C LYS A 136 14.64 37.47 9.41
N PRO A 137 13.91 36.52 10.00
CA PRO A 137 13.01 36.78 11.12
C PRO A 137 13.81 36.84 12.43
N ASP A 138 13.41 37.75 13.31
CA ASP A 138 14.00 37.95 14.65
C ASP A 138 13.13 37.33 15.76
N PHE A 139 11.85 37.07 15.46
CA PHE A 139 10.88 36.38 16.32
C PHE A 139 9.78 35.71 15.47
N LEU A 140 9.13 34.65 15.98
CA LEU A 140 8.04 33.94 15.31
C LEU A 140 6.73 33.93 16.14
N LEU A 141 5.58 34.12 15.48
CA LEU A 141 4.26 33.79 16.04
C LEU A 141 3.66 32.68 15.18
N ILE A 142 3.39 31.50 15.76
CA ILE A 142 2.91 30.33 15.02
C ILE A 142 1.47 30.02 15.42
N ARG A 143 0.57 30.11 14.44
CA ARG A 143 -0.89 30.00 14.57
C ARG A 143 -1.49 28.91 13.67
N GLN A 144 -0.73 28.35 12.74
CA GLN A 144 -1.08 27.14 11.98
C GLN A 144 -0.50 25.88 12.65
N ASN A 145 -1.15 24.74 12.42
CA ASN A 145 -0.68 23.44 12.91
C ASN A 145 0.60 23.00 12.18
N LEU A 146 1.59 22.45 12.90
CA LEU A 146 2.86 21.99 12.30
C LEU A 146 2.69 20.80 11.35
N ARG A 147 1.64 19.99 11.58
CA ARG A 147 1.22 18.85 10.75
C ARG A 147 -0.31 18.80 10.72
N ASP A 148 -0.89 18.42 9.58
CA ASP A 148 -2.32 18.13 9.51
C ASP A 148 -2.63 17.08 8.42
N ALA A 149 -2.96 15.86 8.84
CA ALA A 149 -3.24 14.67 8.02
C ALA A 149 -2.18 14.28 6.98
N ASN A 150 -2.04 15.07 5.91
CA ASN A 150 -1.11 14.88 4.78
C ASN A 150 -0.07 16.01 4.64
N GLU A 151 -0.23 17.10 5.40
CA GLU A 151 0.66 18.25 5.41
C GLU A 151 1.65 18.13 6.58
N ASP A 152 2.94 18.39 6.33
CA ASP A 152 4.02 18.21 7.30
C ASP A 152 5.09 19.29 7.08
N TYR A 153 5.19 20.22 8.03
CA TYR A 153 6.07 21.39 7.96
C TYR A 153 7.21 21.33 8.99
N ARG A 154 7.50 20.15 9.55
CA ARG A 154 8.56 19.94 10.55
C ARG A 154 9.92 20.43 10.08
N ASN A 155 10.22 20.30 8.78
CA ASN A 155 11.43 20.80 8.15
C ASN A 155 11.62 22.33 8.30
N LEU A 156 10.53 23.11 8.26
CA LEU A 156 10.59 24.58 8.41
C LEU A 156 10.87 24.97 9.87
N VAL A 157 10.20 24.33 10.83
CA VAL A 157 10.45 24.53 12.28
C VAL A 157 11.85 24.07 12.67
N LEU A 158 12.34 22.95 12.13
CA LEU A 158 13.72 22.50 12.32
C LEU A 158 14.72 23.54 11.76
N GLY A 159 14.46 24.12 10.59
CA GLY A 159 15.26 25.22 10.04
C GLY A 159 15.35 26.42 10.98
N PHE A 160 14.20 26.90 11.49
CA PHE A 160 14.18 28.00 12.45
C PHE A 160 14.88 27.67 13.78
N LYS A 161 14.70 26.45 14.30
CA LYS A 161 15.34 25.98 15.54
C LYS A 161 16.86 25.82 15.38
N TYR A 162 17.34 25.47 14.18
CA TYR A 162 18.77 25.44 13.84
C TYR A 162 19.46 26.80 13.97
N SER A 163 18.69 27.91 14.02
CA SER A 163 19.19 29.27 14.28
C SER A 163 18.68 29.87 15.60
N ASP A 164 18.10 29.04 16.47
CA ASP A 164 17.55 29.38 17.79
C ASP A 164 16.65 30.62 17.81
N ILE A 165 15.76 30.76 16.81
CA ILE A 165 14.85 31.91 16.72
C ILE A 165 13.75 31.80 17.80
N PRO A 166 13.56 32.84 18.65
CA PRO A 166 12.52 32.86 19.68
C PRO A 166 11.11 32.92 19.09
N SER A 167 10.13 32.42 19.84
CA SER A 167 8.81 32.07 19.30
C SER A 167 7.69 32.02 20.34
N ILE A 168 6.45 32.26 19.90
CA ILE A 168 5.21 31.96 20.65
C ILE A 168 4.31 31.01 19.85
N ASN A 169 3.95 29.83 20.39
CA ASN A 169 4.62 29.15 21.52
C ASN A 169 6.09 28.81 21.18
N SER A 170 6.87 28.30 22.13
CA SER A 170 8.27 27.94 21.87
C SER A 170 8.37 26.84 20.81
N LEU A 171 9.36 26.91 19.91
CA LEU A 171 9.58 25.87 18.87
C LEU A 171 9.69 24.47 19.46
N ASP A 172 10.28 24.32 20.65
CA ASP A 172 10.38 23.06 21.36
C ASP A 172 9.00 22.50 21.78
N SER A 173 8.09 23.36 22.24
CA SER A 173 6.71 22.96 22.54
C SER A 173 5.91 22.63 21.28
N ILE A 174 6.01 23.45 20.22
CA ILE A 174 5.31 23.25 18.94
C ILE A 174 5.78 21.95 18.28
N TYR A 175 7.08 21.64 18.32
CA TYR A 175 7.62 20.36 17.86
C TYR A 175 7.10 19.19 18.71
N ASN A 176 6.96 19.35 20.03
CA ASN A 176 6.34 18.31 20.87
C ASN A 176 4.83 18.16 20.61
N PHE A 177 4.11 19.20 20.17
CA PHE A 177 2.70 19.13 19.83
C PHE A 177 2.40 18.38 18.51
N GLN A 178 3.41 18.01 17.74
CA GLN A 178 3.28 17.38 16.41
C GLN A 178 2.61 15.98 16.39
N ASP A 179 2.31 15.37 17.54
CA ASP A 179 1.64 14.06 17.67
C ASP A 179 0.68 14.04 18.87
N LYS A 180 -0.62 13.88 18.61
CA LYS A 180 -1.66 14.03 19.66
C LYS A 180 -1.56 13.01 20.80
N PRO A 181 -1.20 11.73 20.57
CA PRO A 181 -0.96 10.78 21.65
C PRO A 181 0.23 11.16 22.55
N TRP A 182 1.24 11.86 22.02
CA TRP A 182 2.37 12.35 22.82
C TRP A 182 1.96 13.48 23.77
N VAL A 183 1.10 14.39 23.29
CA VAL A 183 0.48 15.43 24.12
C VAL A 183 -0.44 14.78 25.17
N PHE A 184 -1.29 13.83 24.78
CA PHE A 184 -2.18 13.09 25.68
C PHE A 184 -1.42 12.31 26.77
N ALA A 185 -0.27 11.72 26.44
CA ALA A 185 0.62 11.09 27.42
C ALA A 185 1.18 12.08 28.47
N HIS A 186 1.21 13.38 28.18
CA HIS A 186 1.53 14.42 29.16
C HIS A 186 0.30 14.88 29.96
N MET A 187 -0.89 14.88 29.35
CA MET A 187 -2.16 15.05 30.09
C MET A 187 -2.36 13.92 31.12
N LEU A 188 -1.95 12.69 30.81
CA LEU A 188 -1.91 11.57 31.77
C LEU A 188 -0.93 11.81 32.94
N LYS A 189 0.22 12.45 32.71
CA LYS A 189 1.13 12.87 33.79
C LYS A 189 0.47 13.90 34.72
N VAL A 190 -0.31 14.83 34.16
CA VAL A 190 -1.12 15.80 34.93
C VAL A 190 -2.23 15.09 35.71
N GLN A 191 -2.95 14.13 35.10
CA GLN A 191 -3.94 13.32 35.82
C GLN A 191 -3.30 12.53 36.98
N ASN A 192 -2.12 11.96 36.79
CA ASN A 192 -1.41 11.22 37.85
C ASN A 192 -0.89 12.14 38.98
N LYS A 193 -0.61 13.43 38.68
CA LYS A 193 -0.22 14.46 39.66
C LYS A 193 -1.42 14.97 40.49
N LEU A 194 -2.62 15.05 39.89
CA LEU A 194 -3.80 15.71 40.48
C LEU A 194 -4.91 14.74 40.95
N GLY A 195 -4.95 13.52 40.41
CA GLY A 195 -6.03 12.55 40.62
C GLY A 195 -7.20 12.70 39.63
N LYS A 196 -7.89 11.59 39.31
CA LYS A 196 -8.98 11.56 38.31
C LYS A 196 -10.15 12.51 38.62
N GLU A 197 -10.47 12.74 39.90
CA GLU A 197 -11.58 13.63 40.29
C GLU A 197 -11.26 15.12 40.05
N ASN A 198 -10.01 15.51 40.28
CA ASN A 198 -9.54 16.88 40.06
C ASN A 198 -9.24 17.17 38.59
N PHE A 199 -8.73 16.18 37.85
CA PHE A 199 -8.41 16.29 36.42
C PHE A 199 -9.04 15.10 35.65
N PRO A 200 -10.30 15.21 35.21
CA PRO A 200 -11.06 14.10 34.62
C PRO A 200 -10.74 13.92 33.13
N LEU A 201 -9.50 13.55 32.82
CA LEU A 201 -9.12 13.05 31.50
C LEU A 201 -9.92 11.79 31.15
N ILE A 202 -10.43 11.74 29.90
CA ILE A 202 -11.14 10.59 29.36
C ILE A 202 -10.25 9.34 29.35
N ASP A 203 -10.83 8.15 29.53
CA ASP A 203 -10.12 6.90 29.26
C ASP A 203 -9.91 6.77 27.74
N GLN A 204 -8.65 6.72 27.27
CA GLN A 204 -8.31 6.60 25.85
C GLN A 204 -7.27 5.49 25.65
N THR A 205 -7.52 4.62 24.67
CA THR A 205 -6.60 3.57 24.22
C THR A 205 -5.81 4.07 23.01
N TYR A 206 -4.49 3.90 23.03
CA TYR A 206 -3.61 4.21 21.90
C TYR A 206 -3.24 2.94 21.14
N PHE A 207 -3.31 3.01 19.81
CA PHE A 207 -2.93 1.93 18.91
C PHE A 207 -1.83 2.44 17.96
N PRO A 208 -0.60 1.91 18.01
CA PRO A 208 0.52 2.39 17.18
C PRO A 208 0.29 2.17 15.68
N ASN A 209 -0.55 1.19 15.32
CA ASN A 209 -1.05 0.91 13.98
C ASN A 209 -2.27 -0.03 14.08
N HIS A 210 -2.84 -0.38 12.92
CA HIS A 210 -4.01 -1.26 12.79
C HIS A 210 -3.88 -2.64 13.47
N LYS A 211 -2.68 -3.23 13.58
CA LYS A 211 -2.51 -4.62 14.04
C LYS A 211 -2.94 -4.81 15.49
N GLU A 212 -2.67 -3.83 16.34
CA GLU A 212 -3.08 -3.86 17.75
C GLU A 212 -4.60 -3.68 17.92
N MET A 213 -5.25 -2.98 16.97
CA MET A 213 -6.70 -2.81 16.97
C MET A 213 -7.45 -4.11 16.67
N ALA A 214 -6.93 -4.92 15.74
CA ALA A 214 -7.55 -6.19 15.34
C ALA A 214 -7.79 -7.11 16.55
N SER A 215 -6.84 -7.19 17.48
CA SER A 215 -7.00 -7.93 18.75
C SER A 215 -7.82 -7.20 19.82
N ALA A 216 -7.98 -5.88 19.73
CA ALA A 216 -8.65 -5.08 20.76
C ALA A 216 -10.16 -4.86 20.53
N GLY A 217 -10.71 -5.25 19.38
CA GLY A 217 -12.16 -5.12 19.09
C GLY A 217 -13.08 -5.84 20.10
N LEU A 218 -12.55 -6.78 20.88
CA LEU A 218 -13.27 -7.49 21.95
C LEU A 218 -13.19 -6.77 23.33
N THR A 219 -12.27 -5.83 23.52
CA THR A 219 -12.06 -5.11 24.80
C THR A 219 -12.47 -3.64 24.75
N ILE A 220 -12.59 -3.06 23.56
CA ILE A 220 -13.17 -1.73 23.35
C ILE A 220 -14.67 -1.75 23.68
N ARG A 221 -15.12 -0.74 24.44
CA ARG A 221 -16.53 -0.55 24.80
C ARG A 221 -17.21 0.34 23.77
N TYR A 222 -18.28 -0.16 23.16
CA TYR A 222 -19.06 0.55 22.14
C TYR A 222 -20.31 1.23 22.72
N PRO A 223 -20.79 2.34 22.12
CA PRO A 223 -20.15 3.09 21.04
C PRO A 223 -18.85 3.79 21.49
N CYS A 224 -17.92 3.97 20.56
CA CYS A 224 -16.65 4.66 20.79
C CYS A 224 -16.35 5.70 19.71
N VAL A 225 -15.41 6.59 19.99
CA VAL A 225 -14.84 7.56 19.05
C VAL A 225 -13.41 7.14 18.76
N LEU A 226 -13.12 6.91 17.48
CA LEU A 226 -11.82 6.55 16.94
C LEU A 226 -11.21 7.77 16.23
N LYS A 227 -9.92 8.05 16.46
CA LYS A 227 -9.18 9.21 15.94
C LYS A 227 -7.91 8.73 15.22
N ILE A 228 -7.88 8.82 13.89
CA ILE A 228 -6.76 8.39 13.04
C ILE A 228 -5.68 9.48 12.96
N GLY A 229 -4.44 9.10 13.27
CA GLY A 229 -3.24 9.91 13.07
C GLY A 229 -3.26 11.29 13.75
N HIS A 230 -2.56 12.25 13.12
CA HIS A 230 -2.55 13.64 13.54
C HIS A 230 -3.45 14.47 12.62
N ALA A 231 -4.65 14.84 13.09
CA ALA A 231 -5.61 15.61 12.29
C ALA A 231 -6.51 16.57 13.11
N HIS A 232 -6.87 17.70 12.49
CA HIS A 232 -7.68 18.78 13.09
C HIS A 232 -9.11 18.82 12.53
N SER A 233 -9.91 19.79 13.01
CA SER A 233 -11.27 20.11 12.50
C SER A 233 -12.26 18.93 12.40
N GLY A 234 -12.01 17.84 13.14
CA GLY A 234 -12.81 16.61 13.10
C GLY A 234 -12.53 15.68 11.93
N VAL A 235 -11.48 15.94 11.13
CA VAL A 235 -10.90 15.01 10.14
C VAL A 235 -10.28 13.81 10.86
N GLY A 236 -10.34 12.62 10.25
CA GLY A 236 -9.82 11.38 10.84
C GLY A 236 -10.56 10.87 12.08
N LYS A 237 -11.61 11.57 12.54
CA LYS A 237 -12.41 11.20 13.73
C LYS A 237 -13.71 10.51 13.31
N SER A 238 -13.95 9.29 13.76
CA SER A 238 -15.13 8.47 13.42
C SER A 238 -15.83 7.98 14.68
N ARG A 239 -17.17 7.98 14.69
CA ARG A 239 -17.95 7.24 15.70
C ARG A 239 -18.11 5.81 15.19
N ILE A 240 -17.94 4.85 16.10
CA ILE A 240 -17.98 3.42 15.83
C ILE A 240 -18.98 2.81 16.82
N ASP A 241 -20.07 2.26 16.31
CA ASP A 241 -21.20 1.77 17.12
C ASP A 241 -21.09 0.28 17.50
N ASN A 242 -20.18 -0.47 16.87
CA ASN A 242 -19.98 -1.90 17.11
C ASN A 242 -18.59 -2.40 16.64
N ALA A 243 -18.27 -3.65 16.96
CA ALA A 243 -16.99 -4.28 16.62
C ALA A 243 -16.78 -4.46 15.10
N THR A 244 -17.83 -4.66 14.30
CA THR A 244 -17.72 -4.79 12.83
C THR A 244 -17.22 -3.48 12.21
N GLN A 245 -17.85 -2.36 12.54
CA GLN A 245 -17.38 -1.02 12.13
C GLN A 245 -15.96 -0.71 12.65
N PHE A 246 -15.55 -1.32 13.77
CA PHE A 246 -14.19 -1.20 14.30
C PHE A 246 -13.18 -1.98 13.45
N GLN A 247 -13.53 -3.17 12.98
CA GLN A 247 -12.74 -3.97 12.03
C GLN A 247 -12.66 -3.30 10.65
N ASP A 248 -13.78 -2.77 10.13
CA ASP A 248 -13.82 -1.96 8.91
C ASP A 248 -12.83 -0.79 9.02
N MET A 249 -12.91 0.00 10.09
CA MET A 249 -12.01 1.13 10.32
C MET A 249 -10.56 0.69 10.58
N THR A 250 -10.33 -0.51 11.11
CA THR A 250 -8.99 -1.12 11.24
C THR A 250 -8.37 -1.35 9.86
N SER A 251 -9.14 -1.83 8.87
CA SER A 251 -8.68 -1.95 7.48
C SER A 251 -8.36 -0.59 6.83
N VAL A 252 -9.19 0.43 7.10
CA VAL A 252 -8.95 1.80 6.63
C VAL A 252 -7.66 2.39 7.22
N ILE A 253 -7.35 2.06 8.48
CA ILE A 253 -6.08 2.45 9.10
C ILE A 253 -4.90 1.67 8.51
N ALA A 254 -5.10 0.39 8.14
CA ALA A 254 -4.06 -0.42 7.51
C ALA A 254 -3.54 0.17 6.19
N VAL A 255 -4.43 0.69 5.33
CA VAL A 255 -4.03 1.40 4.10
C VAL A 255 -3.54 2.83 4.32
N SER A 256 -3.68 3.38 5.54
CA SER A 256 -3.25 4.75 5.86
C SER A 256 -1.82 4.85 6.37
N ASP A 257 -1.27 3.76 6.92
CA ASP A 257 -0.04 3.71 7.71
C ASP A 257 0.06 4.80 8.79
N LYS A 258 -0.90 4.82 9.71
CA LYS A 258 -0.97 5.75 10.85
C LYS A 258 -1.31 5.01 12.14
N TYR A 259 -0.91 5.60 13.27
CA TYR A 259 -1.48 5.27 14.57
C TYR A 259 -2.95 5.71 14.64
N CYS A 260 -3.69 5.23 15.64
CA CYS A 260 -4.95 5.83 16.05
C CYS A 260 -5.10 5.86 17.58
N THR A 261 -6.11 6.58 18.06
CA THR A 261 -6.60 6.47 19.44
C THR A 261 -8.09 6.21 19.46
N VAL A 262 -8.58 5.59 20.53
CA VAL A 262 -9.99 5.22 20.71
C VAL A 262 -10.43 5.59 22.13
N GLU A 263 -11.55 6.28 22.26
CA GLU A 263 -12.13 6.72 23.54
C GLU A 263 -13.65 6.42 23.57
N PRO A 264 -14.28 6.24 24.75
CA PRO A 264 -15.72 6.03 24.85
C PRO A 264 -16.52 7.16 24.20
N TYR A 265 -17.60 6.82 23.50
CA TYR A 265 -18.53 7.83 23.00
C TYR A 265 -19.34 8.40 24.16
N ILE A 266 -19.21 9.71 24.40
CA ILE A 266 -19.96 10.42 25.43
C ILE A 266 -21.22 11.04 24.80
N ASP A 267 -22.39 10.70 25.36
CA ASP A 267 -23.65 11.34 24.98
C ASP A 267 -23.74 12.75 25.59
N ALA A 268 -23.19 13.72 24.86
CA ALA A 268 -22.94 15.08 25.31
C ALA A 268 -24.23 15.91 25.51
N LYS A 269 -24.19 16.75 26.55
CA LYS A 269 -25.10 17.89 26.76
C LYS A 269 -24.58 19.13 26.02
N PHE A 270 -23.25 19.33 26.05
CA PHE A 270 -22.47 20.31 25.31
C PHE A 270 -20.96 19.96 25.40
N ASP A 271 -20.16 20.56 24.52
CA ASP A 271 -18.69 20.56 24.65
C ASP A 271 -18.25 21.84 25.38
N LEU A 272 -17.13 21.78 26.08
CA LEU A 272 -16.50 22.88 26.80
C LEU A 272 -15.11 23.17 26.20
N HIS A 273 -14.83 24.44 25.91
CA HIS A 273 -13.54 24.92 25.45
C HIS A 273 -13.00 25.95 26.45
N VAL A 274 -11.87 25.66 27.10
CA VAL A 274 -11.23 26.53 28.10
C VAL A 274 -9.89 27.00 27.55
N GLN A 275 -9.74 28.31 27.34
CA GLN A 275 -8.55 28.91 26.71
C GLN A 275 -7.73 29.72 27.71
N LYS A 276 -6.41 29.78 27.49
CA LYS A 276 -5.47 30.64 28.21
C LYS A 276 -4.55 31.35 27.22
N ILE A 277 -4.52 32.68 27.29
CA ILE A 277 -3.64 33.56 26.48
C ILE A 277 -2.86 34.44 27.46
N GLY A 278 -1.63 34.04 27.77
CA GLY A 278 -0.82 34.65 28.83
C GLY A 278 -1.51 34.54 30.19
N SER A 279 -1.99 35.67 30.71
CA SER A 279 -2.74 35.78 31.96
C SER A 279 -4.26 35.83 31.79
N ASN A 280 -4.77 35.85 30.56
CA ASN A 280 -6.21 35.90 30.28
C ASN A 280 -6.78 34.49 30.13
N TYR A 281 -7.96 34.25 30.71
CA TYR A 281 -8.66 32.97 30.70
C TYR A 281 -10.05 33.16 30.13
N LYS A 282 -10.58 32.14 29.43
CA LYS A 282 -11.91 32.15 28.83
C LYS A 282 -12.52 30.75 28.90
N ALA A 283 -13.83 30.64 29.09
CA ALA A 283 -14.55 29.39 28.96
C ALA A 283 -15.77 29.59 28.05
N LEU A 284 -15.94 28.67 27.10
CA LEU A 284 -17.01 28.68 26.10
C LEU A 284 -17.67 27.29 26.09
N MET A 285 -18.99 27.24 26.21
CA MET A 285 -19.75 26.02 25.95
C MET A 285 -20.31 26.03 24.52
N ARG A 286 -20.20 24.90 23.83
CA ARG A 286 -20.61 24.70 22.43
C ARG A 286 -21.67 23.61 22.36
N LYS A 287 -22.86 23.95 21.86
CA LYS A 287 -24.01 23.02 21.80
C LYS A 287 -24.48 22.82 20.36
N SER A 288 -24.48 21.57 19.90
CA SER A 288 -24.99 21.19 18.58
C SER A 288 -26.48 21.50 18.43
N LEU A 289 -26.87 22.15 17.33
CA LEU A 289 -28.27 22.31 16.89
C LEU A 289 -28.63 21.34 15.77
N SER A 290 -27.64 20.83 15.03
CA SER A 290 -27.82 19.92 13.89
C SER A 290 -28.13 18.48 14.29
N GLY A 291 -28.06 18.14 15.58
CA GLY A 291 -28.08 16.76 16.06
C GLY A 291 -26.79 15.98 15.79
N ASN A 292 -25.79 16.59 15.14
CA ASN A 292 -24.48 15.98 14.92
C ASN A 292 -23.73 15.88 16.25
N TRP A 293 -23.12 14.71 16.52
CA TRP A 293 -22.30 14.46 17.71
C TRP A 293 -20.98 15.24 17.67
N LYS A 294 -20.45 15.50 16.47
CA LYS A 294 -19.35 16.46 16.28
C LYS A 294 -19.94 17.87 16.37
N THR A 295 -19.93 18.49 17.55
CA THR A 295 -20.54 19.82 17.74
C THR A 295 -19.81 20.94 16.96
N ASN A 296 -18.59 20.67 16.50
CA ASN A 296 -17.81 21.50 15.58
C ASN A 296 -18.21 21.36 14.09
N MET A 297 -19.18 20.50 13.75
CA MET A 297 -19.62 20.24 12.37
C MET A 297 -21.12 20.50 12.18
N GLY A 298 -21.44 21.59 11.48
CA GLY A 298 -22.81 22.06 11.24
C GLY A 298 -23.16 23.26 12.10
N GLN A 299 -24.45 23.49 12.35
CA GLN A 299 -24.91 24.57 13.21
C GLN A 299 -24.77 24.20 14.69
N SER A 300 -24.10 25.06 15.45
CA SER A 300 -24.01 25.00 16.91
C SER A 300 -24.14 26.41 17.51
N ILE A 301 -24.59 26.47 18.76
CA ILE A 301 -24.56 27.68 19.59
C ILE A 301 -23.24 27.68 20.37
N LEU A 302 -22.60 28.84 20.48
CA LEU A 302 -21.50 29.13 21.40
C LEU A 302 -22.00 30.13 22.45
N GLU A 303 -21.83 29.80 23.71
CA GLU A 303 -22.15 30.65 24.86
C GLU A 303 -20.88 30.80 25.72
N GLU A 304 -20.49 32.03 26.05
CA GLU A 304 -19.37 32.31 26.97
C GLU A 304 -19.85 32.17 28.42
N ILE A 305 -19.03 31.52 29.26
CA ILE A 305 -19.38 31.18 30.64
C ILE A 305 -18.23 31.53 31.59
N ASP A 306 -18.56 31.68 32.88
CA ASP A 306 -17.57 32.01 33.91
C ASP A 306 -16.48 30.93 34.02
N VAL A 307 -15.22 31.37 34.04
CA VAL A 307 -14.07 30.49 34.27
C VAL A 307 -14.03 30.10 35.75
N THR A 308 -14.58 28.93 36.08
CA THR A 308 -14.52 28.37 37.44
C THR A 308 -13.08 28.07 37.86
N ASP A 309 -12.81 28.07 39.18
CA ASP A 309 -11.50 27.67 39.72
C ASP A 309 -11.06 26.28 39.24
N ARG A 310 -12.02 25.37 39.05
CA ARG A 310 -11.82 24.03 38.48
C ARG A 310 -11.29 24.11 37.05
N TYR A 311 -11.98 24.83 36.16
CA TYR A 311 -11.54 25.03 34.77
C TYR A 311 -10.19 25.77 34.68
N LYS A 312 -9.99 26.76 35.56
CA LYS A 312 -8.71 27.48 35.68
C LYS A 312 -7.57 26.52 36.05
N SER A 313 -7.78 25.67 37.06
CA SER A 313 -6.78 24.69 37.51
C SER A 313 -6.34 23.71 36.41
N TRP A 314 -7.27 23.30 35.53
CA TRP A 314 -6.98 22.39 34.43
C TRP A 314 -6.07 23.03 33.39
N ILE A 315 -6.42 24.22 32.91
CA ILE A 315 -5.64 24.91 31.88
C ILE A 315 -4.31 25.45 32.42
N ASP A 316 -4.25 25.82 33.71
CA ASP A 316 -2.98 26.14 34.36
C ASP A 316 -2.04 24.94 34.42
N ALA A 317 -2.50 23.79 34.91
CA ALA A 317 -1.67 22.58 35.01
C ALA A 317 -1.20 22.04 33.64
N LEU A 318 -1.99 22.25 32.58
CA LEU A 318 -1.56 21.95 31.20
C LEU A 318 -0.58 23.00 30.65
N SER A 319 -0.70 24.26 31.04
CA SER A 319 0.22 25.32 30.58
C SER A 319 1.65 25.19 31.11
N GLU A 320 1.90 24.33 32.11
CA GLU A 320 3.25 23.94 32.56
C GLU A 320 3.98 23.00 31.57
N MET A 321 3.28 22.41 30.59
CA MET A 321 3.85 21.40 29.69
C MET A 321 4.90 21.95 28.71
N PHE A 322 5.87 21.09 28.35
CA PHE A 322 6.93 21.35 27.37
C PHE A 322 7.74 22.64 27.59
N GLY A 323 7.90 23.07 28.85
CA GLY A 323 8.64 24.27 29.24
C GLY A 323 7.79 25.55 29.33
N GLY A 324 6.48 25.46 29.06
CA GLY A 324 5.52 26.56 29.20
C GLY A 324 4.76 26.83 27.91
N LEU A 325 3.42 26.77 27.98
CA LEU A 325 2.53 27.13 26.87
C LEU A 325 1.96 28.54 27.13
N ALA A 326 2.44 29.52 26.36
CA ALA A 326 2.01 30.91 26.49
C ALA A 326 0.59 31.15 25.91
N ILE A 327 0.22 30.35 24.91
CA ILE A 327 -1.14 30.21 24.38
C ILE A 327 -1.50 28.71 24.41
N CYS A 328 -2.65 28.36 24.97
CA CYS A 328 -3.20 27.00 24.87
C CYS A 328 -4.72 26.98 25.09
N SER A 329 -5.36 25.87 24.71
CA SER A 329 -6.77 25.62 25.03
C SER A 329 -7.04 24.14 25.29
N LEU A 330 -7.83 23.86 26.33
CA LEU A 330 -8.37 22.54 26.66
C LEU A 330 -9.75 22.37 26.01
N GLU A 331 -10.03 21.19 25.46
CA GLU A 331 -11.38 20.76 25.07
C GLU A 331 -11.84 19.59 25.95
N ALA A 332 -13.08 19.69 26.42
CA ALA A 332 -13.75 18.70 27.25
C ALA A 332 -15.21 18.49 26.79
N VAL A 333 -15.80 17.35 27.14
CA VAL A 333 -17.20 17.01 26.85
C VAL A 333 -17.95 16.90 28.17
N VAL A 334 -19.13 17.53 28.27
CA VAL A 334 -20.01 17.42 29.44
C VAL A 334 -21.18 16.52 29.08
N ALA A 335 -21.26 15.36 29.73
CA ALA A 335 -22.30 14.36 29.53
C ALA A 335 -23.68 14.83 30.04
N LYS A 336 -24.76 14.16 29.59
CA LYS A 336 -26.13 14.46 30.05
C LYS A 336 -26.36 14.23 31.54
N ASP A 337 -25.56 13.39 32.20
CA ASP A 337 -25.59 13.19 33.65
C ASP A 337 -24.76 14.22 34.44
N GLY A 338 -24.10 15.15 33.75
CA GLY A 338 -23.27 16.19 34.34
C GLY A 338 -21.79 15.83 34.53
N LYS A 339 -21.34 14.62 34.17
CA LYS A 339 -19.92 14.28 34.22
C LYS A 339 -19.13 15.00 33.13
N GLU A 340 -17.92 15.44 33.49
CA GLU A 340 -16.99 16.18 32.63
C GLU A 340 -15.86 15.25 32.20
N PHE A 341 -15.48 15.28 30.91
CA PHE A 341 -14.40 14.47 30.35
C PHE A 341 -13.48 15.34 29.50
N ILE A 342 -12.24 15.54 29.93
CA ILE A 342 -11.20 16.25 29.15
C ILE A 342 -10.74 15.33 28.01
N ILE A 343 -10.73 15.81 26.76
CA ILE A 343 -10.48 14.99 25.56
C ILE A 343 -9.29 15.41 24.70
N GLU A 344 -8.91 16.69 24.68
CA GLU A 344 -7.85 17.23 23.82
C GLU A 344 -7.28 18.52 24.44
N VAL A 345 -6.04 18.86 24.11
CA VAL A 345 -5.46 20.19 24.36
C VAL A 345 -4.72 20.64 23.10
N ASN A 346 -4.86 21.92 22.76
CA ASN A 346 -4.23 22.57 21.61
C ASN A 346 -3.27 23.67 22.11
N ASP A 347 -2.25 24.00 21.31
CA ASP A 347 -1.20 24.98 21.62
C ASP A 347 -1.52 26.37 21.03
N SER A 348 -0.50 27.11 20.55
CA SER A 348 -0.69 28.39 19.89
C SER A 348 -1.41 28.30 18.53
N ALA A 349 -1.64 27.10 17.97
CA ALA A 349 -2.48 26.93 16.78
C ALA A 349 -4.00 26.88 17.08
N THR A 350 -4.42 27.03 18.34
CA THR A 350 -5.84 26.96 18.71
C THR A 350 -6.72 28.03 18.04
N SER A 351 -7.95 27.65 17.65
CA SER A 351 -8.91 28.55 16.98
C SER A 351 -9.56 29.51 17.98
N LEU A 352 -9.67 30.79 17.61
CA LEU A 352 -10.32 31.80 18.44
C LEU A 352 -11.83 31.75 18.26
N LEU A 353 -12.57 31.59 19.36
CA LEU A 353 -14.02 31.33 19.37
C LEU A 353 -14.80 32.38 20.19
N GLY A 354 -16.12 32.41 20.03
CA GLY A 354 -17.00 33.41 20.66
C GLY A 354 -16.96 34.76 19.95
N GLU A 355 -17.50 35.82 20.60
CA GLU A 355 -17.59 37.16 20.00
C GLU A 355 -16.35 38.03 20.26
N SER A 356 -15.67 37.77 21.39
CA SER A 356 -14.51 38.46 21.93
C SER A 356 -13.17 38.13 21.21
N GLN A 357 -13.20 37.49 20.04
CA GLN A 357 -11.99 37.14 19.25
C GLN A 357 -11.07 38.34 18.93
N GLU A 358 -11.65 39.52 18.75
CA GLU A 358 -10.89 40.76 18.50
C GLU A 358 -10.10 41.23 19.74
N GLU A 359 -10.51 40.81 20.93
CA GLU A 359 -9.76 41.00 22.18
C GLU A 359 -8.70 39.91 22.36
N ASP A 360 -9.03 38.66 22.03
CA ASP A 360 -8.06 37.56 22.01
C ASP A 360 -6.87 37.84 21.06
N ARG A 361 -7.11 38.39 19.86
CA ARG A 361 -6.05 38.84 18.94
C ARG A 361 -5.16 39.93 19.56
N LYS A 362 -5.73 40.88 20.32
CA LYS A 362 -4.94 41.91 21.03
C LYS A 362 -4.12 41.29 22.15
N ASN A 363 -4.71 40.39 22.94
CA ASN A 363 -4.02 39.67 24.01
C ASN A 363 -2.82 38.86 23.49
N ILE A 364 -2.95 38.23 22.32
CA ILE A 364 -1.82 37.58 21.62
C ILE A 364 -0.77 38.61 21.17
N ALA A 365 -1.18 39.75 20.62
CA ALA A 365 -0.25 40.79 20.18
C ALA A 365 0.55 41.41 21.35
N GLU A 366 -0.08 41.71 22.50
CA GLU A 366 0.62 42.18 23.70
C GLU A 366 1.61 41.15 24.24
N LEU A 367 1.21 39.87 24.26
CA LEU A 367 2.06 38.75 24.67
C LEU A 367 3.31 38.61 23.78
N VAL A 368 3.15 38.77 22.46
CA VAL A 368 4.27 38.77 21.50
C VAL A 368 5.15 40.01 21.63
N ILE A 369 4.58 41.20 21.79
CA ILE A 369 5.35 42.44 21.98
C ILE A 369 6.22 42.33 23.24
N LYS A 370 5.67 41.83 24.35
CA LYS A 370 6.42 41.59 25.57
C LYS A 370 7.55 40.58 25.37
N ALA A 371 7.26 39.42 24.77
CA ALA A 371 8.27 38.39 24.55
C ALA A 371 9.39 38.83 23.59
N MET A 372 9.08 39.65 22.58
CA MET A 372 10.09 40.27 21.71
C MET A 372 10.97 41.26 22.47
N ASP A 373 10.38 42.11 23.32
CA ASP A 373 11.11 43.08 24.15
C ASP A 373 12.13 42.38 25.09
N GLU A 374 11.72 41.26 25.68
CA GLU A 374 12.52 40.43 26.60
C GLU A 374 13.58 39.55 25.92
N GLN A 375 13.34 39.07 24.68
CA GLN A 375 14.16 38.01 24.06
C GLN A 375 14.98 38.46 22.84
N CYS A 376 14.50 39.42 22.05
CA CYS A 376 15.26 39.93 20.90
C CYS A 376 16.48 40.73 21.39
N LYS A 377 17.61 40.66 20.69
CA LYS A 377 18.84 41.35 21.07
C LYS A 377 19.18 42.41 20.03
N ALA A 378 19.23 43.67 20.45
CA ALA A 378 19.66 44.76 19.58
C ALA A 378 21.08 44.50 19.04
N PRO A 379 21.35 44.73 17.74
CA PRO A 379 22.70 44.62 17.19
C PRO A 379 23.69 45.51 17.94
N LEU A 380 24.82 44.94 18.37
CA LEU A 380 25.88 45.70 19.02
C LEU A 380 26.42 46.78 18.05
N PRO A 381 26.69 48.01 18.52
CA PRO A 381 27.34 49.03 17.71
C PRO A 381 28.71 48.51 17.19
N PRO A 382 29.06 48.75 15.91
CA PRO A 382 30.34 48.30 15.38
C PRO A 382 31.49 49.01 16.10
N VAL A 383 32.42 48.22 16.65
CA VAL A 383 33.60 48.74 17.37
C VAL A 383 34.49 49.49 16.39
N SER A 384 34.59 50.81 16.55
CA SER A 384 35.39 51.69 15.70
C SER A 384 36.89 51.48 15.94
N GLY A 385 37.57 50.65 15.14
CA GLY A 385 38.94 50.24 15.49
C GLY A 385 39.87 49.64 14.41
N ALA A 386 39.56 49.70 13.10
CA ALA A 386 40.53 49.33 12.06
C ALA A 386 40.24 50.03 10.71
N VAL A 387 41.24 50.63 10.08
CA VAL A 387 41.15 51.31 8.78
C VAL A 387 41.93 50.54 7.70
N PRO A 388 41.28 50.06 6.62
CA PRO A 388 41.98 49.57 5.44
C PRO A 388 42.40 50.74 4.51
N PRO A 389 43.62 50.74 3.94
CA PRO A 389 44.01 51.67 2.88
C PRO A 389 43.36 51.32 1.52
N PRO A 390 43.35 52.22 0.52
CA PRO A 390 42.24 52.28 -0.44
C PRO A 390 42.59 52.14 -1.95
N VAL A 391 41.54 52.16 -2.80
CA VAL A 391 41.55 52.27 -4.29
C VAL A 391 41.88 50.91 -4.99
N ALA A 392 41.25 50.47 -6.08
CA ALA A 392 40.56 51.16 -7.18
C ALA A 392 39.25 50.50 -7.72
N ARG A 393 38.58 51.22 -8.64
CA ARG A 393 37.62 50.68 -9.64
C ARG A 393 38.38 49.76 -10.65
N THR A 394 37.78 48.94 -11.53
CA THR A 394 36.60 49.22 -12.40
C THR A 394 36.03 47.94 -13.06
N THR A 395 34.71 47.93 -13.31
CA THR A 395 33.93 47.23 -14.35
C THR A 395 34.35 45.88 -15.00
N SER A 396 33.33 45.03 -15.12
CA SER A 396 32.89 44.24 -16.32
C SER A 396 33.11 42.72 -16.40
N ARG A 397 31.97 42.01 -16.41
CA ARG A 397 31.48 40.92 -17.29
C ARG A 397 32.41 39.78 -17.81
N SER A 398 31.76 38.61 -17.91
CA SER A 398 32.03 37.46 -18.81
C SER A 398 33.27 36.57 -18.57
N SER A 399 32.98 35.36 -18.04
CA SER A 399 33.39 34.04 -18.56
C SER A 399 34.78 33.85 -19.24
N ILE A 400 35.58 32.94 -18.67
CA ILE A 400 36.50 32.08 -19.43
C ILE A 400 36.23 30.61 -19.07
N SER A 401 36.43 29.72 -20.04
CA SER A 401 36.25 28.27 -19.92
C SER A 401 37.54 27.50 -20.24
N ARG A 402 37.84 26.48 -19.42
CA ARG A 402 38.72 25.32 -19.69
C ARG A 402 40.24 25.54 -19.88
N SER A 403 40.94 24.42 -19.64
CA SER A 403 42.31 24.05 -20.04
C SER A 403 43.51 24.77 -19.39
N SER A 404 44.62 24.10 -19.06
CA SER A 404 44.87 22.64 -18.89
C SER A 404 46.32 22.39 -18.39
N ILE A 405 46.55 21.26 -17.70
CA ILE A 405 47.88 20.65 -17.40
C ILE A 405 48.73 21.44 -16.37
N GLY A 406 49.40 20.83 -15.38
CA GLY A 406 49.41 19.43 -14.92
C GLY A 406 50.72 19.05 -14.20
N SER A 407 50.73 17.97 -13.40
CA SER A 407 51.90 17.38 -12.69
C SER A 407 52.57 18.25 -11.59
N SER A 408 53.24 17.74 -10.54
CA SER A 408 53.35 16.36 -9.98
C SER A 408 53.97 16.33 -8.56
N THR A 409 53.37 15.51 -7.67
CA THR A 409 53.99 14.53 -6.72
C THR A 409 54.96 14.93 -5.57
N GLN A 410 54.92 14.09 -4.51
CA GLN A 410 55.97 13.77 -3.49
C GLN A 410 56.29 14.82 -2.37
N ASP A 411 56.74 14.44 -1.15
CA ASP A 411 56.58 13.21 -0.33
C ASP A 411 57.11 13.42 1.12
N SER A 412 56.61 12.64 2.11
CA SER A 412 57.22 12.34 3.44
C SER A 412 57.51 13.50 4.43
N GLY A 413 57.70 13.29 5.75
CA GLY A 413 57.77 12.07 6.57
C GLY A 413 57.65 12.33 8.11
N LEU A 414 57.96 11.32 8.94
CA LEU A 414 57.64 11.24 10.40
C LEU A 414 58.74 11.76 11.38
N GLY A 415 58.36 12.04 12.64
CA GLY A 415 59.24 12.21 13.81
C GLY A 415 58.47 12.32 15.15
N SER A 416 59.03 11.92 16.32
CA SER A 416 58.23 11.73 17.58
C SER A 416 58.99 11.78 18.94
N SER A 417 58.37 12.40 19.96
CA SER A 417 58.51 12.17 21.44
C SER A 417 59.87 12.47 22.14
N VAL A 418 60.08 12.57 23.49
CA VAL A 418 59.31 12.26 24.73
C VAL A 418 59.77 13.15 25.96
N ALA A 419 58.92 13.30 27.01
CA ALA A 419 59.23 13.50 28.47
C ALA A 419 59.93 14.83 28.96
N ALA A 420 59.95 15.26 30.25
CA ALA A 420 59.47 14.74 31.56
C ALA A 420 59.11 15.88 32.59
N ALA A 421 58.72 15.54 33.84
CA ALA A 421 58.30 16.44 34.96
C ALA A 421 59.31 16.39 36.16
N PRO A 422 59.02 16.72 37.47
CA PRO A 422 57.95 17.48 38.19
C PRO A 422 58.59 18.60 39.10
N PRO A 423 58.39 18.80 40.44
CA PRO A 423 57.25 18.73 41.40
C PRO A 423 57.08 19.95 42.39
N ALA A 424 55.98 19.97 43.19
CA ALA A 424 55.84 20.57 44.56
C ALA A 424 55.94 22.13 44.77
N ARG A 425 55.36 22.82 45.77
CA ARG A 425 54.51 22.59 47.00
C ARG A 425 54.08 24.01 47.52
N GLU A 426 53.16 24.32 48.47
CA GLU A 426 52.03 23.70 49.23
C GLU A 426 51.23 24.85 49.96
N VAL A 427 50.14 24.57 50.72
CA VAL A 427 49.49 25.47 51.76
C VAL A 427 48.73 26.71 51.16
N THR A 428 47.59 27.30 51.62
CA THR A 428 46.57 27.28 52.74
C THR A 428 45.22 27.83 52.15
N ALA A 429 44.01 27.87 52.75
CA ALA A 429 43.26 27.08 53.76
C ALA A 429 41.85 27.72 54.03
N SER A 430 41.02 27.09 54.88
CA SER A 430 39.75 27.56 55.51
C SER A 430 38.43 27.62 54.66
N THR A 431 37.22 27.43 55.24
CA THR A 431 36.68 26.19 55.86
C THR A 431 35.13 26.15 56.00
N SER A 432 34.59 24.93 56.22
CA SER A 432 33.18 24.52 56.49
C SER A 432 32.30 24.29 55.25
N GLY A 433 31.54 23.18 55.10
CA GLY A 433 31.32 21.96 55.92
C GLY A 433 29.84 21.50 55.81
N ARG A 434 29.37 20.25 55.97
CA ARG A 434 29.84 18.86 56.31
C ARG A 434 28.69 17.92 55.83
N HIS A 435 28.73 16.58 55.65
CA HIS A 435 29.68 15.45 55.73
C HIS A 435 29.26 14.43 54.61
N SER A 436 30.04 13.51 54.04
CA SER A 436 30.88 12.38 54.53
C SER A 436 30.09 11.13 54.99
N ALA A 437 30.53 9.87 54.80
CA ALA A 437 31.40 9.18 53.79
C ALA A 437 31.59 7.69 54.21
N ALA A 438 31.72 6.72 53.28
CA ALA A 438 32.36 5.41 53.57
C ALA A 438 32.75 4.59 52.31
N THR A 439 33.97 4.07 52.31
CA THR A 439 34.56 3.00 51.47
C THR A 439 35.23 1.99 52.45
N ALA A 440 35.60 0.73 52.18
CA ALA A 440 35.54 -0.18 51.02
C ALA A 440 35.78 -1.66 51.50
N THR A 441 36.21 -2.54 50.58
CA THR A 441 37.16 -3.68 50.75
C THR A 441 36.71 -5.05 51.34
N THR A 442 36.66 -6.08 50.45
CA THR A 442 37.43 -7.38 50.45
C THR A 442 37.51 -8.27 51.72
N GLU A 443 37.56 -9.62 51.70
CA GLU A 443 37.62 -10.65 50.63
C GLU A 443 37.36 -12.11 51.17
N VAL A 444 37.22 -13.09 50.25
CA VAL A 444 37.73 -14.49 50.33
C VAL A 444 37.11 -15.58 51.27
N ARG A 445 36.53 -16.61 50.59
CA ARG A 445 36.51 -18.09 50.86
C ARG A 445 35.69 -18.77 52.00
N LYS A 446 35.13 -19.93 51.57
CA LYS A 446 34.97 -21.26 52.25
C LYS A 446 33.72 -21.55 53.13
N ARG A 447 32.87 -22.43 52.56
CA ARG A 447 32.39 -23.75 53.08
C ARG A 447 31.70 -23.90 54.46
N HIS A 448 30.61 -24.68 54.38
CA HIS A 448 30.05 -25.64 55.36
C HIS A 448 29.17 -25.15 56.52
N ASP A 449 28.07 -25.88 56.67
CA ASP A 449 27.38 -26.28 57.92
C ASP A 449 26.69 -25.22 58.82
N SER A 450 25.64 -25.58 59.59
CA SER A 450 24.57 -26.59 59.42
C SER A 450 23.55 -26.44 60.56
N GLN A 451 22.28 -26.85 60.30
CA GLN A 451 21.23 -27.09 61.33
C GLN A 451 20.76 -25.84 62.13
N ALA A 452 19.62 -25.82 62.83
CA ALA A 452 18.66 -26.89 63.16
C ALA A 452 17.19 -26.39 63.18
N SER A 453 16.25 -27.31 62.85
CA SER A 453 15.03 -27.68 63.62
C SER A 453 13.99 -26.65 64.11
N GLU A 454 12.67 -26.92 64.19
CA GLU A 454 11.77 -28.04 63.81
C GLU A 454 10.28 -27.61 64.07
N SER A 455 9.19 -28.34 63.79
CA SER A 455 8.87 -29.63 63.12
C SER A 455 7.37 -29.64 62.70
N SER A 456 6.96 -30.63 61.88
CA SER A 456 5.56 -31.14 61.73
C SER A 456 4.51 -30.21 61.06
N THR A 457 3.57 -30.63 60.20
CA THR A 457 3.23 -31.91 59.49
C THR A 457 2.27 -31.54 58.31
N VAL A 458 1.81 -32.36 57.35
CA VAL A 458 1.76 -33.83 57.16
C VAL A 458 1.85 -34.21 55.65
N SER A 459 1.70 -35.50 55.33
CA SER A 459 1.66 -36.18 54.01
C SER A 459 0.57 -35.70 53.01
N GLY A 460 0.65 -36.01 51.71
CA GLY A 460 1.69 -36.74 50.95
C GLY A 460 1.33 -36.88 49.44
N VAL A 461 2.30 -37.00 48.50
CA VAL A 461 3.12 -38.19 48.12
C VAL A 461 2.46 -38.98 46.97
N SER A 462 3.10 -39.40 45.86
CA SER A 462 4.36 -39.06 45.14
C SER A 462 4.20 -39.60 43.67
N SER A 463 5.14 -39.76 42.72
CA SER A 463 6.61 -39.61 42.51
C SER A 463 6.83 -39.63 40.95
N ALA A 464 7.87 -39.08 40.29
CA ALA A 464 9.33 -39.09 40.46
C ALA A 464 10.01 -40.47 40.16
N SER A 465 11.24 -40.60 39.60
CA SER A 465 12.11 -39.68 38.85
C SER A 465 13.36 -40.39 38.25
N SER A 466 13.97 -39.77 37.23
CA SER A 466 15.44 -39.67 36.95
C SER A 466 16.40 -40.89 36.90
N THR A 467 17.01 -41.10 35.71
CA THR A 467 18.48 -41.01 35.41
C THR A 467 19.52 -41.87 36.17
N LEU A 468 20.40 -42.63 35.45
CA LEU A 468 21.89 -42.43 35.37
C LEU A 468 22.76 -43.57 34.72
N LYS A 469 23.54 -43.18 33.70
CA LYS A 469 24.97 -43.50 33.34
C LYS A 469 25.57 -44.94 33.29
N LYS A 470 26.22 -45.17 32.12
CA LYS A 470 27.60 -45.71 31.83
C LYS A 470 27.91 -47.23 31.87
N GLU A 471 28.41 -47.71 30.73
CA GLU A 471 29.72 -48.38 30.45
C GLU A 471 30.33 -49.33 31.52
N ALA A 472 30.93 -50.49 31.19
CA ALA A 472 31.77 -50.82 30.02
C ALA A 472 31.94 -52.35 29.80
N LYS A 473 32.88 -52.74 28.92
CA LYS A 473 33.41 -54.10 28.60
C LYS A 473 32.61 -54.98 27.61
N GLN A 474 33.23 -55.83 26.78
CA GLN A 474 34.59 -55.84 26.17
C GLN A 474 34.61 -56.87 25.00
N GLU A 475 35.46 -56.66 23.98
CA GLU A 475 36.05 -57.66 23.05
C GLU A 475 35.23 -58.82 22.41
N GLY A 476 35.31 -58.92 21.07
CA GLY A 476 35.79 -60.18 20.45
C GLY A 476 34.84 -60.98 19.52
N PRO A 477 35.14 -61.10 18.20
CA PRO A 477 34.55 -62.07 17.27
C PRO A 477 35.42 -63.39 17.22
N PRO A 478 35.21 -64.43 16.36
CA PRO A 478 34.41 -64.43 15.11
C PRO A 478 33.71 -65.75 14.62
N ARG A 479 33.01 -65.62 13.48
CA ARG A 479 32.86 -66.56 12.32
C ARG A 479 32.05 -67.88 12.39
N GLU A 480 31.01 -67.90 11.53
CA GLU A 480 30.72 -68.83 10.42
C GLU A 480 30.43 -70.35 10.62
N ALA A 481 29.26 -70.75 10.08
CA ALA A 481 28.96 -71.95 9.27
C ALA A 481 28.30 -73.23 9.85
N ALA A 482 27.23 -73.63 9.14
CA ALA A 482 26.79 -75.00 8.77
C ALA A 482 26.00 -75.95 9.72
N GLU A 483 24.78 -76.27 9.26
CA GLU A 483 24.09 -77.59 9.20
C GLU A 483 23.69 -78.40 10.47
N GLY A 484 22.51 -79.06 10.39
CA GLY A 484 22.06 -80.10 11.35
C GLY A 484 20.54 -80.23 11.54
N VAL A 485 19.88 -81.14 10.82
CA VAL A 485 18.42 -81.48 10.90
C VAL A 485 18.29 -83.02 10.96
N PRO A 486 17.55 -83.63 11.92
CA PRO A 486 16.13 -84.04 11.73
C PRO A 486 15.26 -84.03 13.03
N GLY A 487 13.95 -84.30 13.04
CA GLY A 487 12.95 -84.59 11.98
C GLY A 487 11.60 -85.08 12.57
N GLY A 488 10.58 -85.31 11.72
CA GLY A 488 9.20 -85.74 12.09
C GLY A 488 8.15 -84.64 11.87
N GLU A 489 7.31 -84.63 10.83
CA GLU A 489 6.18 -85.53 10.44
C GLU A 489 4.92 -85.40 11.34
N ASN A 490 3.67 -85.40 10.85
CA ASN A 490 3.05 -85.36 9.49
C ASN A 490 1.52 -85.12 9.67
N GLU A 491 0.68 -84.71 8.70
CA GLU A 491 0.79 -84.10 7.36
C GLU A 491 -0.59 -83.42 7.04
N ASP A 492 -0.67 -82.20 6.49
CA ASP A 492 -1.90 -81.70 5.82
C ASP A 492 -1.66 -80.47 4.88
N THR A 493 -0.97 -80.64 3.73
CA THR A 493 -0.68 -79.50 2.81
C THR A 493 -0.66 -79.81 1.30
N MET A 494 -1.64 -80.55 0.77
CA MET A 494 -1.71 -80.89 -0.68
C MET A 494 -2.96 -80.37 -1.41
N LYS A 495 -3.05 -79.04 -1.61
CA LYS A 495 -4.07 -78.42 -2.49
C LYS A 495 -3.65 -77.19 -3.31
N ASN A 496 -2.35 -76.88 -3.39
CA ASN A 496 -1.85 -75.62 -3.97
C ASN A 496 -0.72 -75.77 -5.02
N LEU A 497 -0.85 -76.67 -6.00
CA LEU A 497 0.12 -76.78 -7.12
C LEU A 497 -0.48 -76.99 -8.53
N ARG A 498 -1.79 -76.77 -8.74
CA ARG A 498 -2.43 -76.82 -10.08
C ARG A 498 -3.42 -75.69 -10.40
N LYS A 499 -3.45 -74.61 -9.60
CA LYS A 499 -4.22 -73.39 -9.93
C LYS A 499 -3.37 -72.12 -10.07
N THR A 500 -2.18 -72.06 -9.48
CA THR A 500 -1.32 -70.86 -9.47
C THR A 500 -0.61 -70.60 -10.80
N ILE A 501 -0.42 -71.63 -11.64
CA ILE A 501 0.37 -71.53 -12.89
C ILE A 501 -0.44 -70.92 -14.06
N PHE A 502 -1.77 -70.96 -14.02
CA PHE A 502 -2.62 -70.46 -15.12
C PHE A 502 -3.08 -69.00 -14.97
N LEU A 503 -2.69 -68.32 -13.89
CA LEU A 503 -2.97 -66.88 -13.68
C LEU A 503 -1.74 -65.97 -13.97
N GLY A 504 -0.56 -66.55 -14.19
CA GLY A 504 0.70 -65.82 -14.39
C GLY A 504 1.06 -65.49 -15.85
N LEU A 505 0.21 -65.83 -16.83
CA LEU A 505 0.52 -65.69 -18.27
C LEU A 505 -0.36 -64.70 -19.04
N ILE A 506 -1.41 -64.14 -18.41
CA ILE A 506 -2.25 -63.08 -19.02
C ILE A 506 -1.76 -61.68 -18.62
N THR A 507 -1.15 -61.56 -17.44
CA THR A 507 -0.56 -60.30 -16.95
C THR A 507 0.71 -59.86 -17.69
N PHE A 508 1.38 -60.75 -18.43
CA PHE A 508 2.64 -60.45 -19.14
C PHE A 508 2.47 -60.07 -20.63
N HIS A 509 1.24 -59.90 -21.12
CA HIS A 509 0.96 -59.37 -22.47
C HIS A 509 0.15 -58.08 -22.49
N ILE A 510 -0.40 -57.65 -21.34
CA ILE A 510 -0.98 -56.31 -21.19
C ILE A 510 0.11 -55.28 -20.83
N LEU A 511 1.16 -55.70 -20.11
CA LEU A 511 2.37 -54.90 -19.82
C LEU A 511 3.32 -54.71 -21.03
N ALA A 512 2.92 -55.12 -22.23
CA ALA A 512 3.67 -54.91 -23.48
C ALA A 512 2.95 -53.99 -24.49
N ILE A 513 1.72 -53.53 -24.18
CA ILE A 513 0.93 -52.59 -25.02
C ILE A 513 0.56 -51.32 -24.21
N VAL A 514 1.22 -51.10 -23.07
CA VAL A 514 1.31 -49.78 -22.40
C VAL A 514 2.79 -49.42 -22.20
N ALA A 515 3.53 -49.50 -23.32
CA ALA A 515 4.95 -49.14 -23.43
C ALA A 515 5.17 -48.17 -24.61
N ILE A 516 4.25 -47.20 -24.74
CA ILE A 516 4.32 -46.03 -25.61
C ILE A 516 3.86 -44.84 -24.75
N ASN A 517 4.46 -43.66 -24.94
CA ASN A 517 4.26 -42.44 -24.14
C ASN A 517 4.86 -42.48 -22.72
N ALA A 518 6.13 -42.89 -22.61
CA ALA A 518 7.04 -42.04 -21.84
C ALA A 518 7.33 -40.81 -22.72
N ASN A 519 7.16 -39.59 -22.19
CA ASN A 519 7.54 -38.38 -22.93
C ASN A 519 9.06 -38.18 -22.82
N ASP A 520 9.77 -38.24 -23.94
CA ASP A 520 11.20 -37.93 -24.05
C ASP A 520 11.46 -36.46 -24.50
N ASN A 521 10.41 -35.65 -24.40
CA ASN A 521 10.38 -34.22 -24.66
C ASN A 521 11.41 -33.44 -23.83
N CYS A 522 11.88 -32.32 -24.39
CA CYS A 522 12.76 -31.37 -23.74
C CYS A 522 11.95 -30.16 -23.27
N THR A 523 11.93 -29.89 -21.97
CA THR A 523 11.23 -28.73 -21.41
C THR A 523 12.12 -27.48 -21.43
N ILE A 524 11.63 -26.40 -22.02
CA ILE A 524 12.19 -25.04 -21.85
C ILE A 524 11.52 -24.42 -20.64
N ASN A 525 12.28 -23.68 -19.84
CA ASN A 525 11.83 -23.09 -18.59
C ASN A 525 12.21 -21.61 -18.58
N LEU A 526 11.20 -20.73 -18.46
CA LEU A 526 11.36 -19.28 -18.60
C LEU A 526 11.80 -18.61 -17.29
N ASP A 527 11.50 -19.21 -16.14
CA ASP A 527 11.77 -18.67 -14.81
C ASP A 527 13.11 -19.14 -14.24
N THR A 528 13.67 -20.22 -14.80
CA THR A 528 15.11 -20.48 -14.69
C THR A 528 15.85 -19.69 -15.77
N GLY A 529 16.37 -18.52 -15.41
CA GLY A 529 17.19 -17.68 -16.28
C GLY A 529 18.27 -16.92 -15.53
N SER A 530 19.26 -16.41 -16.26
CA SER A 530 20.16 -15.37 -15.77
C SER A 530 19.49 -13.99 -15.82
N SER A 531 19.97 -13.04 -15.02
CA SER A 531 19.45 -11.67 -14.94
C SER A 531 19.86 -10.78 -16.14
N GLY A 532 19.86 -11.36 -17.34
CA GLY A 532 20.20 -10.72 -18.60
C GLY A 532 18.98 -10.55 -19.50
N VAL A 533 19.20 -10.14 -20.74
CA VAL A 533 18.11 -9.96 -21.71
C VAL A 533 17.74 -11.33 -22.28
N ALA A 534 16.51 -11.80 -21.99
CA ALA A 534 16.03 -13.09 -22.47
C ALA A 534 15.88 -13.11 -24.01
N PRO A 535 16.34 -14.17 -24.71
CA PRO A 535 16.10 -14.40 -26.14
C PRO A 535 14.67 -14.81 -26.45
N LEU A 536 14.18 -14.46 -27.66
CA LEU A 536 12.87 -14.90 -28.14
C LEU A 536 12.93 -16.38 -28.57
N ILE A 537 11.90 -17.15 -28.19
CA ILE A 537 11.80 -18.59 -28.45
C ILE A 537 10.87 -18.86 -29.62
N VAL A 538 11.39 -19.51 -30.66
CA VAL A 538 10.67 -19.81 -31.90
C VAL A 538 10.70 -21.30 -32.21
N GLN A 539 9.61 -21.83 -32.74
CA GLN A 539 9.56 -23.14 -33.40
C GLN A 539 8.66 -23.06 -34.62
N ASN A 540 9.03 -23.74 -35.71
CA ASN A 540 8.26 -23.76 -36.97
C ASN A 540 7.92 -22.33 -37.47
N LYS A 541 8.80 -21.35 -37.20
CA LYS A 541 8.61 -19.92 -37.50
C LYS A 541 7.40 -19.26 -36.80
N LYS A 542 6.96 -19.78 -35.66
CA LYS A 542 6.05 -19.13 -34.71
C LYS A 542 6.78 -18.91 -33.40
N PHE A 543 6.40 -17.87 -32.63
CA PHE A 543 6.73 -17.85 -31.21
C PHE A 543 6.05 -19.03 -30.52
N LEU A 544 6.74 -19.60 -29.53
CA LEU A 544 6.11 -20.47 -28.54
C LEU A 544 5.83 -19.63 -27.31
N TYR A 545 4.69 -19.86 -26.67
CA TYR A 545 4.32 -19.24 -25.39
C TYR A 545 3.97 -20.35 -24.40
N PRO A 546 4.22 -20.16 -23.09
CA PRO A 546 3.73 -21.08 -22.07
C PRO A 546 2.20 -21.20 -22.19
N GLN A 547 1.69 -22.43 -22.32
CA GLN A 547 0.24 -22.72 -22.43
C GLN A 547 -0.34 -23.21 -21.10
N LYS A 548 0.55 -23.58 -20.20
CA LYS A 548 0.26 -23.96 -18.83
C LYS A 548 1.50 -23.68 -18.00
N LEU A 549 1.24 -23.60 -16.71
CA LEU A 549 2.21 -23.76 -15.66
C LEU A 549 2.61 -25.23 -15.64
N ASN A 550 3.87 -25.54 -15.33
CA ASN A 550 4.42 -26.88 -15.59
C ASN A 550 3.98 -27.89 -14.52
N ASP A 551 4.90 -28.41 -13.72
CA ASP A 551 4.53 -28.96 -12.42
C ASP A 551 4.82 -27.98 -11.26
N ASN A 552 5.77 -26.98 -11.37
CA ASN A 552 6.33 -25.74 -10.67
C ASN A 552 5.91 -24.32 -11.05
N ASN A 553 4.86 -24.08 -11.83
CA ASN A 553 4.57 -22.68 -12.16
C ASN A 553 5.69 -21.93 -12.87
N GLN A 554 6.73 -22.67 -13.24
CA GLN A 554 7.71 -22.19 -14.14
C GLN A 554 7.00 -22.34 -15.46
N ARG A 555 6.94 -21.22 -16.15
CA ARG A 555 6.15 -21.00 -17.34
C ARG A 555 6.96 -21.75 -18.40
N THR A 556 6.60 -23.01 -18.64
CA THR A 556 7.41 -23.89 -19.49
C THR A 556 6.80 -24.12 -20.86
N ILE A 557 7.66 -24.57 -21.76
CA ILE A 557 7.32 -24.91 -23.12
C ILE A 557 7.95 -26.28 -23.40
N ASP A 558 7.10 -27.30 -23.49
CA ASP A 558 7.54 -28.67 -23.79
C ASP A 558 7.78 -28.85 -25.29
N ILE A 559 9.01 -29.21 -25.66
CA ILE A 559 9.44 -29.48 -27.04
C ILE A 559 9.48 -30.98 -27.24
N ALA A 560 8.66 -31.51 -28.15
CA ALA A 560 8.64 -32.95 -28.44
C ALA A 560 10.00 -33.48 -28.94
N ASP A 561 10.35 -34.72 -28.61
CA ASP A 561 11.62 -35.33 -29.05
C ASP A 561 11.79 -35.29 -30.58
N GLY A 562 13.03 -35.08 -31.04
CA GLY A 562 13.37 -34.83 -32.44
C GLY A 562 12.97 -33.45 -32.99
N SER A 563 12.16 -32.67 -32.26
CA SER A 563 11.72 -31.34 -32.70
C SER A 563 12.82 -30.29 -32.55
N LYS A 564 12.79 -29.27 -33.40
CA LYS A 564 13.71 -28.13 -33.34
C LYS A 564 13.10 -26.94 -32.63
N VAL A 565 13.95 -26.14 -32.00
CA VAL A 565 13.63 -24.83 -31.43
C VAL A 565 14.77 -23.86 -31.75
N GLU A 566 14.41 -22.60 -31.96
CA GLU A 566 15.24 -21.53 -32.52
C GLU A 566 15.22 -20.38 -31.50
N TYR A 567 16.37 -20.09 -30.89
CA TYR A 567 16.51 -18.94 -29.99
C TYR A 567 17.02 -17.74 -30.78
N ILE A 568 16.41 -16.56 -30.61
CA ILE A 568 16.67 -15.38 -31.44
C ILE A 568 16.94 -14.14 -30.57
N CYS A 569 17.96 -13.37 -30.94
CA CYS A 569 18.23 -12.03 -30.40
C CYS A 569 18.08 -10.98 -31.50
N GLN A 570 17.00 -10.19 -31.44
CA GLN A 570 16.72 -9.19 -32.46
C GLN A 570 17.67 -7.98 -32.33
N SER A 571 18.50 -7.81 -33.36
CA SER A 571 19.43 -6.67 -33.52
C SER A 571 18.77 -5.45 -34.19
N SER A 572 19.27 -4.26 -33.85
CA SER A 572 19.21 -3.05 -34.69
C SER A 572 20.59 -2.79 -35.32
N PRO A 573 20.73 -2.10 -36.48
CA PRO A 573 22.04 -1.78 -37.06
C PRO A 573 23.02 -1.06 -36.11
N ASP A 574 22.49 -0.19 -35.23
CA ASP A 574 23.28 0.55 -34.24
C ASP A 574 23.39 -0.17 -32.87
N THR A 575 22.59 -1.21 -32.63
CA THR A 575 22.62 -2.03 -31.42
C THR A 575 22.56 -3.52 -31.79
N PRO A 576 23.69 -4.11 -32.24
CA PRO A 576 23.76 -5.54 -32.53
C PRO A 576 23.59 -6.35 -31.25
N SER A 577 22.74 -7.37 -31.30
CA SER A 577 22.43 -8.27 -30.20
C SER A 577 22.52 -9.71 -30.67
N THR A 578 23.21 -10.55 -29.89
CA THR A 578 23.62 -11.90 -30.29
C THR A 578 23.61 -12.85 -29.10
N ILE A 579 23.36 -14.12 -29.39
CA ILE A 579 23.59 -15.27 -28.52
C ILE A 579 25.09 -15.65 -28.59
N ARG A 580 25.52 -16.56 -27.71
CA ARG A 580 26.83 -17.23 -27.63
C ARG A 580 27.60 -17.28 -28.97
N ASP A 581 28.90 -17.00 -28.88
CA ASP A 581 29.86 -16.97 -30.00
C ASP A 581 29.53 -15.98 -31.14
N GLY A 582 28.58 -15.06 -30.92
CA GLY A 582 28.27 -13.95 -31.83
C GLY A 582 27.18 -14.24 -32.87
N LEU A 583 26.35 -15.26 -32.64
CA LEU A 583 25.28 -15.65 -33.56
C LEU A 583 23.96 -14.92 -33.24
N PRO A 584 23.22 -14.38 -34.23
CA PRO A 584 21.92 -13.74 -33.98
C PRO A 584 20.78 -14.75 -33.73
N VAL A 585 20.97 -16.01 -34.16
CA VAL A 585 20.04 -17.13 -33.99
C VAL A 585 20.83 -18.37 -33.57
N LEU A 586 20.31 -19.13 -32.60
CA LEU A 586 20.85 -20.41 -32.17
C LEU A 586 19.82 -21.52 -32.40
N ASN A 587 20.11 -22.41 -33.35
CA ASN A 587 19.30 -23.58 -33.65
C ASN A 587 19.62 -24.72 -32.67
N LEU A 588 18.60 -25.27 -32.02
CA LEU A 588 18.70 -26.42 -31.12
C LEU A 588 17.72 -27.52 -31.53
N THR A 589 18.13 -28.77 -31.39
CA THR A 589 17.26 -29.95 -31.60
C THR A 589 17.06 -30.64 -30.26
N CYS A 590 15.81 -30.96 -29.92
CA CYS A 590 15.51 -31.83 -28.79
C CYS A 590 15.87 -33.28 -29.14
N SER A 591 16.65 -33.94 -28.29
CA SER A 591 16.99 -35.35 -28.40
C SER A 591 17.36 -35.89 -27.01
N ASP A 592 16.76 -37.01 -26.59
CA ASP A 592 16.98 -37.63 -25.26
C ASP A 592 16.84 -36.61 -24.11
N ARG A 593 15.77 -35.79 -24.15
CA ARG A 593 15.48 -34.72 -23.18
C ARG A 593 16.57 -33.63 -23.07
N ARG A 594 17.44 -33.51 -24.08
CA ARG A 594 18.52 -32.51 -24.16
C ARG A 594 18.40 -31.65 -25.42
N PHE A 595 18.73 -30.38 -25.29
CA PHE A 595 18.91 -29.49 -26.43
C PHE A 595 20.34 -29.61 -27.00
N LEU A 596 20.44 -30.10 -28.23
CA LEU A 596 21.70 -30.28 -28.95
C LEU A 596 21.86 -29.22 -30.05
N THR A 597 23.06 -28.66 -30.18
CA THR A 597 23.43 -27.80 -31.33
C THR A 597 23.62 -28.64 -32.60
N GLU A 598 23.73 -27.97 -33.76
CA GLU A 598 24.06 -28.62 -35.03
C GLU A 598 25.43 -29.36 -35.03
N ALA A 599 26.31 -29.03 -34.08
CA ALA A 599 27.57 -29.74 -33.82
C ALA A 599 27.42 -30.96 -32.89
N GLY A 600 26.20 -31.33 -32.49
CA GLY A 600 25.91 -32.41 -31.55
C GLY A 600 26.25 -32.11 -30.09
N SER A 601 26.55 -30.86 -29.74
CA SER A 601 26.93 -30.46 -28.38
C SER A 601 25.72 -30.08 -27.54
N GLY A 602 25.61 -30.63 -26.33
CA GLY A 602 24.53 -30.31 -25.39
C GLY A 602 24.62 -28.89 -24.86
N THR A 603 23.49 -28.17 -24.88
CA THR A 603 23.39 -26.76 -24.47
C THR A 603 22.34 -26.57 -23.39
N TYR A 604 22.70 -25.80 -22.36
CA TYR A 604 21.80 -25.42 -21.27
C TYR A 604 21.02 -24.15 -21.66
N VAL A 605 19.76 -24.30 -22.05
CA VAL A 605 18.95 -23.20 -22.61
C VAL A 605 18.71 -22.04 -21.64
N TYR A 606 18.64 -22.31 -20.33
CA TYR A 606 18.56 -21.29 -19.27
C TYR A 606 19.82 -20.41 -19.12
N THR A 607 20.85 -20.64 -19.94
CA THR A 607 22.10 -19.85 -19.99
C THR A 607 22.29 -19.13 -21.34
N LEU A 608 21.18 -18.87 -22.03
CA LEU A 608 21.15 -18.14 -23.29
C LEU A 608 20.64 -16.72 -23.02
N GLU A 609 21.50 -15.74 -23.27
CA GLU A 609 21.22 -14.31 -23.13
C GLU A 609 21.47 -13.61 -24.46
N CYS A 610 20.76 -12.51 -24.66
CA CYS A 610 21.05 -11.53 -25.68
C CYS A 610 22.08 -10.51 -25.17
N SER A 611 23.15 -10.29 -25.92
CA SER A 611 24.23 -9.36 -25.57
C SER A 611 23.82 -7.89 -25.46
N ASN A 612 22.65 -7.51 -25.98
CA ASN A 612 22.01 -6.21 -25.80
C ASN A 612 20.47 -6.37 -25.73
N ALA A 613 19.78 -5.36 -25.18
CA ALA A 613 18.31 -5.27 -25.20
C ALA A 613 17.74 -5.55 -26.61
N GLN A 614 16.69 -6.37 -26.70
CA GLN A 614 16.09 -6.72 -27.97
C GLN A 614 15.30 -5.53 -28.53
N VAL A 615 15.49 -5.24 -29.83
CA VAL A 615 14.88 -4.06 -30.47
C VAL A 615 13.96 -4.50 -31.62
N PRO A 616 12.64 -4.27 -31.54
CA PRO A 616 11.72 -4.71 -32.60
C PRO A 616 11.97 -3.97 -33.91
N LYS A 617 11.74 -4.68 -35.01
CA LYS A 617 11.76 -4.12 -36.36
C LYS A 617 10.45 -3.36 -36.61
N ILE A 618 10.56 -2.06 -36.85
CA ILE A 618 9.43 -1.23 -37.25
C ILE A 618 9.42 -1.15 -38.79
N ILE A 619 8.42 -1.77 -39.43
CA ILE A 619 8.15 -1.65 -40.86
C ILE A 619 7.22 -0.46 -41.08
N ARG A 620 7.57 0.41 -42.04
CA ARG A 620 6.78 1.57 -42.45
C ARG A 620 6.40 1.41 -43.92
N THR A 621 5.11 1.22 -44.19
CA THR A 621 4.59 1.00 -45.54
C THR A 621 3.78 2.23 -45.98
N PRO A 622 4.42 3.26 -46.56
CA PRO A 622 3.75 4.50 -46.93
C PRO A 622 2.74 4.28 -48.07
N HIS A 623 1.71 5.12 -48.11
CA HIS A 623 0.68 5.14 -49.15
C HIS A 623 -0.24 3.90 -49.19
N VAL A 624 -0.15 3.01 -48.19
CA VAL A 624 -1.22 2.05 -47.89
C VAL A 624 -2.28 2.78 -47.08
N PHE A 625 -3.45 3.00 -47.69
CA PHE A 625 -4.58 3.69 -47.07
C PHE A 625 -5.22 2.84 -45.95
N CYS A 626 -4.60 2.86 -44.76
CA CYS A 626 -5.06 2.16 -43.56
C CYS A 626 -6.30 2.79 -42.91
N SER A 627 -6.74 3.95 -43.40
CA SER A 627 -8.01 4.61 -43.07
C SER A 627 -8.49 5.43 -44.29
N LYS A 628 -9.79 5.75 -44.31
CA LYS A 628 -10.44 6.62 -45.33
C LYS A 628 -10.37 8.11 -44.96
N GLU A 629 -9.97 8.42 -43.74
CA GLU A 629 -9.89 9.77 -43.18
C GLU A 629 -8.69 9.89 -42.23
N GLY A 630 -8.15 11.11 -42.06
CA GLY A 630 -7.06 11.38 -41.11
C GLY A 630 -7.55 11.56 -39.67
N ALA A 631 -6.62 11.70 -38.71
CA ALA A 631 -6.96 11.83 -37.28
C ALA A 631 -7.70 13.15 -36.95
N ASP A 632 -7.73 14.11 -37.87
CA ASP A 632 -8.55 15.34 -37.83
C ASP A 632 -9.85 15.25 -38.64
N GLY A 633 -10.20 14.08 -39.20
CA GLY A 633 -11.38 13.88 -40.03
C GLY A 633 -11.24 14.41 -41.48
N ARG A 634 -10.02 14.73 -41.93
CA ARG A 634 -9.78 15.12 -43.32
C ARG A 634 -9.94 13.93 -44.27
N THR A 635 -10.50 14.17 -45.45
CA THR A 635 -10.60 13.19 -46.55
C THR A 635 -9.59 13.47 -47.69
N THR A 636 -8.75 14.50 -47.53
CA THR A 636 -7.61 14.82 -48.40
C THR A 636 -6.30 14.50 -47.69
N ASP A 637 -5.18 14.53 -48.41
CA ASP A 637 -3.84 14.38 -47.81
C ASP A 637 -3.69 13.07 -47.01
N LEU A 638 -4.39 12.04 -47.48
CA LEU A 638 -4.38 10.67 -46.94
C LEU A 638 -3.09 9.92 -47.29
N SER A 639 -2.23 10.49 -48.14
CA SER A 639 -0.89 9.99 -48.44
C SER A 639 0.09 10.07 -47.26
N TYR A 640 -0.27 10.83 -46.21
CA TYR A 640 0.40 10.85 -44.89
C TYR A 640 -0.15 9.80 -43.91
N LEU A 641 -1.17 9.03 -44.32
CA LEU A 641 -1.57 7.83 -43.58
C LEU A 641 -0.66 6.68 -44.01
N THR A 642 -0.02 6.10 -43.02
CA THR A 642 1.00 5.07 -43.21
C THR A 642 0.65 3.87 -42.37
N LEU A 643 0.63 2.70 -43.00
CA LEU A 643 0.59 1.45 -42.24
C LEU A 643 1.96 1.23 -41.60
N VAL A 644 1.98 1.13 -40.28
CA VAL A 644 3.17 0.82 -39.48
C VAL A 644 2.97 -0.54 -38.83
N GLN A 645 4.04 -1.33 -38.78
CA GLN A 645 4.01 -2.65 -38.17
C GLN A 645 5.20 -2.76 -37.22
N ILE A 646 4.97 -3.07 -35.95
CA ILE A 646 5.99 -3.37 -34.95
C ILE A 646 6.02 -4.90 -34.77
N GLY A 647 7.22 -5.47 -34.77
CA GLY A 647 7.38 -6.92 -34.68
C GLY A 647 8.82 -7.35 -34.92
N TRP A 648 9.00 -8.61 -35.34
CA TRP A 648 10.27 -9.33 -35.21
C TRP A 648 10.66 -10.02 -36.52
N GLU A 649 11.95 -10.23 -36.78
CA GLU A 649 12.45 -10.79 -38.04
C GLU A 649 12.90 -12.24 -37.89
N VAL A 650 11.94 -13.17 -38.07
CA VAL A 650 12.12 -14.60 -37.83
C VAL A 650 12.37 -15.31 -39.17
N HIS A 651 13.63 -15.67 -39.43
CA HIS A 651 14.09 -16.33 -40.67
C HIS A 651 13.67 -15.60 -41.96
N GLY A 652 13.81 -14.27 -41.97
CA GLY A 652 13.41 -13.41 -43.09
C GLY A 652 11.90 -13.28 -43.29
N GLN A 653 11.08 -13.83 -42.38
CA GLN A 653 9.66 -13.52 -42.28
C GLN A 653 9.44 -12.53 -41.14
N PHE A 654 8.83 -11.39 -41.45
CA PHE A 654 8.37 -10.47 -40.42
C PHE A 654 7.19 -11.08 -39.65
N LYS A 655 7.32 -11.16 -38.32
CA LYS A 655 6.26 -11.55 -37.37
C LYS A 655 5.74 -10.28 -36.74
N GLU A 656 4.61 -9.81 -37.25
CA GLU A 656 3.89 -8.67 -36.71
C GLU A 656 3.38 -8.99 -35.30
N GLN A 657 3.64 -8.08 -34.36
CA GLN A 657 3.09 -8.11 -33.01
C GLN A 657 2.01 -7.03 -32.85
N ILE A 658 2.27 -5.84 -33.40
CA ILE A 658 1.34 -4.70 -33.40
C ILE A 658 1.26 -4.11 -34.80
N ARG A 659 0.06 -4.04 -35.39
CA ARG A 659 -0.22 -3.28 -36.61
C ARG A 659 -0.84 -1.93 -36.23
N LEU A 660 -0.42 -0.83 -36.86
CA LEU A 660 -0.87 0.52 -36.53
C LEU A 660 -1.20 1.31 -37.82
N CYS A 661 -2.22 2.17 -37.75
CA CYS A 661 -2.47 3.20 -38.76
C CYS A 661 -2.05 4.57 -38.22
N VAL A 662 -0.94 5.09 -38.73
CA VAL A 662 -0.30 6.32 -38.23
C VAL A 662 -0.50 7.47 -39.21
N ASP A 663 -0.93 8.61 -38.68
CA ASP A 663 -1.07 9.89 -39.37
C ASP A 663 0.18 10.75 -39.13
N GLU A 664 1.11 10.72 -40.08
CA GLU A 664 2.39 11.43 -39.98
C GLU A 664 2.28 12.95 -40.21
N LEU A 665 1.13 13.44 -40.67
CA LEU A 665 0.89 14.88 -40.79
C LEU A 665 0.65 15.51 -39.40
N LEU A 666 -0.01 14.74 -38.52
CA LEU A 666 -0.41 15.16 -37.19
C LEU A 666 0.37 14.51 -36.05
N TYR A 667 1.12 13.44 -36.32
CA TYR A 667 1.72 12.55 -35.33
C TYR A 667 0.67 11.97 -34.37
N ALA A 668 -0.26 11.23 -34.96
CA ALA A 668 -1.39 10.58 -34.29
C ALA A 668 -1.56 9.13 -34.79
N THR A 669 -2.20 8.28 -33.99
CA THR A 669 -2.49 6.90 -34.38
C THR A 669 -4.00 6.66 -34.33
N LEU A 670 -4.58 6.31 -35.48
CA LEU A 670 -6.02 6.12 -35.63
C LEU A 670 -6.45 4.80 -35.02
N TRP A 671 -5.65 3.74 -35.21
CA TRP A 671 -5.86 2.44 -34.62
C TRP A 671 -4.56 1.65 -34.49
N THR A 672 -4.55 0.71 -33.54
CA THR A 672 -3.62 -0.40 -33.39
C THR A 672 -4.39 -1.72 -33.36
N THR A 673 -3.72 -2.84 -33.66
CA THR A 673 -4.25 -4.18 -33.38
C THR A 673 -3.13 -5.15 -33.06
N HIS A 674 -3.46 -6.08 -32.17
CA HIS A 674 -2.62 -7.14 -31.61
C HIS A 674 -3.52 -8.31 -31.21
N GLU A 675 -2.93 -9.39 -30.71
CA GLU A 675 -3.63 -10.58 -30.25
C GLU A 675 -3.27 -10.85 -28.79
N ILE A 676 -4.26 -11.23 -27.97
CA ILE A 676 -4.07 -11.65 -26.59
C ILE A 676 -4.22 -13.18 -26.58
N PHE A 677 -3.14 -13.88 -26.26
CA PHE A 677 -3.13 -15.33 -26.17
C PHE A 677 -3.73 -15.78 -24.82
N GLY A 678 -5.03 -16.09 -24.80
CA GLY A 678 -5.78 -16.38 -23.57
C GLY A 678 -5.19 -17.48 -22.69
N SER A 679 -4.71 -18.56 -23.30
CA SER A 679 -3.98 -19.66 -22.65
C SER A 679 -2.57 -19.29 -22.13
N SER A 680 -2.11 -18.06 -22.37
CA SER A 680 -0.77 -17.57 -21.99
C SER A 680 -0.76 -16.23 -21.26
N ILE A 681 -1.89 -15.49 -21.20
CA ILE A 681 -1.90 -14.10 -20.70
C ILE A 681 -1.74 -14.00 -19.17
N ASN A 682 -2.17 -15.04 -18.45
CA ASN A 682 -1.85 -15.31 -17.05
C ASN A 682 -0.32 -15.47 -16.87
N LEU A 683 0.35 -16.04 -17.87
CA LEU A 683 1.72 -16.60 -17.86
C LEU A 683 2.77 -15.66 -18.48
N ARG A 684 2.44 -14.37 -18.61
CA ARG A 684 3.35 -13.32 -19.09
C ARG A 684 4.45 -13.00 -18.07
N ASP A 685 5.58 -12.49 -18.55
CA ASP A 685 6.63 -11.94 -17.69
C ASP A 685 6.09 -10.75 -16.86
N THR A 686 6.61 -10.55 -15.65
CA THR A 686 6.18 -9.44 -14.78
C THR A 686 7.35 -8.56 -14.35
N SER A 687 8.02 -7.92 -15.30
CA SER A 687 9.09 -6.96 -14.99
C SER A 687 8.60 -5.81 -14.08
N PRO A 688 9.33 -5.47 -12.99
CA PRO A 688 9.08 -4.28 -12.19
C PRO A 688 9.61 -3.00 -12.86
N GLU A 689 10.54 -3.10 -13.82
CA GLU A 689 11.14 -1.97 -14.52
C GLU A 689 10.49 -1.76 -15.90
N ARG A 690 10.05 -0.53 -16.17
CA ARG A 690 9.36 -0.15 -17.41
C ARG A 690 10.23 0.82 -18.22
N PRO A 691 10.47 0.58 -19.52
CA PRO A 691 11.37 1.40 -20.32
C PRO A 691 10.81 2.81 -20.58
N GLN A 692 11.70 3.72 -20.97
CA GLN A 692 11.28 5.07 -21.38
C GLN A 692 10.81 5.09 -22.83
N PHE A 693 9.58 5.57 -23.03
CA PHE A 693 8.95 5.72 -24.34
C PHE A 693 9.89 6.24 -25.44
N GLN A 694 10.09 5.41 -26.47
CA GLN A 694 10.98 5.64 -27.60
C GLN A 694 10.27 6.37 -28.75
N ARG A 695 11.01 7.20 -29.47
CA ARG A 695 10.50 7.95 -30.63
C ARG A 695 10.38 7.07 -31.88
N ASP A 696 11.41 6.28 -32.14
CA ASP A 696 11.60 5.36 -33.27
C ASP A 696 12.69 4.36 -32.85
N THR A 697 13.00 3.36 -33.67
CA THR A 697 14.17 2.48 -33.46
C THR A 697 15.46 3.32 -33.35
N PRO A 698 16.39 3.02 -32.42
CA PRO A 698 17.71 3.65 -32.37
C PRO A 698 18.42 3.58 -33.74
N GLY A 699 19.00 4.70 -34.16
CA GLY A 699 19.59 4.88 -35.50
C GLY A 699 18.64 5.55 -36.52
N ASP A 700 17.32 5.37 -36.37
CA ASP A 700 16.34 5.81 -37.38
C ASP A 700 15.44 7.00 -36.96
N SER A 701 14.76 7.59 -37.93
CA SER A 701 13.95 8.80 -37.76
C SER A 701 12.78 8.88 -38.76
N ARG A 702 12.07 7.77 -38.94
CA ARG A 702 11.02 7.56 -39.93
C ARG A 702 9.70 8.22 -39.56
N LEU A 703 9.25 8.05 -38.31
CA LEU A 703 7.85 8.30 -37.93
C LEU A 703 7.59 9.64 -37.22
N PHE A 704 8.62 10.23 -36.59
CA PHE A 704 8.54 11.52 -35.89
C PHE A 704 9.63 12.50 -36.34
N ALA A 705 9.93 12.54 -37.64
CA ALA A 705 11.07 13.28 -38.20
C ALA A 705 11.15 14.78 -37.81
N ARG A 706 10.05 15.44 -37.45
CA ARG A 706 10.03 16.85 -36.98
C ARG A 706 10.42 17.03 -35.50
N PHE A 707 10.47 15.97 -34.71
CA PHE A 707 10.92 16.02 -33.31
C PHE A 707 12.42 15.69 -33.23
N PRO A 708 13.31 16.68 -33.04
CA PRO A 708 14.76 16.47 -33.19
C PRO A 708 15.32 15.51 -32.14
N THR A 709 14.72 15.45 -30.95
CA THR A 709 15.11 14.52 -29.87
C THR A 709 13.89 13.83 -29.27
N GLN A 710 14.09 12.61 -28.75
CA GLN A 710 13.12 11.90 -27.91
C GLN A 710 12.72 12.76 -26.69
N THR A 711 13.66 13.50 -26.12
CA THR A 711 13.43 14.47 -25.03
C THR A 711 12.37 15.51 -25.38
N THR A 712 12.34 16.03 -26.61
CA THR A 712 11.31 16.99 -27.05
C THR A 712 9.90 16.38 -27.01
N LEU A 713 9.79 15.10 -27.40
CA LEU A 713 8.52 14.37 -27.45
C LEU A 713 8.07 13.92 -26.04
N VAL A 714 8.99 13.51 -25.17
CA VAL A 714 8.72 13.27 -23.74
C VAL A 714 8.28 14.56 -23.03
N LEU A 715 8.91 15.70 -23.34
CA LEU A 715 8.58 16.99 -22.73
C LEU A 715 7.16 17.47 -23.07
N SER A 716 6.60 17.17 -24.26
CA SER A 716 5.22 17.57 -24.60
C SER A 716 4.16 16.93 -23.69
N TYR A 717 4.45 15.73 -23.16
CA TYR A 717 3.63 15.05 -22.17
C TYR A 717 3.88 15.50 -20.71
N THR A 718 4.74 16.50 -20.45
CA THR A 718 4.84 17.10 -19.11
C THR A 718 3.72 18.11 -18.86
N ARG A 719 3.17 18.13 -17.64
CA ARG A 719 2.05 19.03 -17.26
C ARG A 719 2.31 20.50 -17.62
N SER A 720 3.53 20.99 -17.40
CA SER A 720 3.94 22.36 -17.79
C SER A 720 3.76 22.63 -19.28
N LYS A 721 4.19 21.71 -20.17
CA LYS A 721 3.99 21.85 -21.62
C LYS A 721 2.55 21.63 -22.07
N GLN A 722 1.79 20.77 -21.39
CA GLN A 722 0.35 20.65 -21.64
C GLN A 722 -0.39 21.96 -21.32
N ILE A 723 -0.03 22.62 -20.22
CA ILE A 723 -0.59 23.93 -19.80
C ILE A 723 -0.18 25.03 -20.79
N GLU A 724 1.07 25.04 -21.26
CA GLU A 724 1.56 25.94 -22.32
C GLU A 724 0.80 25.74 -23.64
N ALA A 725 0.63 24.49 -24.09
CA ALA A 725 -0.10 24.12 -25.29
C ALA A 725 -1.59 24.52 -25.23
N ILE A 726 -2.28 24.17 -24.13
CA ILE A 726 -3.70 24.48 -23.95
C ILE A 726 -3.91 25.99 -23.77
N THR A 727 -2.99 26.70 -23.09
CA THR A 727 -3.03 28.17 -23.01
C THR A 727 -2.81 28.81 -24.38
N THR A 728 -1.90 28.28 -25.20
CA THR A 728 -1.69 28.73 -26.59
C THR A 728 -2.94 28.51 -27.46
N ILE A 729 -3.59 27.34 -27.33
CA ILE A 729 -4.78 27.00 -28.12
C ILE A 729 -6.00 27.79 -27.64
N LEU A 730 -6.35 27.71 -26.35
CA LEU A 730 -7.60 28.26 -25.79
C LEU A 730 -7.48 29.73 -25.33
N GLY A 731 -6.27 30.24 -25.11
CA GLY A 731 -6.00 31.52 -24.44
C GLY A 731 -5.95 31.42 -22.91
N LYS A 732 -6.25 30.26 -22.33
CA LYS A 732 -6.20 29.96 -20.89
C LYS A 732 -6.25 28.44 -20.66
N ASN A 733 -5.54 27.92 -19.65
CA ASN A 733 -5.75 26.58 -19.10
C ASN A 733 -6.98 26.54 -18.17
N LEU A 734 -8.17 26.86 -18.68
CA LEU A 734 -9.42 26.79 -17.91
C LEU A 734 -10.57 26.37 -18.82
N ASN A 735 -11.50 25.57 -18.28
CA ASN A 735 -12.72 25.15 -18.95
C ASN A 735 -13.79 26.29 -18.98
N VAL A 736 -15.03 25.93 -19.33
CA VAL A 736 -16.17 26.86 -19.42
C VAL A 736 -16.68 27.37 -18.07
N ASN A 737 -16.49 26.62 -16.98
CA ASN A 737 -16.92 27.01 -15.63
C ASN A 737 -15.86 27.85 -14.91
N GLY A 738 -14.59 27.69 -15.31
CA GLY A 738 -13.44 28.27 -14.62
C GLY A 738 -12.58 27.26 -13.86
N ASP A 739 -12.80 25.95 -14.04
CA ASP A 739 -11.93 24.91 -13.50
C ASP A 739 -10.71 24.69 -14.42
N PRO A 740 -9.51 24.36 -13.92
CA PRO A 740 -8.33 24.04 -14.74
C PRO A 740 -8.58 22.81 -15.62
N LEU A 741 -8.07 22.81 -16.86
CA LEU A 741 -8.15 21.62 -17.72
C LEU A 741 -7.06 20.60 -17.40
N ILE A 742 -5.85 21.11 -17.13
CA ILE A 742 -4.70 20.35 -16.62
C ILE A 742 -4.29 20.94 -15.27
N GLU A 743 -4.06 20.08 -14.28
CA GLU A 743 -3.68 20.47 -12.93
C GLU A 743 -2.19 20.18 -12.65
N GLU A 744 -1.51 21.11 -11.98
CA GLU A 744 -0.08 20.98 -11.68
C GLU A 744 0.20 20.03 -10.51
N GLY A 745 -0.65 20.01 -9.48
CA GLY A 745 -0.39 19.33 -8.19
C GLY A 745 -0.23 17.81 -8.28
N PHE A 746 0.82 17.26 -7.68
CA PHE A 746 1.25 15.86 -7.91
C PHE A 746 0.20 14.76 -7.65
N ARG A 747 -0.81 15.00 -6.81
CA ARG A 747 -1.86 14.04 -6.46
C ARG A 747 -3.06 14.01 -7.43
N THR A 748 -3.03 14.77 -8.53
CA THR A 748 -4.17 14.93 -9.45
C THR A 748 -4.13 13.96 -10.63
N SER A 749 -5.32 13.58 -11.13
CA SER A 749 -5.49 12.76 -12.34
C SER A 749 -5.93 13.58 -13.57
N LEU A 750 -6.08 14.90 -13.42
CA LEU A 750 -6.41 15.83 -14.49
C LEU A 750 -5.13 16.29 -15.22
N TYR A 751 -4.51 15.35 -15.94
CA TYR A 751 -3.44 15.61 -16.89
C TYR A 751 -3.46 14.56 -18.01
N LEU A 752 -2.87 14.87 -19.16
CA LEU A 752 -2.79 13.93 -20.29
C LEU A 752 -1.55 13.03 -20.13
N ALA A 753 -1.79 11.74 -19.95
CA ALA A 753 -0.78 10.70 -19.95
C ALA A 753 -0.52 10.19 -21.38
N ARG A 754 0.55 9.41 -21.50
CA ARG A 754 0.80 8.54 -22.67
C ARG A 754 -0.09 7.31 -22.48
N GLY A 755 -1.31 7.35 -22.99
CA GLY A 755 -2.21 6.21 -22.95
C GLY A 755 -1.79 5.22 -24.03
N HIS A 756 -1.39 4.00 -23.65
CA HIS A 756 -1.09 2.94 -24.60
C HIS A 756 -2.35 2.57 -25.40
N LEU A 757 -2.15 2.22 -26.67
CA LEU A 757 -3.19 1.66 -27.52
C LEU A 757 -3.04 0.12 -27.51
N SER A 758 -1.85 -0.36 -27.85
CA SER A 758 -1.24 -1.65 -27.49
C SER A 758 -0.64 -1.71 -26.08
N PRO A 759 -1.33 -2.01 -24.96
CA PRO A 759 -0.69 -1.95 -23.63
C PRO A 759 0.28 -3.12 -23.40
N ASP A 760 1.31 -2.89 -22.58
CA ASP A 760 2.31 -3.90 -22.20
C ASP A 760 1.70 -5.19 -21.64
N ALA A 761 0.78 -5.05 -20.69
CA ALA A 761 0.14 -6.18 -20.02
C ALA A 761 -0.70 -7.10 -20.93
N ASP A 762 -0.91 -6.77 -22.22
CA ASP A 762 -1.58 -7.64 -23.21
C ASP A 762 -0.63 -8.64 -23.90
N PHE A 763 0.68 -8.57 -23.66
CA PHE A 763 1.71 -9.44 -24.27
C PHE A 763 2.35 -10.39 -23.27
N VAL A 764 3.05 -11.42 -23.77
CA VAL A 764 3.60 -12.50 -22.94
C VAL A 764 5.05 -12.19 -22.54
N TYR A 765 5.96 -12.04 -23.50
CA TYR A 765 7.39 -11.86 -23.19
C TYR A 765 7.78 -10.42 -22.87
N ASP A 766 8.71 -10.19 -21.94
CA ASP A 766 9.26 -8.86 -21.62
C ASP A 766 9.74 -8.10 -22.87
N ALA A 767 10.35 -8.79 -23.85
CA ALA A 767 10.74 -8.19 -25.13
C ALA A 767 9.53 -7.68 -25.95
N GLU A 768 8.40 -8.39 -25.91
CA GLU A 768 7.13 -7.96 -26.52
C GLU A 768 6.47 -6.82 -25.73
N GLN A 769 6.56 -6.85 -24.39
CA GLN A 769 6.08 -5.78 -23.52
C GLN A 769 6.87 -4.49 -23.75
N ASP A 770 8.21 -4.54 -23.81
CA ASP A 770 9.09 -3.42 -24.17
C ASP A 770 8.79 -2.87 -25.57
N ALA A 771 8.46 -3.75 -26.53
CA ALA A 771 8.06 -3.35 -27.89
C ALA A 771 6.77 -2.51 -27.94
N THR A 772 5.99 -2.43 -26.86
CA THR A 772 4.84 -1.50 -26.77
C THR A 772 5.25 -0.04 -26.56
N TYR A 773 6.43 0.24 -26.00
CA TYR A 773 6.84 1.56 -25.52
C TYR A 773 7.31 2.53 -26.63
N TYR A 774 6.68 2.50 -27.81
CA TYR A 774 6.90 3.50 -28.87
C TYR A 774 5.80 4.57 -28.87
N PHE A 775 6.17 5.83 -29.14
CA PHE A 775 5.20 6.93 -29.18
C PHE A 775 4.13 6.80 -30.29
N VAL A 776 4.33 5.96 -31.32
CA VAL A 776 3.24 5.62 -32.27
C VAL A 776 2.20 4.67 -31.69
N ASN A 777 2.50 3.97 -30.60
CA ASN A 777 1.58 3.09 -29.89
C ASN A 777 0.88 3.79 -28.72
N ALA A 778 0.91 5.13 -28.65
CA ALA A 778 0.27 5.90 -27.60
C ALA A 778 -0.42 7.18 -28.10
N ALA A 779 -1.44 7.62 -27.38
CA ALA A 779 -2.15 8.86 -27.65
C ALA A 779 -2.45 9.64 -26.33
N PRO A 780 -2.67 10.98 -26.38
CA PRO A 780 -2.96 11.79 -25.19
C PRO A 780 -4.28 11.44 -24.49
N GLN A 781 -4.19 10.65 -23.42
CA GLN A 781 -5.33 10.18 -22.64
C GLN A 781 -5.34 10.83 -21.27
N PHE A 782 -6.48 11.34 -20.78
CA PHE A 782 -6.55 11.88 -19.42
C PHE A 782 -6.25 10.79 -18.39
N GLN A 783 -5.39 11.04 -17.41
CA GLN A 783 -4.99 10.03 -16.43
C GLN A 783 -6.18 9.48 -15.62
N ALA A 784 -7.20 10.32 -15.38
CA ALA A 784 -8.45 9.92 -14.75
C ALA A 784 -9.23 8.86 -15.57
N PHE A 785 -9.15 8.90 -16.90
CA PHE A 785 -9.73 7.90 -17.81
C PHE A 785 -8.81 6.69 -17.98
N ASN A 786 -7.52 6.94 -18.24
CA ASN A 786 -6.46 5.93 -18.38
C ASN A 786 -6.43 4.95 -17.20
N ASN A 787 -6.14 5.43 -15.98
CA ASN A 787 -6.18 4.64 -14.75
C ASN A 787 -7.59 4.65 -14.10
N GLY A 788 -8.63 4.79 -14.93
CA GLY A 788 -10.05 4.70 -14.56
C GLY A 788 -10.71 3.58 -15.34
N ASN A 789 -11.81 3.90 -16.03
CA ASN A 789 -12.60 2.91 -16.76
C ASN A 789 -11.85 2.28 -17.93
N TRP A 790 -10.81 2.93 -18.48
CA TRP A 790 -9.99 2.34 -19.55
C TRP A 790 -9.16 1.15 -19.04
N LYS A 791 -8.42 1.32 -17.94
CA LYS A 791 -7.69 0.23 -17.28
C LYS A 791 -8.61 -0.91 -16.82
N ALA A 792 -9.83 -0.59 -16.38
CA ALA A 792 -10.83 -1.61 -16.05
C ALA A 792 -11.22 -2.43 -17.28
N CYS A 793 -11.48 -1.76 -18.41
CA CYS A 793 -11.73 -2.41 -19.71
C CYS A 793 -10.57 -3.33 -20.13
N GLU A 794 -9.32 -2.84 -20.06
CA GLU A 794 -8.14 -3.63 -20.42
C GLU A 794 -7.92 -4.82 -19.47
N GLY A 795 -8.26 -4.68 -18.19
CA GLY A 795 -8.29 -5.81 -17.24
C GLY A 795 -9.30 -6.87 -17.64
N ALA A 796 -10.56 -6.48 -17.81
CA ALA A 796 -11.66 -7.37 -18.14
C ALA A 796 -11.45 -8.16 -19.44
N ILE A 797 -10.85 -7.54 -20.46
CA ILE A 797 -10.56 -8.20 -21.75
C ILE A 797 -9.51 -9.31 -21.60
N ARG A 798 -8.49 -9.13 -20.74
CA ARG A 798 -7.51 -10.18 -20.45
C ARG A 798 -8.12 -11.32 -19.63
N SER A 799 -8.91 -10.99 -18.61
CA SER A 799 -9.63 -12.01 -17.82
C SER A 799 -10.66 -12.78 -18.64
N TYR A 800 -11.27 -12.15 -19.66
CA TYR A 800 -12.09 -12.84 -20.65
C TYR A 800 -11.24 -13.78 -21.51
N ALA A 801 -10.17 -13.31 -22.14
CA ALA A 801 -9.29 -14.17 -22.94
C ALA A 801 -8.79 -15.39 -22.13
N GLU A 802 -8.45 -15.17 -20.86
CA GLU A 802 -8.07 -16.20 -19.90
C GLU A 802 -9.22 -17.18 -19.57
N SER A 803 -10.44 -16.71 -19.32
CA SER A 803 -11.60 -17.59 -19.06
C SER A 803 -11.95 -18.46 -20.27
N GLU A 804 -11.81 -17.91 -21.47
CA GLU A 804 -12.05 -18.61 -22.73
C GLU A 804 -10.93 -19.58 -23.11
N GLN A 805 -9.72 -19.40 -22.56
CA GLN A 805 -8.49 -20.02 -23.04
C GLN A 805 -8.22 -19.78 -24.55
N SER A 806 -8.85 -18.76 -25.12
CA SER A 806 -8.91 -18.49 -26.57
C SER A 806 -8.09 -17.26 -26.95
N THR A 807 -7.60 -17.22 -28.19
CA THR A 807 -6.81 -16.08 -28.68
C THR A 807 -7.72 -15.00 -29.25
N VAL A 808 -8.01 -13.96 -28.45
CA VAL A 808 -8.82 -12.83 -28.91
C VAL A 808 -7.97 -11.81 -29.66
N ARG A 809 -8.45 -11.35 -30.82
CA ARG A 809 -7.84 -10.23 -31.54
C ARG A 809 -8.43 -8.92 -31.05
N VAL A 810 -7.56 -8.00 -30.69
CA VAL A 810 -7.94 -6.70 -30.13
C VAL A 810 -7.56 -5.60 -31.12
N PHE A 811 -8.49 -4.66 -31.33
CA PHE A 811 -8.24 -3.45 -32.11
C PHE A 811 -8.52 -2.24 -31.22
N THR A 812 -7.48 -1.49 -30.84
CA THR A 812 -7.63 -0.23 -30.10
C THR A 812 -7.60 0.92 -31.08
N GLY A 813 -8.34 2.01 -30.85
CA GLY A 813 -8.19 3.20 -31.67
C GLY A 813 -8.71 4.48 -31.06
N THR A 814 -8.54 5.55 -31.82
CA THR A 814 -8.93 6.91 -31.47
C THR A 814 -10.00 7.40 -32.43
N PHE A 815 -10.83 8.37 -32.03
CA PHE A 815 -11.79 9.02 -32.92
C PHE A 815 -12.11 10.45 -32.48
N GLY A 816 -12.08 11.38 -33.44
CA GLY A 816 -12.27 12.82 -33.22
C GLY A 816 -11.14 13.48 -32.41
N ILE A 817 -11.06 14.80 -32.46
CA ILE A 817 -10.14 15.60 -31.63
C ILE A 817 -10.93 16.38 -30.59
N LEU A 818 -10.58 16.22 -29.32
CA LEU A 818 -11.29 16.81 -28.18
C LEU A 818 -11.31 18.33 -28.27
N LYS A 819 -12.51 18.94 -28.23
CA LYS A 819 -12.68 20.39 -28.33
C LYS A 819 -13.15 21.03 -27.02
N TYR A 820 -12.53 22.15 -26.65
CA TYR A 820 -13.01 23.02 -25.58
C TYR A 820 -13.28 24.44 -26.10
N LYS A 821 -14.16 25.18 -25.42
CA LYS A 821 -14.44 26.58 -25.76
C LYS A 821 -13.29 27.45 -25.27
N GLY A 822 -12.60 28.13 -26.19
CA GLY A 822 -11.54 29.07 -25.85
C GLY A 822 -12.08 30.39 -25.28
N SER A 823 -11.18 31.32 -24.98
CA SER A 823 -11.49 32.69 -24.54
C SER A 823 -12.45 33.46 -25.46
N THR A 824 -12.50 33.10 -26.74
CA THR A 824 -13.40 33.67 -27.76
C THR A 824 -14.74 32.93 -27.88
N GLY A 825 -15.07 32.03 -26.94
CA GLY A 825 -16.32 31.24 -26.90
C GLY A 825 -16.43 30.12 -27.94
N LYS A 826 -15.64 30.18 -29.03
CA LYS A 826 -15.58 29.15 -30.07
C LYS A 826 -14.91 27.88 -29.53
N LEU A 827 -15.45 26.71 -29.91
CA LEU A 827 -14.78 25.42 -29.75
C LEU A 827 -13.47 25.40 -30.53
N LYS A 828 -12.42 24.87 -29.93
CA LYS A 828 -11.10 24.66 -30.53
C LYS A 828 -10.58 23.25 -30.19
N PRO A 829 -10.10 22.48 -31.18
CA PRO A 829 -9.47 21.17 -30.94
C PRO A 829 -8.14 21.30 -30.19
N LEU A 830 -7.86 20.36 -29.28
CA LEU A 830 -6.65 20.31 -28.48
C LEU A 830 -5.52 19.47 -29.12
N TYR A 831 -4.29 19.92 -28.90
CA TYR A 831 -3.05 19.28 -29.34
C TYR A 831 -1.98 19.49 -28.27
N LEU A 832 -1.07 18.54 -28.07
CA LEU A 832 0.05 18.70 -27.11
C LEU A 832 1.21 19.53 -27.64
N TYR A 833 1.33 19.69 -28.96
CA TYR A 833 2.43 20.46 -29.57
C TYR A 833 1.90 21.43 -30.66
N PRO A 834 1.28 22.56 -30.27
CA PRO A 834 1.02 23.68 -31.17
C PRO A 834 2.30 24.51 -31.36
N ASN A 835 2.71 24.76 -32.60
CA ASN A 835 3.92 25.56 -32.89
C ASN A 835 3.78 26.33 -34.22
N ASP A 836 3.81 27.67 -34.16
CA ASP A 836 3.76 28.59 -35.31
C ASP A 836 2.79 28.15 -36.43
N GLY A 837 1.52 27.98 -36.06
CA GLY A 837 0.43 27.57 -36.95
C GLY A 837 0.30 26.06 -37.17
N ASN A 838 1.37 25.29 -36.95
CA ASN A 838 1.34 23.82 -36.97
C ASN A 838 0.66 23.26 -35.70
N LYS A 839 0.09 22.07 -35.82
CA LYS A 839 -0.65 21.39 -34.75
C LYS A 839 -0.29 19.91 -34.76
N TRP A 840 0.49 19.47 -33.77
CA TRP A 840 0.97 18.09 -33.68
C TRP A 840 0.56 17.44 -32.36
N ILE A 841 0.39 16.12 -32.39
CA ILE A 841 -0.09 15.28 -31.29
C ILE A 841 -1.50 15.73 -30.84
N PRO A 842 -2.56 15.49 -31.65
CA PRO A 842 -3.94 15.78 -31.27
C PRO A 842 -4.35 14.99 -30.02
N VAL A 843 -5.24 15.57 -29.22
CA VAL A 843 -5.86 14.89 -28.08
C VAL A 843 -7.16 14.23 -28.55
N PRO A 844 -7.29 12.89 -28.55
CA PRO A 844 -8.51 12.24 -29.03
C PRO A 844 -9.74 12.61 -28.20
N GLU A 845 -10.90 12.72 -28.85
CA GLU A 845 -12.18 12.93 -28.18
C GLU A 845 -12.74 11.63 -27.63
N TYR A 846 -12.64 10.55 -28.41
CA TYR A 846 -13.01 9.19 -28.06
C TYR A 846 -11.83 8.24 -28.26
N TYR A 847 -11.83 7.18 -27.46
CA TYR A 847 -11.06 5.96 -27.66
C TYR A 847 -12.06 4.82 -27.89
N TRP A 848 -11.67 3.80 -28.65
CA TRP A 848 -12.46 2.60 -28.86
C TRP A 848 -11.58 1.34 -28.80
N LYS A 849 -12.18 0.21 -28.44
CA LYS A 849 -11.52 -1.09 -28.26
C LYS A 849 -12.47 -2.17 -28.76
N VAL A 850 -12.19 -2.74 -29.93
CA VAL A 850 -12.92 -3.91 -30.48
C VAL A 850 -12.22 -5.17 -30.01
N ILE A 851 -12.98 -6.12 -29.47
CA ILE A 851 -12.54 -7.48 -29.16
C ILE A 851 -13.24 -8.38 -30.18
N HIS A 852 -12.49 -9.28 -30.80
CA HIS A 852 -13.00 -10.31 -31.72
C HIS A 852 -12.45 -11.66 -31.28
N ASN A 853 -13.32 -12.61 -30.98
CA ASN A 853 -12.94 -14.02 -30.91
C ASN A 853 -13.02 -14.59 -32.34
N PRO A 854 -11.89 -14.96 -32.98
CA PRO A 854 -11.88 -15.47 -34.35
C PRO A 854 -12.34 -16.94 -34.44
N GLU A 855 -12.46 -17.65 -33.32
CA GLU A 855 -12.85 -19.06 -33.26
C GLU A 855 -14.39 -19.21 -33.22
N THR A 856 -15.07 -18.37 -32.44
CA THR A 856 -16.55 -18.27 -32.44
C THR A 856 -17.08 -17.30 -33.51
N ASN A 857 -16.20 -16.44 -34.05
CA ASN A 857 -16.54 -15.29 -34.89
C ASN A 857 -17.56 -14.33 -34.24
N GLU A 858 -17.26 -13.94 -33.00
CA GLU A 858 -18.04 -12.98 -32.22
C GLU A 858 -17.22 -11.73 -31.91
N ALA A 859 -17.85 -10.55 -31.89
CA ALA A 859 -17.20 -9.29 -31.57
C ALA A 859 -18.04 -8.34 -30.70
N ILE A 860 -17.35 -7.51 -29.93
CA ILE A 860 -17.91 -6.37 -29.17
C ILE A 860 -16.97 -5.17 -29.31
N ALA A 861 -17.51 -3.96 -29.39
CA ALA A 861 -16.72 -2.74 -29.41
C ALA A 861 -17.05 -1.84 -28.21
N PHE A 862 -16.08 -1.60 -27.34
CA PHE A 862 -16.18 -0.59 -26.28
C PHE A 862 -15.79 0.78 -26.83
N VAL A 863 -16.48 1.83 -26.40
CA VAL A 863 -16.21 3.23 -26.72
C VAL A 863 -16.10 4.02 -25.43
N GLY A 864 -14.99 4.75 -25.24
CA GLY A 864 -14.71 5.57 -24.07
C GLY A 864 -14.47 7.04 -24.42
N TYR A 865 -15.03 7.95 -23.61
CA TYR A 865 -14.97 9.39 -23.80
C TYR A 865 -13.82 10.00 -22.99
N ASN A 866 -12.81 10.56 -23.68
CA ASN A 866 -11.57 11.09 -23.09
C ASN A 866 -11.75 12.48 -22.46
N ASN A 867 -12.77 12.65 -21.61
CA ASN A 867 -13.18 13.95 -21.10
C ASN A 867 -13.66 13.87 -19.63
N PRO A 868 -12.74 13.88 -18.65
CA PRO A 868 -13.11 13.89 -17.22
C PRO A 868 -13.76 15.21 -16.76
N HIS A 869 -13.80 16.22 -17.64
CA HIS A 869 -14.49 17.50 -17.40
C HIS A 869 -15.97 17.46 -17.81
N ALA A 870 -16.41 16.39 -18.47
CA ALA A 870 -17.80 16.20 -18.88
C ALA A 870 -18.77 16.26 -17.69
N LYS A 871 -19.93 16.88 -17.90
CA LYS A 871 -21.01 16.99 -16.89
C LYS A 871 -22.30 16.26 -17.30
N MET A 872 -22.25 15.61 -18.46
CA MET A 872 -23.27 14.74 -19.03
C MET A 872 -22.56 13.73 -19.94
N ALA A 873 -23.15 12.55 -20.14
CA ALA A 873 -22.64 11.60 -21.13
C ALA A 873 -22.71 12.21 -22.55
N PRO A 874 -21.78 11.84 -23.46
CA PRO A 874 -21.89 12.21 -24.86
C PRO A 874 -23.07 11.49 -25.54
N GLU A 875 -23.45 11.98 -26.71
CA GLU A 875 -24.31 11.22 -27.62
C GLU A 875 -23.60 9.93 -28.06
N LYS A 876 -24.34 8.82 -28.09
CA LYS A 876 -23.77 7.49 -28.36
C LYS A 876 -23.79 7.18 -29.85
N MET A 877 -22.69 6.64 -30.35
CA MET A 877 -22.49 6.27 -31.76
C MET A 877 -23.15 4.93 -32.15
N CYS A 878 -23.82 4.28 -31.19
CA CYS A 878 -24.43 2.96 -31.30
C CYS A 878 -25.49 2.79 -30.19
N LYS A 879 -26.24 1.68 -30.23
CA LYS A 879 -27.04 1.20 -29.10
C LYS A 879 -26.14 0.54 -28.06
N ASN A 880 -26.27 0.94 -26.79
CA ASN A 880 -25.49 0.35 -25.71
C ASN A 880 -25.85 -1.14 -25.48
N GLN A 881 -24.86 -2.02 -25.52
CA GLN A 881 -25.00 -3.47 -25.33
C GLN A 881 -24.39 -3.99 -24.01
N CYS A 882 -23.74 -3.16 -23.17
CA CYS A 882 -22.92 -3.66 -22.03
C CYS A 882 -23.67 -4.57 -21.04
N SER A 883 -25.00 -4.43 -20.90
CA SER A 883 -25.83 -5.27 -20.03
C SER A 883 -26.05 -6.71 -20.54
N LYS A 884 -25.14 -7.21 -21.38
CA LYS A 884 -25.07 -8.57 -21.96
C LYS A 884 -23.68 -9.19 -21.79
N LEU A 885 -22.82 -8.57 -20.98
CA LEU A 885 -21.42 -8.92 -20.78
C LEU A 885 -21.19 -9.09 -19.27
N SER A 886 -21.45 -10.28 -18.72
CA SER A 886 -21.26 -10.52 -17.28
C SER A 886 -19.79 -10.34 -16.86
N TRP A 887 -18.85 -10.64 -17.76
CA TRP A 887 -17.42 -10.41 -17.59
C TRP A 887 -17.00 -8.94 -17.58
N ALA A 888 -17.92 -8.00 -17.87
CA ALA A 888 -17.63 -6.57 -17.98
C ALA A 888 -18.33 -5.72 -16.90
N ASP A 889 -18.40 -6.19 -15.66
CA ASP A 889 -19.01 -5.45 -14.55
C ASP A 889 -18.06 -4.41 -13.92
N TRP A 890 -18.21 -3.14 -14.32
CA TRP A 890 -17.72 -1.98 -13.56
C TRP A 890 -18.54 -0.71 -13.89
N ASN A 891 -18.31 0.36 -13.12
CA ASN A 891 -19.03 1.63 -13.26
C ASN A 891 -18.61 2.45 -14.50
N MET A 892 -18.97 1.97 -15.69
CA MET A 892 -18.71 2.60 -16.99
C MET A 892 -19.34 3.99 -17.12
N ASP A 893 -20.46 4.28 -16.45
CA ASP A 893 -21.14 5.57 -16.52
C ASP A 893 -20.40 6.71 -15.78
N ASN A 894 -19.32 6.42 -15.04
CA ASN A 894 -18.54 7.40 -14.30
C ASN A 894 -17.79 8.40 -15.22
N LEU A 895 -18.40 9.57 -15.42
CA LEU A 895 -17.87 10.67 -16.25
C LEU A 895 -16.42 11.10 -15.90
N TYR A 896 -16.02 11.09 -14.62
CA TYR A 896 -14.67 11.49 -14.22
C TYR A 896 -13.64 10.41 -14.54
N SER A 897 -14.01 9.14 -14.36
CA SER A 897 -13.19 7.98 -14.76
C SER A 897 -13.27 7.67 -16.26
N GLY A 898 -13.87 8.56 -17.06
CA GLY A 898 -14.14 8.40 -18.49
C GLY A 898 -15.42 7.60 -18.74
N TYR A 899 -16.40 8.24 -19.38
CA TYR A 899 -17.66 7.60 -19.74
C TYR A 899 -17.43 6.48 -20.76
N MET A 900 -17.94 5.28 -20.52
CA MET A 900 -17.84 4.14 -21.44
C MET A 900 -19.20 3.52 -21.79
N TYR A 901 -19.28 2.91 -22.98
CA TYR A 901 -20.42 2.11 -23.45
C TYR A 901 -19.96 1.08 -24.49
N CYS A 902 -20.82 0.11 -24.81
CA CYS A 902 -20.48 -1.06 -25.64
C CYS A 902 -21.41 -1.15 -26.85
N CYS A 903 -20.90 -1.56 -28.00
CA CYS A 903 -21.58 -1.54 -29.29
C CYS A 903 -21.49 -2.89 -30.02
N GLN A 904 -22.51 -3.19 -30.83
CA GLN A 904 -22.33 -4.10 -31.97
C GLN A 904 -21.32 -3.47 -32.94
N LEU A 905 -20.41 -4.25 -33.52
CA LEU A 905 -19.37 -3.71 -34.41
C LEU A 905 -19.95 -3.07 -35.68
N GLU A 906 -21.03 -3.64 -36.23
CA GLU A 906 -21.73 -3.09 -37.40
C GLU A 906 -22.28 -1.68 -37.13
N GLU A 907 -23.03 -1.48 -36.05
CA GLU A 907 -23.61 -0.18 -35.68
C GLU A 907 -22.52 0.90 -35.53
N LEU A 908 -21.42 0.59 -34.82
CA LEU A 908 -20.35 1.57 -34.58
C LEU A 908 -19.60 1.96 -35.86
N ARG A 909 -19.56 1.07 -36.86
CA ARG A 909 -18.92 1.31 -38.17
C ARG A 909 -19.64 2.36 -39.01
N GLU A 910 -20.93 2.58 -38.78
CA GLU A 910 -21.67 3.70 -39.40
C GLU A 910 -21.11 5.06 -38.96
N SER A 911 -20.61 5.15 -37.72
CA SER A 911 -20.01 6.37 -37.15
C SER A 911 -18.49 6.47 -37.36
N ILE A 912 -17.76 5.36 -37.37
CA ILE A 912 -16.29 5.32 -37.45
C ILE A 912 -15.85 4.51 -38.68
N SER A 913 -15.53 5.22 -39.78
CA SER A 913 -15.40 4.62 -41.13
C SER A 913 -14.19 3.68 -41.32
N TYR A 914 -13.28 3.66 -40.34
CA TYR A 914 -11.98 2.98 -40.30
C TYR A 914 -11.81 1.98 -39.15
N LEU A 915 -12.90 1.56 -38.50
CA LEU A 915 -12.90 0.32 -37.71
C LEU A 915 -12.38 -0.87 -38.54
N PRO A 916 -11.98 -1.99 -37.92
CA PRO A 916 -11.74 -3.22 -38.66
C PRO A 916 -13.00 -3.68 -39.42
N ASP A 917 -12.82 -4.17 -40.64
CA ASP A 917 -13.87 -4.91 -41.38
C ASP A 917 -13.68 -6.39 -41.03
N LEU A 918 -14.51 -6.90 -40.12
CA LEU A 918 -14.42 -8.28 -39.60
C LEU A 918 -15.50 -9.21 -40.19
N ARG A 919 -16.04 -8.85 -41.35
CA ARG A 919 -16.99 -9.71 -42.05
C ARG A 919 -16.31 -10.98 -42.55
N ASP A 920 -17.07 -12.07 -42.52
CA ASP A 920 -16.63 -13.37 -43.01
C ASP A 920 -16.50 -13.41 -44.54
N ALA A 921 -16.11 -14.58 -45.09
CA ALA A 921 -15.99 -14.78 -46.53
C ALA A 921 -17.30 -14.62 -47.32
N ASN A 922 -18.46 -14.64 -46.66
CA ASN A 922 -19.79 -14.43 -47.23
C ASN A 922 -20.29 -12.97 -47.08
N GLY A 923 -19.57 -12.13 -46.33
CA GLY A 923 -19.95 -10.74 -46.04
C GLY A 923 -20.83 -10.55 -44.80
N VAL A 924 -20.92 -11.55 -43.92
CA VAL A 924 -21.69 -11.54 -42.67
C VAL A 924 -20.83 -10.99 -41.53
N TRP A 925 -21.37 -10.11 -40.69
CA TRP A 925 -20.66 -9.58 -39.51
C TRP A 925 -20.48 -10.63 -38.41
N PRO A 926 -19.49 -10.47 -37.52
CA PRO A 926 -19.41 -11.24 -36.29
C PRO A 926 -20.67 -11.06 -35.44
N ASP A 927 -21.08 -12.14 -34.79
CA ASP A 927 -22.14 -12.10 -33.78
C ASP A 927 -21.70 -11.31 -32.54
N LEU A 928 -22.62 -11.05 -31.60
CA LEU A 928 -22.31 -10.27 -30.41
C LEU A 928 -21.54 -11.11 -29.39
N LEU A 929 -20.26 -10.78 -29.16
CA LEU A 929 -19.45 -11.40 -28.10
C LEU A 929 -20.18 -11.28 -26.75
N SER A 930 -20.51 -12.42 -26.16
CA SER A 930 -21.30 -12.53 -24.92
C SER A 930 -20.79 -13.69 -24.08
N ASP A 931 -21.46 -13.98 -22.96
CA ASP A 931 -20.94 -14.90 -21.94
C ASP A 931 -20.87 -16.36 -22.44
N TYR A 932 -19.66 -16.93 -22.50
CA TYR A 932 -19.42 -18.29 -22.98
C TYR A 932 -19.90 -19.35 -21.99
N VAL A 933 -20.75 -20.25 -22.47
CA VAL A 933 -21.33 -21.34 -21.67
C VAL A 933 -20.45 -22.59 -21.81
N ALA A 934 -19.33 -22.60 -21.09
CA ALA A 934 -18.70 -23.87 -20.70
C ALA A 934 -19.72 -24.69 -19.86
N PRO A 935 -19.77 -26.03 -20.00
CA PRO A 935 -20.86 -26.84 -19.44
C PRO A 935 -20.80 -26.97 -17.90
N VAL A 936 -21.33 -25.94 -17.23
CA VAL A 936 -21.82 -25.98 -15.86
C VAL A 936 -22.93 -27.04 -15.77
N ILE A 937 -23.17 -27.59 -14.58
CA ILE A 937 -24.38 -28.40 -14.31
C ILE A 937 -25.61 -27.52 -14.60
N GLU A 938 -26.19 -27.73 -15.79
CA GLU A 938 -27.13 -26.82 -16.46
C GLU A 938 -28.54 -26.87 -15.85
N TYR A 939 -28.79 -27.88 -15.02
CA TYR A 939 -30.07 -28.08 -14.34
C TYR A 939 -29.94 -27.81 -12.84
N VAL A 940 -30.47 -26.67 -12.39
CA VAL A 940 -30.88 -26.48 -11.00
C VAL A 940 -32.30 -27.06 -10.87
N PRO A 941 -32.52 -28.18 -10.15
CA PRO A 941 -33.83 -28.81 -10.06
C PRO A 941 -34.91 -27.85 -9.54
N PRO A 942 -36.11 -27.80 -10.17
CA PRO A 942 -37.26 -27.09 -9.61
C PRO A 942 -37.54 -27.58 -8.19
N GLY A 943 -37.60 -26.64 -7.24
CA GLY A 943 -37.71 -26.95 -5.80
C GLY A 943 -36.42 -26.84 -5.01
N THR A 944 -35.25 -26.66 -5.66
CA THR A 944 -33.96 -26.37 -4.99
C THR A 944 -34.07 -25.13 -4.10
N CYS A 945 -33.54 -25.23 -2.89
CA CYS A 945 -33.49 -24.14 -1.92
C CYS A 945 -32.13 -23.43 -1.98
N VAL A 946 -32.13 -22.13 -1.68
CA VAL A 946 -30.93 -21.28 -1.71
C VAL A 946 -30.72 -20.65 -0.34
N TYR A 947 -29.57 -20.89 0.27
CA TYR A 947 -29.13 -20.17 1.46
C TYR A 947 -28.02 -19.17 1.09
N ASP A 948 -28.44 -17.91 1.02
CA ASP A 948 -27.60 -16.74 0.82
C ASP A 948 -26.83 -16.38 2.09
N LEU A 949 -25.49 -16.50 2.04
CA LEU A 949 -24.58 -16.24 3.15
C LEU A 949 -24.30 -14.75 3.38
N ASN A 950 -24.61 -13.89 2.41
CA ASN A 950 -24.38 -12.45 2.51
C ASN A 950 -25.60 -11.71 3.08
N ASN A 951 -26.81 -12.28 2.94
CA ASN A 951 -28.04 -11.79 3.58
C ASN A 951 -28.18 -12.15 5.08
N ARG A 952 -27.18 -12.81 5.70
CA ARG A 952 -27.20 -13.16 7.15
C ARG A 952 -27.23 -11.89 8.02
N THR A 953 -28.26 -11.75 8.84
CA THR A 953 -28.50 -10.59 9.74
C THR A 953 -28.28 -10.93 11.22
N GLY A 954 -28.09 -12.20 11.56
CA GLY A 954 -27.77 -12.66 12.91
C GLY A 954 -26.38 -12.21 13.38
N SER A 955 -26.27 -11.74 14.63
CA SER A 955 -25.03 -11.11 15.16
C SER A 955 -23.82 -12.04 15.30
N ILE A 956 -24.05 -13.35 15.28
CA ILE A 956 -23.04 -14.42 15.26
C ILE A 956 -23.66 -15.54 14.43
N ALA A 957 -23.18 -15.77 13.22
CA ALA A 957 -23.81 -16.73 12.32
C ALA A 957 -23.54 -18.20 12.75
N PRO A 958 -24.52 -19.10 12.59
CA PRO A 958 -24.26 -20.54 12.66
C PRO A 958 -23.31 -20.99 11.54
N LEU A 959 -22.52 -22.03 11.82
CA LEU A 959 -21.78 -22.80 10.82
C LEU A 959 -22.76 -23.64 9.98
N VAL A 960 -22.46 -23.86 8.70
CA VAL A 960 -23.29 -24.66 7.79
C VAL A 960 -22.65 -26.01 7.54
N ILE A 961 -23.39 -27.08 7.79
CA ILE A 961 -22.95 -28.47 7.69
C ILE A 961 -23.94 -29.25 6.81
N GLN A 962 -23.44 -30.22 6.04
CA GLN A 962 -24.25 -31.21 5.34
C GLN A 962 -23.59 -32.58 5.47
N ASN A 963 -24.36 -33.61 5.81
CA ASN A 963 -23.90 -34.99 6.05
C ASN A 963 -22.80 -35.18 7.13
N GLY A 964 -22.44 -34.12 7.87
CA GLY A 964 -21.36 -34.11 8.87
C GLY A 964 -20.20 -33.18 8.51
N ASP A 965 -20.05 -32.82 7.24
CA ASP A 965 -18.98 -31.97 6.70
C ASP A 965 -19.43 -30.52 6.53
N PHE A 966 -18.48 -29.57 6.54
CA PHE A 966 -18.78 -28.16 6.27
C PHE A 966 -19.24 -27.97 4.82
N LEU A 967 -20.39 -27.33 4.62
CA LEU A 967 -20.93 -27.02 3.30
C LEU A 967 -20.50 -25.60 2.89
N TYR A 968 -19.88 -25.46 1.71
CA TYR A 968 -19.35 -24.21 1.20
C TYR A 968 -20.16 -23.66 0.00
N PRO A 969 -20.19 -22.33 -0.22
CA PRO A 969 -20.84 -21.74 -1.39
C PRO A 969 -20.10 -22.11 -2.67
N LEU A 970 -20.85 -22.52 -3.70
CA LEU A 970 -20.28 -22.98 -4.98
C LEU A 970 -20.41 -21.95 -6.12
N ARG A 971 -21.19 -20.88 -5.92
CA ARG A 971 -21.34 -19.75 -6.85
C ARG A 971 -21.63 -18.48 -6.04
N GLU A 972 -21.30 -17.35 -6.63
CA GLU A 972 -21.97 -16.09 -6.31
C GLU A 972 -23.10 -15.83 -7.31
N ASN A 973 -23.99 -14.89 -7.03
CA ASN A 973 -24.97 -14.37 -8.00
C ASN A 973 -24.54 -13.00 -8.53
N ASP A 974 -25.33 -12.45 -9.45
CA ASP A 974 -25.20 -11.12 -10.10
C ASP A 974 -25.24 -9.90 -9.13
N ARG A 975 -25.07 -10.13 -7.83
CA ARG A 975 -24.90 -9.11 -6.77
C ARG A 975 -23.67 -9.35 -5.88
N GLY A 976 -22.85 -10.36 -6.19
CA GLY A 976 -21.76 -10.81 -5.32
C GLY A 976 -22.24 -11.48 -4.03
N HIS A 977 -23.44 -12.08 -4.00
CA HIS A 977 -23.90 -12.84 -2.84
C HIS A 977 -23.45 -14.30 -2.94
N ARG A 978 -22.70 -14.78 -1.95
CA ARG A 978 -22.26 -16.19 -1.83
C ARG A 978 -23.46 -17.11 -1.57
N LEU A 979 -23.75 -18.01 -2.51
CA LEU A 979 -24.93 -18.89 -2.45
C LEU A 979 -24.56 -20.35 -2.16
N VAL A 980 -25.19 -20.91 -1.13
CA VAL A 980 -25.27 -22.34 -0.87
C VAL A 980 -26.56 -22.88 -1.49
N TYR A 981 -26.46 -23.90 -2.33
CA TYR A 981 -27.60 -24.57 -2.96
C TYR A 981 -27.90 -25.88 -2.21
N VAL A 982 -29.17 -26.15 -1.94
CA VAL A 982 -29.65 -27.38 -1.30
C VAL A 982 -30.72 -27.98 -2.20
N TYR A 983 -30.43 -29.14 -2.82
CA TYR A 983 -31.34 -29.75 -3.79
C TYR A 983 -32.59 -30.33 -3.10
N PRO A 984 -33.68 -30.60 -3.86
CA PRO A 984 -34.82 -31.34 -3.32
C PRO A 984 -34.38 -32.64 -2.65
N ASP A 985 -35.07 -33.01 -1.58
CA ASP A 985 -34.80 -34.18 -0.72
C ASP A 985 -33.41 -34.17 -0.02
N GLN A 986 -32.66 -33.06 -0.09
CA GLN A 986 -31.49 -32.80 0.76
C GLN A 986 -31.84 -31.92 1.97
N GLU A 987 -30.98 -31.97 2.98
CA GLU A 987 -31.03 -31.10 4.16
C GLU A 987 -29.66 -30.45 4.42
N ILE A 988 -29.66 -29.35 5.18
CA ILE A 988 -28.47 -28.76 5.78
C ILE A 988 -28.68 -28.61 7.28
N THR A 989 -27.61 -28.67 8.06
CA THR A 989 -27.64 -28.40 9.50
C THR A 989 -26.91 -27.10 9.78
N LEU A 990 -27.59 -26.17 10.43
CA LEU A 990 -26.98 -24.98 11.02
C LEU A 990 -26.55 -25.32 12.45
N THR A 991 -25.29 -25.06 12.82
CA THR A 991 -24.77 -25.38 14.15
C THR A 991 -24.10 -24.19 14.83
N CYS A 992 -24.20 -24.15 16.16
CA CYS A 992 -23.69 -23.10 17.03
C CYS A 992 -22.75 -23.67 18.09
N HIS A 993 -21.69 -24.34 17.63
CA HIS A 993 -20.75 -25.15 18.41
C HIS A 993 -20.33 -24.50 19.75
N GLY A 994 -20.54 -25.22 20.85
CA GLY A 994 -20.25 -24.72 22.21
C GLY A 994 -21.30 -23.73 22.76
N SER A 995 -22.42 -23.54 22.06
CA SER A 995 -23.53 -22.67 22.46
C SER A 995 -24.86 -23.19 21.89
N VAL A 996 -25.88 -22.32 21.73
CA VAL A 996 -27.18 -22.67 21.15
C VAL A 996 -27.65 -21.61 20.16
N ILE A 997 -28.52 -21.99 19.22
CA ILE A 997 -29.21 -21.09 18.31
C ILE A 997 -30.28 -20.32 19.09
N LYS A 998 -30.16 -18.98 19.14
CA LYS A 998 -31.07 -18.09 19.85
C LYS A 998 -32.52 -18.30 19.39
N GLY A 999 -33.42 -18.52 20.35
CA GLY A 999 -34.86 -18.72 20.10
C GLY A 999 -35.27 -20.16 19.77
N TYR A 1000 -34.32 -21.10 19.70
CA TYR A 1000 -34.57 -22.53 19.54
C TYR A 1000 -33.92 -23.37 20.66
N ASP A 1001 -32.90 -22.83 21.34
CA ASP A 1001 -32.18 -23.44 22.46
C ASP A 1001 -31.57 -24.83 22.15
N LEU A 1002 -31.27 -25.04 20.86
CA LEU A 1002 -30.56 -26.21 20.32
C LEU A 1002 -29.16 -25.81 19.85
N GLU A 1003 -28.16 -26.67 20.07
CA GLU A 1003 -26.82 -26.51 19.50
C GLU A 1003 -26.82 -26.61 17.97
N SER A 1004 -27.70 -27.44 17.40
CA SER A 1004 -27.84 -27.64 15.96
C SER A 1004 -29.30 -27.70 15.52
N LEU A 1005 -29.59 -27.15 14.33
CA LEU A 1005 -30.90 -27.13 13.70
C LEU A 1005 -30.79 -27.62 12.26
N THR A 1006 -31.37 -28.79 12.00
CA THR A 1006 -31.44 -29.40 10.67
C THR A 1006 -32.63 -28.87 9.89
N LEU A 1007 -32.40 -28.58 8.60
CA LEU A 1007 -33.28 -27.87 7.69
C LEU A 1007 -33.39 -28.64 6.37
N PRO A 1008 -34.36 -29.56 6.21
CA PRO A 1008 -34.71 -30.12 4.93
C PRO A 1008 -35.19 -29.06 3.93
N CYS A 1009 -34.79 -29.22 2.67
CA CYS A 1009 -35.27 -28.42 1.55
C CYS A 1009 -36.61 -28.98 1.03
N SER A 1010 -37.63 -28.13 0.93
CA SER A 1010 -38.89 -28.47 0.29
C SER A 1010 -39.49 -27.25 -0.41
N GLN A 1011 -39.89 -27.41 -1.68
CA GLN A 1011 -40.55 -26.38 -2.48
C GLN A 1011 -39.82 -25.01 -2.45
N THR A 1012 -38.50 -25.02 -2.66
CA THR A 1012 -37.56 -23.88 -2.57
C THR A 1012 -37.39 -23.24 -1.19
N GLN A 1013 -37.99 -23.77 -0.13
CA GLN A 1013 -37.86 -23.30 1.25
C GLN A 1013 -37.15 -24.30 2.16
N LEU A 1014 -36.25 -23.79 3.01
CA LEU A 1014 -35.61 -24.54 4.09
C LEU A 1014 -36.52 -24.52 5.33
N LEU A 1015 -36.91 -25.70 5.82
CA LEU A 1015 -37.94 -25.84 6.85
C LEU A 1015 -37.35 -26.27 8.20
N ALA A 1016 -37.67 -25.54 9.27
CA ALA A 1016 -37.43 -25.98 10.65
C ALA A 1016 -38.71 -26.59 11.21
N PHE A 1017 -38.66 -27.83 11.71
CA PHE A 1017 -39.82 -28.54 12.27
C PHE A 1017 -41.04 -28.61 11.33
N GLY A 1018 -40.80 -28.60 10.00
CA GLY A 1018 -41.85 -28.56 8.98
C GLY A 1018 -42.45 -27.18 8.71
N GLN A 1019 -41.88 -26.09 9.23
CA GLN A 1019 -42.31 -24.71 8.99
C GLN A 1019 -41.19 -23.89 8.34
N ALA A 1020 -41.57 -22.99 7.43
CA ALA A 1020 -40.63 -22.05 6.82
C ALA A 1020 -40.22 -20.96 7.82
N ILE A 1021 -38.92 -20.75 7.99
CA ILE A 1021 -38.36 -19.78 8.95
C ILE A 1021 -37.40 -18.82 8.27
N ASN A 1022 -37.18 -17.64 8.87
CA ASN A 1022 -36.15 -16.72 8.41
C ASN A 1022 -34.76 -17.19 8.84
N ILE A 1023 -34.21 -18.14 8.08
CA ILE A 1023 -32.87 -18.73 8.28
C ILE A 1023 -31.75 -17.68 8.40
N HIS A 1024 -31.87 -16.54 7.70
CA HIS A 1024 -30.87 -15.48 7.72
C HIS A 1024 -30.84 -14.67 9.03
N ALA A 1025 -31.91 -14.72 9.83
CA ALA A 1025 -31.97 -14.05 11.14
C ALA A 1025 -31.44 -14.91 12.30
N LEU A 1026 -31.14 -16.19 12.04
CA LEU A 1026 -30.62 -17.11 13.05
C LEU A 1026 -29.23 -16.67 13.52
N SER A 1027 -28.98 -16.78 14.83
CA SER A 1027 -27.66 -16.51 15.40
C SER A 1027 -27.39 -17.32 16.66
N CYS A 1028 -26.11 -17.57 16.92
CA CYS A 1028 -25.63 -18.29 18.09
C CYS A 1028 -25.68 -17.42 19.35
N ALA A 1029 -25.84 -18.07 20.51
CA ALA A 1029 -25.86 -17.42 21.81
C ALA A 1029 -24.49 -16.80 22.18
N ALA A 1030 -23.41 -17.51 21.88
CA ALA A 1030 -22.02 -17.07 22.00
C ALA A 1030 -21.29 -17.25 20.66
N LYS A 1031 -19.97 -16.96 20.60
CA LYS A 1031 -19.14 -17.35 19.44
C LYS A 1031 -19.09 -18.87 19.30
N ASN A 1032 -18.87 -19.36 18.09
CA ASN A 1032 -18.55 -20.76 17.83
C ASN A 1032 -17.10 -21.02 18.31
N GLU A 1033 -16.92 -21.38 19.58
CA GLU A 1033 -15.58 -21.60 20.14
C GLU A 1033 -15.04 -23.00 19.77
N PRO A 1034 -13.85 -23.12 19.16
CA PRO A 1034 -13.30 -24.41 18.75
C PRO A 1034 -12.78 -25.22 19.95
N THR A 1035 -13.11 -26.52 20.01
CA THR A 1035 -12.62 -27.43 21.06
C THR A 1035 -11.23 -27.95 20.74
N ILE A 1036 -10.25 -27.65 21.61
CA ILE A 1036 -8.87 -28.13 21.47
C ILE A 1036 -8.76 -29.60 21.94
N LYS A 1037 -8.92 -30.54 21.00
CA LYS A 1037 -8.73 -31.99 21.20
C LYS A 1037 -7.24 -32.34 21.30
N LYS A 1038 -6.81 -32.97 22.40
CA LYS A 1038 -5.42 -33.44 22.61
C LYS A 1038 -5.31 -34.95 22.44
N THR A 1039 -4.74 -35.41 21.33
CA THR A 1039 -4.39 -36.83 21.10
C THR A 1039 -3.11 -37.21 21.86
N SER A 1040 -3.19 -38.23 22.71
CA SER A 1040 -2.27 -38.46 23.84
C SER A 1040 -0.92 -39.13 23.52
N ASN A 1041 -0.51 -39.21 22.24
CA ASN A 1041 0.59 -40.09 21.81
C ASN A 1041 1.89 -39.38 21.42
N ILE A 1042 1.99 -38.07 21.59
CA ILE A 1042 3.24 -37.31 21.37
C ILE A 1042 3.79 -36.85 22.73
N GLN A 1043 5.04 -37.24 23.04
CA GLN A 1043 5.78 -36.68 24.18
C GLN A 1043 6.30 -35.27 23.85
N CYS A 1044 5.39 -34.30 23.81
CA CYS A 1044 5.78 -32.91 24.00
C CYS A 1044 6.43 -32.78 25.38
N ALA A 1045 7.60 -32.14 25.48
CA ALA A 1045 8.32 -32.03 26.75
C ALA A 1045 7.48 -31.28 27.80
N THR A 1046 7.01 -32.00 28.81
CA THR A 1046 6.08 -31.47 29.82
C THR A 1046 6.82 -30.67 30.89
N GLU A 1047 6.90 -29.35 30.73
CA GLU A 1047 6.81 -28.45 31.89
C GLU A 1047 5.37 -27.94 32.01
N SER A 1048 4.82 -28.01 33.23
CA SER A 1048 3.41 -27.76 33.50
C SER A 1048 3.09 -26.27 33.59
N ILE A 1049 2.76 -25.66 32.45
CA ILE A 1049 2.10 -24.34 32.43
C ILE A 1049 0.66 -24.52 32.93
N ASN A 1050 0.51 -24.51 34.26
CA ASN A 1050 -0.75 -24.69 34.97
C ASN A 1050 -1.70 -23.50 34.75
N GLY A 1051 -2.60 -23.62 33.76
CA GLY A 1051 -3.95 -23.05 33.80
C GLY A 1051 -4.11 -21.54 34.03
N ARG A 1052 -3.06 -20.74 33.84
CA ARG A 1052 -3.13 -19.27 33.94
C ARG A 1052 -3.30 -18.66 32.56
N SER A 1053 -4.26 -17.75 32.43
CA SER A 1053 -4.37 -16.85 31.27
C SER A 1053 -3.20 -15.87 31.28
N ILE A 1054 -2.25 -16.04 30.36
CA ILE A 1054 -1.04 -15.20 30.20
C ILE A 1054 -1.27 -14.08 29.15
N ALA A 1055 -2.54 -13.76 28.87
CA ALA A 1055 -3.00 -12.93 27.75
C ALA A 1055 -2.41 -11.49 27.68
N ALA A 1056 -1.85 -10.96 28.78
CA ALA A 1056 -1.22 -9.64 28.80
C ALA A 1056 0.24 -9.67 28.27
N ASN A 1057 1.02 -10.67 28.68
CA ASN A 1057 2.47 -10.70 28.43
C ASN A 1057 2.78 -11.13 26.98
N ASP A 1058 1.94 -12.02 26.41
CA ASP A 1058 2.13 -12.52 25.05
C ASP A 1058 1.96 -11.44 23.97
N LEU A 1059 1.21 -10.36 24.25
CA LEU A 1059 1.21 -9.16 23.39
C LEU A 1059 2.50 -8.36 23.55
N GLU A 1060 2.94 -8.13 24.79
CA GLU A 1060 4.11 -7.30 25.07
C GLU A 1060 5.40 -7.89 24.48
N ALA A 1061 5.57 -9.22 24.57
CA ALA A 1061 6.72 -9.94 24.02
C ALA A 1061 6.90 -9.75 22.49
N TYR A 1062 5.81 -9.54 21.75
CA TYR A 1062 5.84 -9.24 20.32
C TYR A 1062 5.95 -7.74 19.99
N SER A 1063 5.98 -6.84 20.98
CA SER A 1063 6.26 -5.42 20.71
C SER A 1063 7.73 -5.21 20.34
N LYS A 1064 8.01 -4.33 19.36
CA LYS A 1064 9.40 -4.04 18.90
C LYS A 1064 10.34 -3.69 20.06
N ARG A 1065 9.85 -2.88 21.01
CA ARG A 1065 10.60 -2.47 22.20
C ARG A 1065 10.93 -3.62 23.14
N SER A 1066 9.99 -4.53 23.37
CA SER A 1066 10.27 -5.72 24.19
C SER A 1066 11.28 -6.62 23.50
N GLN A 1067 11.15 -6.84 22.18
CA GLN A 1067 12.14 -7.59 21.39
C GLN A 1067 13.54 -6.98 21.50
N VAL A 1068 13.67 -5.65 21.33
CA VAL A 1068 14.94 -4.93 21.54
C VAL A 1068 15.45 -5.08 22.96
N THR A 1069 14.59 -4.93 23.98
CA THR A 1069 14.98 -5.02 25.39
C THR A 1069 15.48 -6.43 25.73
N GLN A 1070 14.77 -7.47 25.28
CA GLN A 1070 15.14 -8.87 25.49
C GLN A 1070 16.44 -9.23 24.75
N LEU A 1071 16.59 -8.84 23.48
CA LEU A 1071 17.82 -9.06 22.71
C LEU A 1071 19.00 -8.30 23.32
N THR A 1072 18.79 -7.07 23.81
CA THR A 1072 19.80 -6.31 24.57
C THR A 1072 20.21 -7.07 25.84
N THR A 1073 19.27 -7.65 26.57
CA THR A 1073 19.55 -8.44 27.78
C THR A 1073 20.29 -9.76 27.47
N MET A 1074 19.94 -10.45 26.37
CA MET A 1074 20.58 -11.72 25.99
C MET A 1074 21.94 -11.55 25.28
N LEU A 1075 22.10 -10.51 24.46
CA LEU A 1075 23.25 -10.29 23.58
C LEU A 1075 24.19 -9.17 24.08
N GLY A 1076 23.69 -8.21 24.85
CA GLY A 1076 24.41 -7.06 25.42
C GLY A 1076 24.17 -5.73 24.69
N SER A 1077 24.67 -4.63 25.27
CA SER A 1077 24.41 -3.22 24.89
C SER A 1077 24.93 -2.75 23.50
N SER A 1078 25.29 -3.68 22.62
CA SER A 1078 25.65 -3.42 21.22
C SER A 1078 25.35 -4.70 20.44
N PHE A 1079 24.06 -4.92 20.16
CA PHE A 1079 23.52 -6.07 19.44
C PHE A 1079 23.30 -5.75 17.94
N THR A 1080 24.18 -4.91 17.38
CA THR A 1080 24.21 -4.64 15.95
C THR A 1080 24.91 -5.76 15.19
N LEU A 1081 24.54 -5.91 13.93
CA LEU A 1081 25.19 -6.77 12.95
C LEU A 1081 26.59 -6.24 12.59
N ASP A 1082 27.31 -7.00 11.75
CA ASP A 1082 28.69 -6.72 11.37
C ASP A 1082 28.91 -5.37 10.63
N ASN A 1083 27.83 -4.79 10.09
CA ASN A 1083 27.72 -3.49 9.42
C ASN A 1083 27.22 -2.34 10.33
N SER A 1084 26.97 -2.61 11.62
CA SER A 1084 26.35 -1.71 12.62
C SER A 1084 24.83 -1.48 12.52
N GLU A 1085 24.09 -2.28 11.75
CA GLU A 1085 22.61 -2.23 11.72
C GLU A 1085 21.98 -3.03 12.89
N PRO A 1086 20.82 -2.63 13.43
CA PRO A 1086 20.16 -3.33 14.53
C PRO A 1086 19.38 -4.57 14.05
N ILE A 1087 19.46 -5.67 14.80
CA ILE A 1087 18.70 -6.91 14.51
C ILE A 1087 17.18 -6.67 14.54
N ILE A 1088 16.72 -5.71 15.34
CA ILE A 1088 15.33 -5.24 15.39
C ILE A 1088 15.36 -3.70 15.34
N ASP A 1089 14.71 -3.09 14.35
CA ASP A 1089 14.56 -1.63 14.28
C ASP A 1089 13.19 -1.19 14.84
N GLU A 1090 13.20 -0.38 15.90
CA GLU A 1090 12.01 0.21 16.53
C GLU A 1090 11.31 1.28 15.68
N SER A 1091 11.88 1.72 14.55
CA SER A 1091 11.22 2.70 13.67
C SER A 1091 9.84 2.24 13.21
N SER A 1092 8.89 3.18 13.08
CA SER A 1092 7.50 2.84 12.69
C SER A 1092 7.40 2.19 11.31
N SER A 1093 8.31 2.56 10.41
CA SER A 1093 8.40 2.06 9.03
C SER A 1093 9.16 0.73 8.88
N SER A 1094 9.94 0.29 9.87
CA SER A 1094 10.74 -0.93 9.73
C SER A 1094 9.87 -2.19 9.63
N THR A 1095 10.28 -3.09 8.73
CA THR A 1095 9.85 -4.49 8.59
C THR A 1095 10.80 -5.47 9.31
N THR A 1096 11.92 -5.00 9.86
CA THR A 1096 12.91 -5.78 10.61
C THR A 1096 12.47 -5.95 12.08
N TYR A 1097 11.42 -6.74 12.31
CA TYR A 1097 10.95 -7.15 13.64
C TYR A 1097 10.18 -8.48 13.57
N PHE A 1098 10.11 -9.23 14.66
CA PHE A 1098 9.25 -10.43 14.72
C PHE A 1098 7.78 -10.03 14.86
N ALA A 1099 6.97 -10.45 13.90
CA ALA A 1099 5.52 -10.42 13.96
C ALA A 1099 4.97 -11.79 14.40
N LYS A 1100 3.68 -11.79 14.75
CA LYS A 1100 2.89 -13.00 14.96
C LYS A 1100 2.66 -13.65 13.58
N GLY A 1101 3.46 -14.66 13.23
CA GLY A 1101 3.29 -15.41 11.98
C GLY A 1101 2.23 -16.48 12.15
N HIS A 1102 1.10 -16.37 11.44
CA HIS A 1102 0.09 -17.43 11.40
C HIS A 1102 0.62 -18.63 10.61
N LEU A 1103 0.41 -19.84 11.12
CA LEU A 1103 0.72 -21.07 10.40
C LEU A 1103 -0.43 -21.39 9.42
N SER A 1104 -1.66 -21.42 9.93
CA SER A 1104 -2.90 -21.45 9.15
C SER A 1104 -3.49 -20.03 9.06
N PRO A 1105 -3.53 -19.37 7.89
CA PRO A 1105 -4.06 -18.02 7.76
C PRO A 1105 -5.60 -18.01 7.74
N ASP A 1106 -6.20 -16.93 8.28
CA ASP A 1106 -7.64 -16.67 8.25
C ASP A 1106 -8.20 -16.60 6.82
N ALA A 1107 -7.49 -15.95 5.91
CA ALA A 1107 -7.87 -15.80 4.50
C ALA A 1107 -8.04 -17.13 3.72
N ALA A 1108 -7.66 -18.28 4.28
CA ALA A 1108 -7.94 -19.59 3.70
C ALA A 1108 -9.35 -20.15 4.01
N PHE A 1109 -10.12 -19.50 4.90
CA PHE A 1109 -11.41 -20.01 5.39
C PHE A 1109 -12.59 -19.14 4.95
N VAL A 1110 -13.71 -19.78 4.60
CA VAL A 1110 -14.90 -19.10 4.06
C VAL A 1110 -15.84 -18.57 5.14
N TYR A 1111 -15.87 -19.22 6.31
CA TYR A 1111 -16.73 -18.85 7.42
C TYR A 1111 -15.99 -18.06 8.49
N ASP A 1112 -16.59 -16.95 8.90
CA ASP A 1112 -16.10 -16.01 9.92
C ASP A 1112 -15.69 -16.72 11.24
N ALA A 1113 -16.38 -17.80 11.62
CA ALA A 1113 -16.04 -18.63 12.78
C ALA A 1113 -14.80 -19.54 12.58
N GLN A 1114 -14.53 -19.99 11.35
CA GLN A 1114 -13.29 -20.70 11.02
C GLN A 1114 -12.11 -19.71 10.94
N GLN A 1115 -12.35 -18.48 10.48
CA GLN A 1115 -11.37 -17.38 10.49
C GLN A 1115 -10.99 -17.00 11.93
N ASP A 1116 -11.97 -16.75 12.81
CA ASP A 1116 -11.75 -16.52 14.26
C ASP A 1116 -10.87 -17.61 14.90
N ALA A 1117 -11.05 -18.87 14.51
CA ALA A 1117 -10.32 -20.01 15.06
C ALA A 1117 -8.82 -20.03 14.72
N THR A 1118 -8.34 -19.24 13.75
CA THR A 1118 -6.90 -19.17 13.42
C THR A 1118 -6.11 -18.29 14.40
N TYR A 1119 -6.76 -17.39 15.13
CA TYR A 1119 -6.09 -16.37 15.96
C TYR A 1119 -5.57 -16.87 17.32
N TYR A 1120 -5.69 -18.15 17.64
CA TYR A 1120 -5.14 -18.74 18.86
C TYR A 1120 -3.60 -18.84 18.78
N PHE A 1121 -2.88 -18.46 19.84
CA PHE A 1121 -1.41 -18.46 19.87
C PHE A 1121 -0.74 -19.81 19.57
N MET A 1122 -1.46 -20.94 19.65
CA MET A 1122 -0.96 -22.25 19.21
C MET A 1122 -0.79 -22.39 17.69
N ASN A 1123 -1.39 -21.48 16.92
CA ASN A 1123 -1.25 -21.32 15.47
C ASN A 1123 -0.26 -20.19 15.10
N VAL A 1124 0.51 -19.67 16.08
CA VAL A 1124 1.42 -18.54 15.92
C VAL A 1124 2.88 -18.95 16.19
N ALA A 1125 3.81 -18.51 15.34
CA ALA A 1125 5.25 -18.59 15.61
C ALA A 1125 5.95 -17.24 15.34
N PRO A 1126 7.13 -16.97 15.96
CA PRO A 1126 7.89 -15.74 15.72
C PRO A 1126 8.42 -15.66 14.29
N GLN A 1127 7.88 -14.74 13.49
CA GLN A 1127 8.22 -14.61 12.06
C GLN A 1127 8.58 -13.16 11.72
N PHE A 1128 9.73 -12.90 11.11
CA PHE A 1128 10.13 -11.55 10.71
C PHE A 1128 9.09 -10.91 9.77
N GLN A 1129 8.77 -9.63 9.98
CA GLN A 1129 7.73 -8.92 9.24
C GLN A 1129 8.08 -8.71 7.75
N THR A 1130 9.37 -8.63 7.38
CA THR A 1130 9.84 -8.74 5.99
C THR A 1130 9.32 -10.01 5.33
N PHE A 1131 9.70 -11.16 5.88
CA PHE A 1131 9.34 -12.50 5.40
C PHE A 1131 7.82 -12.75 5.47
N ASN A 1132 7.17 -12.39 6.57
CA ASN A 1132 5.74 -12.60 6.81
C ASN A 1132 4.87 -11.83 5.79
N ASN A 1133 5.12 -10.53 5.57
CA ASN A 1133 4.31 -9.72 4.63
C ASN A 1133 4.89 -9.62 3.21
N GLY A 1134 6.08 -10.17 2.98
CA GLY A 1134 6.65 -10.42 1.66
C GLY A 1134 6.28 -11.82 1.17
N ASN A 1135 7.29 -12.66 0.96
CA ASN A 1135 7.15 -13.92 0.23
C ASN A 1135 6.25 -14.96 0.91
N TRP A 1136 6.14 -14.98 2.24
CA TRP A 1136 5.21 -15.88 2.92
C TRP A 1136 3.75 -15.53 2.60
N LYS A 1137 3.41 -14.24 2.57
CA LYS A 1137 2.08 -13.74 2.18
C LYS A 1137 1.80 -13.93 0.69
N ALA A 1138 2.82 -13.82 -0.16
CA ALA A 1138 2.71 -14.11 -1.59
C ALA A 1138 2.38 -15.60 -1.82
N MET A 1139 3.11 -16.50 -1.14
CA MET A 1139 2.83 -17.95 -1.12
C MET A 1139 1.41 -18.25 -0.65
N GLU A 1140 0.95 -17.65 0.45
CA GLU A 1140 -0.42 -17.83 0.91
C GLU A 1140 -1.47 -17.26 -0.06
N GLY A 1141 -1.12 -16.27 -0.88
CA GLY A 1141 -1.92 -15.82 -2.03
C GLY A 1141 -2.04 -16.91 -3.09
N ALA A 1142 -0.91 -17.32 -3.66
CA ALA A 1142 -0.84 -18.29 -4.73
C ALA A 1142 -1.51 -19.64 -4.38
N VAL A 1143 -1.45 -20.10 -3.12
CA VAL A 1143 -2.17 -21.29 -2.63
C VAL A 1143 -3.70 -21.16 -2.78
N ARG A 1144 -4.25 -19.95 -2.59
CA ARG A 1144 -5.69 -19.69 -2.77
C ARG A 1144 -6.05 -19.56 -4.24
N ASP A 1145 -5.21 -18.88 -5.02
CA ASP A 1145 -5.41 -18.70 -6.46
C ASP A 1145 -5.31 -20.06 -7.21
N TYR A 1146 -4.49 -20.99 -6.70
CA TYR A 1146 -4.50 -22.40 -7.09
C TYR A 1146 -5.83 -23.10 -6.78
N ALA A 1147 -6.32 -22.99 -5.54
CA ALA A 1147 -7.58 -23.64 -5.15
C ALA A 1147 -8.77 -23.14 -5.99
N ILE A 1148 -8.76 -21.85 -6.38
CA ILE A 1148 -9.73 -21.24 -7.29
C ILE A 1148 -9.59 -21.80 -8.72
N SER A 1149 -8.39 -21.79 -9.29
CA SER A 1149 -8.14 -22.25 -10.68
C SER A 1149 -8.35 -23.75 -10.85
N ALA A 1150 -7.85 -24.56 -9.91
CA ALA A 1150 -8.08 -26.01 -9.87
C ALA A 1150 -9.51 -26.41 -9.46
N LYS A 1151 -10.30 -25.45 -8.94
CA LYS A 1151 -11.69 -25.65 -8.42
C LYS A 1151 -11.76 -26.79 -7.40
N ALA A 1152 -10.74 -26.91 -6.57
CA ALA A 1152 -10.47 -28.07 -5.72
C ALA A 1152 -10.28 -27.67 -4.24
N THR A 1153 -10.66 -28.57 -3.34
CA THR A 1153 -10.25 -28.49 -1.92
C THR A 1153 -8.82 -29.00 -1.79
N ILE A 1154 -7.93 -28.15 -1.27
CA ILE A 1154 -6.50 -28.41 -1.15
C ILE A 1154 -6.13 -28.67 0.32
N ASP A 1155 -5.41 -29.75 0.59
CA ASP A 1155 -4.86 -30.04 1.91
C ASP A 1155 -3.63 -29.16 2.17
N VAL A 1156 -3.58 -28.51 3.34
CA VAL A 1156 -2.50 -27.58 3.72
C VAL A 1156 -1.99 -27.91 5.12
N TYR A 1157 -0.72 -28.28 5.23
CA TYR A 1157 -0.05 -28.57 6.51
C TYR A 1157 1.11 -27.60 6.74
N THR A 1158 1.15 -26.90 7.88
CA THR A 1158 2.17 -25.88 8.13
C THR A 1158 2.96 -26.18 9.40
N GLY A 1159 4.26 -25.89 9.40
CA GLY A 1159 5.13 -26.05 10.56
C GLY A 1159 6.40 -25.21 10.50
N THR A 1160 7.32 -25.48 11.43
CA THR A 1160 8.55 -24.71 11.62
C THR A 1160 9.72 -25.64 11.96
N TYR A 1161 10.95 -25.30 11.54
CA TYR A 1161 12.14 -26.12 11.77
C TYR A 1161 13.38 -25.28 12.14
N GLY A 1162 14.29 -25.87 12.93
CA GLY A 1162 15.55 -25.25 13.35
C GLY A 1162 15.40 -24.05 14.28
N HIS A 1163 16.52 -23.39 14.60
CA HIS A 1163 16.57 -22.18 15.43
C HIS A 1163 17.41 -21.10 14.76
N LEU A 1164 17.05 -19.83 14.95
CA LEU A 1164 17.83 -18.70 14.47
C LEU A 1164 19.04 -18.42 15.41
N PHE A 1165 20.16 -18.00 14.82
CA PHE A 1165 21.42 -17.69 15.52
C PHE A 1165 22.04 -16.44 14.91
N TYR A 1166 22.63 -15.57 15.74
CA TYR A 1166 23.47 -14.47 15.28
C TYR A 1166 24.87 -14.53 15.91
N ASN A 1167 25.87 -14.08 15.15
CA ASN A 1167 27.25 -13.93 15.59
C ASN A 1167 27.46 -12.57 16.24
N LYS A 1168 28.33 -12.48 17.25
CA LYS A 1168 28.67 -11.21 17.90
C LYS A 1168 30.13 -10.82 17.64
N LYS A 1169 30.34 -9.61 17.11
CA LYS A 1169 31.64 -8.92 17.15
C LYS A 1169 31.99 -8.52 18.59
N LEU A 1170 32.56 -9.48 19.33
CA LEU A 1170 33.53 -9.23 20.38
C LEU A 1170 34.84 -9.90 19.96
N ASN A 1171 35.97 -9.48 20.54
CA ASN A 1171 37.30 -10.03 20.32
C ASN A 1171 37.48 -11.46 20.94
N THR A 1172 36.43 -12.28 20.92
CA THR A 1172 36.29 -13.58 21.58
C THR A 1172 35.47 -14.60 20.76
N GLY A 1173 35.06 -14.28 19.53
CA GLY A 1173 34.64 -15.24 18.50
C GLY A 1173 33.62 -16.31 18.88
N SER A 1174 32.47 -15.94 19.46
CA SER A 1174 31.45 -16.90 19.95
C SER A 1174 30.01 -16.48 19.59
N SER A 1175 29.27 -17.41 18.99
CA SER A 1175 27.87 -17.25 18.54
C SER A 1175 26.85 -17.49 19.67
N LYS A 1176 25.63 -16.97 19.53
CA LYS A 1176 24.50 -17.25 20.45
C LYS A 1176 23.22 -17.66 19.70
N ARG A 1177 22.36 -18.43 20.37
CA ARG A 1177 20.98 -18.72 19.96
C ARG A 1177 20.08 -17.51 20.19
N THR A 1178 19.12 -17.29 19.30
CA THR A 1178 18.13 -16.21 19.40
C THR A 1178 16.81 -16.77 19.95
N TYR A 1179 16.22 -16.06 20.93
CA TYR A 1179 14.97 -16.42 21.59
C TYR A 1179 14.09 -15.17 21.78
N ILE A 1180 12.81 -15.36 22.06
CA ILE A 1180 11.93 -14.35 22.66
C ILE A 1180 11.48 -14.89 24.02
N ASN A 1181 11.62 -14.11 25.09
CA ASN A 1181 11.06 -14.42 26.39
C ASN A 1181 9.59 -13.97 26.45
N LEU A 1182 8.67 -14.85 26.88
CA LEU A 1182 7.26 -14.50 27.08
C LEU A 1182 6.95 -13.94 28.48
N MET A 1183 7.90 -13.97 29.42
CA MET A 1183 7.61 -13.78 30.86
C MET A 1183 8.60 -12.88 31.59
N ASP A 1184 8.10 -11.82 32.23
CA ASP A 1184 8.83 -11.06 33.27
C ASP A 1184 8.69 -11.71 34.67
N VAL A 1185 8.35 -13.00 34.75
CA VAL A 1185 7.88 -13.65 35.99
C VAL A 1185 8.61 -14.97 36.31
N GLY A 1186 9.94 -14.90 36.39
CA GLY A 1186 10.78 -15.87 37.11
C GLY A 1186 10.94 -17.28 36.52
N SER A 1187 10.14 -17.68 35.52
CA SER A 1187 10.33 -18.91 34.75
C SER A 1187 11.15 -18.64 33.48
N ASN A 1188 12.06 -19.56 33.12
CA ASN A 1188 12.89 -19.48 31.91
C ASN A 1188 12.09 -19.86 30.64
N SER A 1189 10.95 -19.19 30.43
CA SER A 1189 9.95 -19.51 29.41
C SER A 1189 10.22 -18.81 28.08
N TYR A 1190 11.22 -19.32 27.36
CA TYR A 1190 11.65 -18.80 26.06
C TYR A 1190 10.92 -19.46 24.89
N LEU A 1191 10.29 -18.67 24.02
CA LEU A 1191 9.98 -19.08 22.65
C LEU A 1191 11.29 -19.17 21.85
N PRO A 1192 11.58 -20.32 21.21
CA PRO A 1192 12.57 -20.37 20.15
C PRO A 1192 12.08 -19.57 18.94
N ILE A 1193 12.95 -18.75 18.35
CA ILE A 1193 12.71 -18.21 17.01
C ILE A 1193 13.09 -19.31 16.01
N PRO A 1194 12.15 -19.82 15.19
CA PRO A 1194 12.47 -20.83 14.19
C PRO A 1194 13.37 -20.23 13.11
N LYS A 1195 14.27 -21.04 12.52
CA LYS A 1195 15.04 -20.58 11.34
C LYS A 1195 14.28 -20.80 10.04
N TYR A 1196 13.52 -21.87 9.96
CA TYR A 1196 12.75 -22.25 8.78
C TYR A 1196 11.27 -22.35 9.14
N PHE A 1197 10.41 -21.89 8.24
CA PHE A 1197 8.98 -22.18 8.22
C PHE A 1197 8.71 -23.06 7.00
N TRP A 1198 7.77 -23.99 7.08
CA TRP A 1198 7.42 -24.84 5.94
C TRP A 1198 5.91 -25.01 5.81
N LYS A 1199 5.44 -25.20 4.57
CA LYS A 1199 4.02 -25.42 4.26
C LYS A 1199 3.88 -26.46 3.16
N VAL A 1200 3.35 -27.63 3.51
CA VAL A 1200 2.99 -28.68 2.56
C VAL A 1200 1.64 -28.36 1.96
N ILE A 1201 1.57 -28.41 0.62
CA ILE A 1201 0.36 -28.25 -0.17
C ILE A 1201 0.14 -29.58 -0.90
N HIS A 1202 -1.06 -30.15 -0.78
CA HIS A 1202 -1.44 -31.41 -1.40
C HIS A 1202 -2.81 -31.28 -2.05
N ASN A 1203 -2.91 -31.68 -3.32
CA ASN A 1203 -4.18 -31.75 -4.03
C ASN A 1203 -4.68 -33.21 -3.99
N PRO A 1204 -5.68 -33.54 -3.16
CA PRO A 1204 -6.16 -34.93 -3.01
C PRO A 1204 -6.86 -35.48 -4.27
N LEU A 1205 -7.19 -34.63 -5.26
CA LEU A 1205 -7.78 -35.08 -6.54
C LEU A 1205 -6.73 -35.61 -7.51
N THR A 1206 -5.54 -35.00 -7.56
CA THR A 1206 -4.42 -35.41 -8.40
C THR A 1206 -3.38 -36.26 -7.65
N SER A 1207 -3.43 -36.27 -6.32
CA SER A 1207 -2.38 -36.76 -5.41
C SER A 1207 -1.03 -36.04 -5.54
N GLU A 1208 -1.00 -34.87 -6.20
CA GLU A 1208 0.20 -34.03 -6.30
C GLU A 1208 0.46 -33.36 -4.93
N ALA A 1209 1.70 -33.42 -4.46
CA ALA A 1209 2.06 -32.92 -3.14
C ALA A 1209 3.47 -32.38 -3.06
N VAL A 1210 3.65 -31.35 -2.24
CA VAL A 1210 4.92 -30.61 -2.17
C VAL A 1210 5.05 -29.76 -0.91
N ALA A 1211 6.25 -29.30 -0.57
CA ALA A 1211 6.50 -28.40 0.55
C ALA A 1211 7.20 -27.10 0.15
N PHE A 1212 6.64 -25.95 0.50
CA PHE A 1212 7.37 -24.68 0.55
C PHE A 1212 8.20 -24.61 1.82
N VAL A 1213 9.36 -23.96 1.76
CA VAL A 1213 10.27 -23.71 2.90
C VAL A 1213 10.80 -22.28 2.83
N GLY A 1214 10.41 -21.45 3.80
CA GLY A 1214 10.92 -20.09 3.96
C GLY A 1214 11.94 -19.97 5.09
N VAL A 1215 12.87 -19.02 4.96
CA VAL A 1215 13.90 -18.72 5.96
C VAL A 1215 13.55 -17.44 6.71
N ASN A 1216 13.40 -17.60 8.02
CA ASN A 1216 12.99 -16.57 8.95
C ASN A 1216 14.20 -15.76 9.44
N ASP A 1217 14.83 -15.02 8.54
CA ASP A 1217 15.92 -14.10 8.85
C ASP A 1217 15.82 -12.85 7.96
N ALA A 1218 15.54 -11.69 8.55
CA ALA A 1218 15.40 -10.42 7.83
C ALA A 1218 16.75 -9.81 7.38
N HIS A 1219 17.87 -10.42 7.77
CA HIS A 1219 19.22 -9.85 7.59
C HIS A 1219 20.10 -10.72 6.69
N LEU A 1220 19.47 -11.51 5.81
CA LEU A 1220 20.15 -12.32 4.80
C LEU A 1220 20.77 -11.42 3.74
N THR A 1221 22.09 -11.25 3.79
CA THR A 1221 22.89 -10.62 2.73
C THR A 1221 23.21 -11.57 1.57
N SER A 1222 22.86 -12.86 1.70
CA SER A 1222 23.06 -13.90 0.69
C SER A 1222 22.15 -15.11 0.95
N LYS A 1223 21.91 -15.93 -0.09
CA LYS A 1223 21.06 -17.12 0.00
C LYS A 1223 21.70 -18.18 0.94
N PRO A 1224 21.04 -18.58 2.03
CA PRO A 1224 21.58 -19.53 3.01
C PRO A 1224 21.48 -20.98 2.53
N SER A 1225 22.10 -21.92 3.25
CA SER A 1225 21.93 -23.34 2.97
C SER A 1225 20.48 -23.80 3.15
N ARG A 1226 19.95 -24.44 2.09
CA ARG A 1226 18.66 -25.11 2.03
C ARG A 1226 18.70 -26.42 2.84
N ILE A 1227 17.56 -26.87 3.38
CA ILE A 1227 17.43 -28.11 4.19
C ILE A 1227 16.95 -29.33 3.39
N CYS A 1228 16.62 -29.10 2.12
CA CYS A 1228 16.19 -30.09 1.14
C CYS A 1228 16.49 -29.50 -0.26
N SER A 1229 16.44 -30.34 -1.27
CA SER A 1229 16.66 -29.98 -2.67
C SER A 1229 15.61 -28.97 -3.11
N ASN A 1230 16.04 -27.89 -3.77
CA ASN A 1230 15.06 -26.98 -4.34
C ASN A 1230 14.37 -27.68 -5.51
N VAL A 1231 13.10 -27.96 -5.31
CA VAL A 1231 12.15 -28.16 -6.39
C VAL A 1231 11.14 -27.02 -6.29
N CYS A 1232 11.55 -25.80 -6.67
CA CYS A 1232 10.60 -24.79 -7.13
C CYS A 1232 10.43 -24.96 -8.66
N ASP A 1233 10.33 -26.23 -9.11
CA ASP A 1233 10.25 -26.67 -10.50
C ASP A 1233 9.05 -27.54 -11.07
N GLN A 1234 8.00 -28.27 -10.57
CA GLN A 1234 7.51 -29.16 -9.47
C GLN A 1234 6.29 -29.01 -8.39
N ILE A 1235 5.25 -28.17 -8.01
CA ILE A 1235 4.49 -26.83 -7.87
C ILE A 1235 4.05 -25.65 -8.85
N ALA A 1236 3.29 -25.70 -9.95
CA ALA A 1236 1.85 -25.91 -10.10
C ALA A 1236 1.12 -24.55 -10.30
N TRP A 1237 1.49 -23.53 -9.52
CA TRP A 1237 0.66 -22.30 -9.31
C TRP A 1237 1.39 -21.17 -8.55
N ALA A 1238 2.67 -21.35 -8.18
CA ALA A 1238 3.47 -20.43 -7.36
C ALA A 1238 4.51 -19.57 -8.14
N ASP A 1239 4.09 -18.45 -8.74
CA ASP A 1239 4.96 -17.47 -9.42
C ASP A 1239 4.99 -16.14 -8.66
N TRP A 1240 6.12 -15.92 -7.98
CA TRP A 1240 6.61 -14.64 -7.48
C TRP A 1240 8.11 -14.81 -7.13
N ASP A 1241 8.85 -13.72 -6.92
CA ASP A 1241 10.27 -13.78 -6.55
C ASP A 1241 10.50 -14.30 -5.12
N MET A 1242 10.43 -15.63 -4.97
CA MET A 1242 10.76 -16.36 -3.74
C MET A 1242 12.22 -16.18 -3.30
N ASP A 1243 13.14 -15.92 -4.22
CA ASP A 1243 14.55 -15.73 -3.93
C ASP A 1243 14.86 -14.32 -3.36
N ASN A 1244 13.91 -13.38 -3.41
CA ASN A 1244 14.00 -12.02 -2.87
C ASN A 1244 14.34 -11.99 -1.37
N LEU A 1245 15.52 -11.47 -1.03
CA LEU A 1245 15.99 -11.40 0.36
C LEU A 1245 15.31 -10.28 1.17
N GLU A 1246 14.89 -9.18 0.54
CA GLU A 1246 14.16 -8.08 1.20
C GLU A 1246 12.72 -8.50 1.58
N SER A 1247 12.10 -9.33 0.73
CA SER A 1247 10.79 -9.95 0.96
C SER A 1247 10.87 -11.27 1.75
N GLY A 1248 12.06 -11.70 2.14
CA GLY A 1248 12.34 -12.93 2.90
C GLY A 1248 12.50 -14.17 2.02
N TYR A 1249 13.62 -14.86 2.22
CA TYR A 1249 14.04 -15.97 1.36
C TYR A 1249 13.10 -17.18 1.43
N MET A 1250 12.66 -17.69 0.28
CA MET A 1250 11.88 -18.91 0.13
C MET A 1250 12.45 -19.84 -0.93
N TYR A 1251 12.13 -21.12 -0.79
CA TYR A 1251 12.39 -22.19 -1.74
C TYR A 1251 11.36 -23.32 -1.51
N CYS A 1252 11.43 -24.38 -2.28
CA CYS A 1252 10.41 -25.42 -2.31
C CYS A 1252 11.07 -26.81 -2.42
N CYS A 1253 10.43 -27.88 -1.94
CA CYS A 1253 11.01 -29.22 -1.81
C CYS A 1253 9.93 -30.30 -2.00
N THR A 1254 10.30 -31.50 -2.48
CA THR A 1254 9.38 -32.65 -2.39
C THR A 1254 9.09 -32.95 -0.92
N VAL A 1255 7.88 -33.44 -0.62
CA VAL A 1255 7.47 -33.75 0.76
C VAL A 1255 8.42 -34.81 1.37
N GLU A 1256 8.89 -35.73 0.54
CA GLU A 1256 9.79 -36.82 0.91
C GLU A 1256 11.20 -36.33 1.24
N ASP A 1257 11.76 -35.39 0.44
CA ASP A 1257 13.09 -34.84 0.70
C ASP A 1257 13.10 -33.92 1.93
N LEU A 1258 12.08 -33.05 2.09
CA LEU A 1258 11.93 -32.27 3.31
C LEU A 1258 11.84 -33.19 4.55
N LYS A 1259 11.13 -34.33 4.43
CA LYS A 1259 10.97 -35.31 5.51
C LYS A 1259 12.26 -36.06 5.87
N THR A 1260 13.31 -36.02 5.05
CA THR A 1260 14.64 -36.53 5.46
C THR A 1260 15.28 -35.68 6.56
N THR A 1261 14.96 -34.39 6.62
CA THR A 1261 15.49 -33.42 7.59
C THR A 1261 14.44 -32.99 8.63
N VAL A 1262 13.15 -33.10 8.31
CA VAL A 1262 12.00 -32.76 9.16
C VAL A 1262 11.09 -33.98 9.28
N ASP A 1263 11.47 -34.92 10.14
CA ASP A 1263 10.87 -36.25 10.29
C ASP A 1263 9.37 -36.26 10.68
N TYR A 1264 8.87 -35.18 11.25
CA TYR A 1264 7.45 -34.94 11.57
C TYR A 1264 6.62 -34.31 10.44
N VAL A 1265 7.15 -34.20 9.22
CA VAL A 1265 6.35 -33.85 8.02
C VAL A 1265 5.32 -34.96 7.72
N PRO A 1266 4.07 -34.61 7.38
CA PRO A 1266 2.99 -35.58 7.14
C PRO A 1266 3.33 -36.73 6.19
N ASP A 1267 2.73 -37.89 6.43
CA ASP A 1267 2.97 -39.10 5.65
C ASP A 1267 1.86 -39.34 4.61
N LEU A 1268 1.93 -38.57 3.51
CA LEU A 1268 0.91 -38.56 2.46
C LEU A 1268 0.75 -39.93 1.76
N SER A 1269 1.76 -40.81 1.86
CA SER A 1269 1.66 -42.21 1.41
C SER A 1269 0.51 -43.01 2.08
N LYS A 1270 -0.03 -42.50 3.20
CA LYS A 1270 -1.15 -43.07 3.96
C LYS A 1270 -2.46 -42.29 3.80
N ALA A 1271 -2.49 -41.23 2.99
CA ALA A 1271 -3.66 -40.37 2.79
C ALA A 1271 -4.67 -40.92 1.74
N THR A 1272 -4.37 -42.04 1.08
CA THR A 1272 -5.19 -42.68 0.04
C THR A 1272 -6.44 -43.41 0.57
N GLY A 1273 -6.93 -43.02 1.73
CA GLY A 1273 -8.16 -43.53 2.34
C GLY A 1273 -8.86 -42.46 3.16
N SER A 1274 -10.19 -42.48 3.13
CA SER A 1274 -11.06 -41.66 4.00
C SER A 1274 -10.57 -41.66 5.46
N TRP A 1275 -10.58 -40.48 6.10
CA TRP A 1275 -10.24 -40.25 7.51
C TRP A 1275 -10.51 -41.48 8.39
N PRO A 1276 -9.48 -42.19 8.89
CA PRO A 1276 -9.66 -43.46 9.57
C PRO A 1276 -10.21 -43.28 10.99
N ASN A 1277 -11.54 -43.16 11.09
CA ASN A 1277 -12.37 -43.28 12.30
C ASN A 1277 -11.78 -42.67 13.59
N LEU A 1278 -11.39 -41.39 13.55
CA LEU A 1278 -11.02 -40.62 14.75
C LEU A 1278 -12.21 -39.84 15.33
N MET A 1279 -13.32 -40.55 15.54
CA MET A 1279 -14.36 -40.16 16.52
C MET A 1279 -13.74 -39.91 17.91
N HIS A 1280 -14.50 -39.22 18.78
CA HIS A 1280 -14.12 -38.79 20.13
C HIS A 1280 -13.00 -37.75 20.12
#